data_AF-A0A348AII7-F1
#
_entry.id   AF-A0A348AII7-F1
#
_cell.length_a   1.000
_cell.length_b   1.000
_cell.length_c   1.000
_cell.angle_alpha   90.00
_cell.angle_beta   90.00
_cell.angle_gamma   90.00
#
_symmetry.space_group_name_H-M   'P 1'
#
loop_
_entity.id
_entity.type
_entity.pdbx_description
1 polymer ?
#
loop_
_entity_poly.entity_id
_entity_poly.type
_entity_poly.pdbx_seq_one_letter_code
_entity_poly.pdbx_strand_id
1 'polypeptide(L)'
;MATSDGSIYHLGINLGHDRSAAIVKNGNIETAIQQERLDRTKNSIGFLHQSLGDCRNIQIPHEAIQYCLRKCDIGMNEVSTITANMPGIDYSIDILQRAFPKEVSAKIYGIPSHHLSHAYTAYWPSGFDEAIVLVADASGTTDRERLTESYSLYIAKGTEIKLLHSEKVKAYLAPLSTLGFVYEFITKLAGFSTAIGKNLAIPEAGKLMGLAPYGTYCDKWHEWLQAKPDSYSIDISAYDLFLEVEALKKLYDDGKGKAYLRPYIVDLAYKIQSELEEALLHIVELAIKQTNCRKLCCAGGVALNSVANYTLLTELNLEDIFVFPAAGDAGIAVGNAFWAYHNIEKGNVRCKLEKATLGRDYTETEIEAAIHKFANEITVEKLSYPEMVSTCAVQMSKGNIIARFEGGSEFGPRALGHRSIIADPTFKKMKDILNYRVKFREAFRPFAPVIPWEEISTIFEQAVASPFMLLVSNIKKEYHDQIPSVTHHDGTGRVQTVTKENTFFYDLCHKMVKERGGCPVILNTSFNIAGQPIIETPEEAISTFLSTDIDFLSLEGYWIRKKNSLVLSYEEHLAQLQESDYPHGLTEERIDVTHLMNQLDEAIFFGKTENLMWTRNELERISSQGAIYKETSVFFAKSPLGKHFSAQLEKDLLLLLDPLGMSEIKDLSGLIPAKFFTYEEVRLLMLCYKGTDDELEELRLELNLSEKVFREKLEWAAKQLKRYNLTDKTFRRKSDSINVPTDITLGQFGNEAFSLYNTLKQFSDSLTIHGYSESNICKLLAIETLQSIEPTYIHYYSNHKLGAGKLEDLIRLFLLRHSLSKERMIDILGDYCFQTLCTIGIIIPREELFASRVDIYCIHEFFIATDHRYMIYEEEDHIEESPVMYIGMDSLGLVHTVPKYLSENILDLCTGSGIQAITASCYGKKVIGIDINPRAIRFARFNAQLNGVSNVRFVEGNLYTPIGNEKFDTILANPPFVPSPNSNLNFRDGGNNGEKILEAIITNADLHLNNTGSLFIVSDLVNVHQYEEKLNKWWGTAKADKLILTTADRNDILFSVPHCHYPFKQTFEQYNDELDMWIQNFNSSGISSVNFGYILIKKEGNSFYSKSIYNPTQAINKKVKEYFEQIDRLNSVEWDKLYLQLSDDINIKIDYSFNSNNKKFFLYSKNQFYSEYLIDEDVYKVLEMIVEEEPVLAALAYKDCVIDLIYKGIIKVKLQKRQQKYIDFYKSKEIAATLSNCANPEKDESIQIIEFQTKTTPTCLTSYIKQ
;
A
#
# COMPACT_ATOMS: atom_id res chain seq x y z
N MET A 1 -53.15 -16.65 17.37
CA MET A 1 -54.54 -16.95 16.99
C MET A 1 -54.45 -17.91 15.82
N ALA A 2 -54.93 -19.13 15.96
CA ALA A 2 -54.90 -20.12 14.89
C ALA A 2 -55.77 -19.65 13.71
N THR A 3 -55.36 -19.97 12.48
CA THR A 3 -56.18 -19.81 11.28
C THR A 3 -57.47 -20.63 11.41
N SER A 4 -58.46 -20.39 10.57
CA SER A 4 -59.77 -21.06 10.61
C SER A 4 -59.69 -22.61 10.53
N ASP A 5 -58.55 -23.16 10.11
CA ASP A 5 -58.23 -24.59 10.03
C ASP A 5 -57.40 -25.14 11.22
N GLY A 6 -57.03 -24.30 12.20
CA GLY A 6 -56.20 -24.69 13.35
C GLY A 6 -54.68 -24.71 13.09
N SER A 7 -54.23 -24.33 11.88
CA SER A 7 -52.82 -24.33 11.50
C SER A 7 -52.02 -23.18 12.12
N ILE A 8 -50.74 -23.45 12.40
CA ILE A 8 -49.80 -22.46 12.95
C ILE A 8 -48.63 -22.28 11.97
N TYR A 9 -48.43 -21.04 11.53
CA TYR A 9 -47.41 -20.67 10.54
C TYR A 9 -46.25 -19.88 11.18
N HIS A 10 -45.03 -20.29 10.89
CA HIS A 10 -43.79 -19.67 11.36
C HIS A 10 -43.01 -19.10 10.19
N LEU A 11 -42.83 -17.79 10.14
CA LEU A 11 -42.03 -17.12 9.12
C LEU A 11 -40.59 -16.99 9.61
N GLY A 12 -39.67 -17.56 8.86
CA GLY A 12 -38.24 -17.34 9.05
C GLY A 12 -37.64 -16.53 7.91
N ILE A 13 -36.68 -15.67 8.23
CA ILE A 13 -36.09 -14.70 7.30
C ILE A 13 -34.56 -14.72 7.47
N ASN A 14 -33.82 -14.71 6.35
CA ASN A 14 -32.39 -14.40 6.33
C ASN A 14 -32.19 -12.95 5.84
N LEU A 15 -31.43 -12.14 6.60
CA LEU A 15 -31.13 -10.75 6.28
C LEU A 15 -29.66 -10.51 5.84
N GLY A 16 -28.83 -11.56 5.79
CA GLY A 16 -27.44 -11.50 5.34
C GLY A 16 -27.28 -11.35 3.81
N HIS A 17 -26.21 -11.94 3.27
CA HIS A 17 -26.18 -12.28 1.84
C HIS A 17 -27.08 -13.49 1.59
N ASP A 18 -27.45 -13.75 0.33
CA ASP A 18 -28.40 -14.81 -0.02
C ASP A 18 -29.73 -14.68 0.72
N ARG A 19 -30.27 -13.45 0.77
CA ARG A 19 -31.52 -13.18 1.46
C ARG A 19 -32.60 -14.17 1.05
N SER A 20 -33.38 -14.63 2.00
CA SER A 20 -34.39 -15.67 1.78
C SER A 20 -35.52 -15.57 2.79
N ALA A 21 -36.63 -16.22 2.47
CA ALA A 21 -37.76 -16.39 3.37
C ALA A 21 -38.26 -17.83 3.31
N ALA A 22 -38.78 -18.33 4.43
CA ALA A 22 -39.38 -19.65 4.53
C ALA A 22 -40.57 -19.64 5.50
N ILE A 23 -41.57 -20.50 5.24
CA ILE A 23 -42.69 -20.73 6.14
C ILE A 23 -42.69 -22.20 6.56
N VAL A 24 -42.68 -22.43 7.87
CA VAL A 24 -42.90 -23.74 8.48
C VAL A 24 -44.32 -23.81 9.01
N LYS A 25 -45.03 -24.88 8.65
CA LYS A 25 -46.40 -25.20 9.08
C LYS A 25 -46.39 -26.54 9.82
N ASN A 26 -46.69 -26.53 11.12
CA ASN A 26 -46.78 -27.74 11.94
C ASN A 26 -45.57 -28.70 11.81
N GLY A 27 -44.35 -28.17 11.75
CA GLY A 27 -43.12 -28.97 11.61
C GLY A 27 -42.76 -29.38 10.18
N ASN A 28 -43.54 -28.99 9.17
CA ASN A 28 -43.23 -29.17 7.75
C ASN A 28 -42.77 -27.85 7.10
N ILE A 29 -41.82 -27.91 6.17
CA ILE A 29 -41.42 -26.75 5.36
C ILE A 29 -42.44 -26.60 4.23
N GLU A 30 -43.33 -25.62 4.36
CA GLU A 30 -44.41 -25.40 3.39
C GLU A 30 -43.89 -24.71 2.12
N THR A 31 -43.02 -23.73 2.32
CA THR A 31 -42.41 -22.97 1.23
C THR A 31 -41.11 -22.33 1.68
N ALA A 32 -40.16 -22.21 0.76
CA ALA A 32 -38.94 -21.45 0.94
C ALA A 32 -38.43 -20.96 -0.42
N ILE A 33 -37.94 -19.72 -0.48
CA ILE A 33 -37.43 -19.14 -1.71
C ILE A 33 -36.27 -18.17 -1.42
N GLN A 34 -35.27 -18.16 -2.30
CA GLN A 34 -34.19 -17.18 -2.26
C GLN A 34 -34.60 -15.92 -3.02
N GLN A 35 -34.28 -14.75 -2.46
CA GLN A 35 -34.57 -13.46 -3.06
C GLN A 35 -33.92 -13.31 -4.45
N GLU A 36 -32.73 -13.88 -4.66
CA GLU A 36 -32.03 -13.83 -5.95
C GLU A 36 -32.83 -14.44 -7.11
N ARG A 37 -33.73 -15.38 -6.83
CA ARG A 37 -34.60 -16.00 -7.84
C ARG A 37 -35.62 -14.98 -8.37
N LEU A 38 -36.02 -14.03 -7.53
CA LEU A 38 -37.10 -13.07 -7.77
C LEU A 38 -36.58 -11.72 -8.28
N ASP A 39 -35.51 -11.20 -7.70
CA ASP A 39 -34.91 -9.92 -8.12
C ASP A 39 -33.85 -10.08 -9.23
N ARG A 40 -33.57 -11.33 -9.63
CA ARG A 40 -32.58 -11.72 -10.64
C ARG A 40 -31.16 -11.23 -10.34
N THR A 41 -30.88 -10.85 -9.09
CA THR A 41 -29.57 -10.40 -8.61
C THR A 41 -28.90 -11.55 -7.87
N LYS A 42 -27.89 -12.14 -8.49
CA LYS A 42 -27.16 -13.27 -7.92
C LYS A 42 -26.52 -12.92 -6.58
N ASN A 43 -26.67 -13.82 -5.61
CA ASN A 43 -26.29 -13.64 -4.21
C ASN A 43 -26.93 -12.39 -3.58
N SER A 44 -28.21 -12.13 -3.91
CA SER A 44 -28.96 -10.91 -3.52
C SER A 44 -28.65 -10.45 -2.09
N ILE A 45 -28.04 -9.26 -2.00
CA ILE A 45 -27.62 -8.63 -0.74
C ILE A 45 -28.65 -7.63 -0.25
N GLY A 46 -28.73 -7.45 1.08
CA GLY A 46 -29.66 -6.49 1.68
C GLY A 46 -29.25 -5.02 1.64
N PHE A 47 -28.00 -4.62 1.34
CA PHE A 47 -27.58 -3.24 1.61
C PHE A 47 -28.20 -2.17 0.68
N LEU A 48 -28.75 -1.08 1.24
CA LEU A 48 -29.12 0.15 0.52
C LEU A 48 -27.87 0.91 0.05
N HIS A 49 -27.81 1.22 -1.26
CA HIS A 49 -26.86 2.14 -1.91
C HIS A 49 -25.44 2.18 -1.30
N GLN A 50 -24.56 1.26 -1.71
CA GLN A 50 -23.09 1.29 -1.53
C GLN A 50 -22.58 1.57 -0.09
N SER A 51 -23.46 1.52 0.92
CA SER A 51 -23.16 1.86 2.31
C SER A 51 -22.55 0.64 3.00
N LEU A 52 -21.34 0.28 2.61
CA LEU A 52 -20.56 -0.76 3.28
C LEU A 52 -20.34 -0.33 4.74
N GLY A 53 -20.93 -1.06 5.69
CA GLY A 53 -20.63 -0.91 7.12
C GLY A 53 -21.74 -0.35 8.00
N ASP A 54 -22.91 0.04 7.48
CA ASP A 54 -24.07 0.37 8.32
C ASP A 54 -25.18 -0.69 8.20
N CYS A 55 -25.23 -1.61 9.17
CA CYS A 55 -26.23 -2.68 9.22
C CYS A 55 -27.66 -2.13 9.32
N ARG A 56 -27.86 -0.86 9.69
CA ARG A 56 -29.19 -0.23 9.72
C ARG A 56 -29.78 0.01 8.33
N ASN A 57 -28.97 -0.11 7.28
CA ASN A 57 -29.34 0.05 5.87
C ASN A 57 -29.62 -1.29 5.16
N ILE A 58 -29.81 -2.39 5.91
CA ILE A 58 -30.21 -3.69 5.35
C ILE A 58 -31.70 -3.70 4.98
N GLN A 59 -31.99 -4.10 3.75
CA GLN A 59 -33.30 -4.30 3.15
C GLN A 59 -33.79 -5.71 3.44
N ILE A 60 -35.02 -5.78 3.94
CA ILE A 60 -35.76 -7.02 4.07
C ILE A 60 -36.04 -7.66 2.69
N PRO A 61 -36.06 -9.00 2.56
CA PRO A 61 -36.42 -9.68 1.32
C PRO A 61 -37.93 -9.67 1.10
N HIS A 62 -38.47 -8.50 0.74
CA HIS A 62 -39.92 -8.27 0.67
C HIS A 62 -40.61 -9.20 -0.33
N GLU A 63 -40.00 -9.41 -1.49
CA GLU A 63 -40.51 -10.26 -2.55
C GLU A 63 -40.53 -11.73 -2.13
N ALA A 64 -39.48 -12.22 -1.46
CA ALA A 64 -39.45 -13.59 -0.94
C ALA A 64 -40.50 -13.82 0.16
N ILE A 65 -40.69 -12.84 1.06
CA ILE A 65 -41.71 -12.89 2.10
C ILE A 65 -43.12 -12.93 1.47
N GLN A 66 -43.41 -12.03 0.53
CA GLN A 66 -44.69 -12.02 -0.17
C GLN A 66 -44.92 -13.28 -0.99
N TYR A 67 -43.88 -13.82 -1.61
CA TYR A 67 -43.94 -15.09 -2.35
C TYR A 67 -44.39 -16.22 -1.44
N CYS A 68 -43.79 -16.35 -0.25
CA CYS A 68 -44.13 -17.39 0.70
C CYS A 68 -45.57 -17.23 1.23
N LEU A 69 -45.96 -16.01 1.62
CA LEU A 69 -47.31 -15.71 2.10
C LEU A 69 -48.38 -16.05 1.06
N ARG A 70 -48.16 -15.68 -0.22
CA ARG A 70 -49.09 -15.98 -1.32
C ARG A 70 -49.20 -17.47 -1.61
N LYS A 71 -48.10 -18.22 -1.55
CA LYS A 71 -48.15 -19.69 -1.74
C LYS A 71 -48.97 -20.37 -0.65
N CYS A 72 -48.91 -19.85 0.58
CA CYS A 72 -49.69 -20.38 1.70
C CYS A 72 -51.13 -19.82 1.78
N ASP A 73 -51.50 -18.87 0.92
CA ASP A 73 -52.77 -18.13 0.96
C ASP A 73 -53.07 -17.50 2.33
N ILE A 74 -52.06 -16.87 2.94
CA ILE A 74 -52.18 -16.20 4.24
C ILE A 74 -51.64 -14.77 4.22
N GLY A 75 -52.18 -13.92 5.09
CA GLY A 75 -51.65 -12.59 5.37
C GLY A 75 -50.58 -12.59 6.47
N MET A 76 -49.80 -11.51 6.54
CA MET A 76 -48.77 -11.33 7.57
C MET A 76 -49.32 -11.42 9.01
N ASN A 77 -50.57 -11.01 9.22
CA ASN A 77 -51.23 -11.07 10.53
C ASN A 77 -51.61 -12.49 10.98
N GLU A 78 -51.58 -13.47 10.08
CA GLU A 78 -51.91 -14.88 10.36
C GLU A 78 -50.68 -15.71 10.73
N VAL A 79 -49.47 -15.20 10.44
CA VAL A 79 -48.22 -15.76 10.93
C VAL A 79 -48.19 -15.67 12.46
N SER A 80 -47.80 -16.75 13.14
CA SER A 80 -47.74 -16.81 14.60
C SER A 80 -46.44 -16.25 15.16
N THR A 81 -45.30 -16.55 14.52
CA THR A 81 -43.99 -16.00 14.87
C THR A 81 -43.21 -15.59 13.63
N ILE A 82 -42.41 -14.53 13.77
CA ILE A 82 -41.43 -14.08 12.78
C ILE A 82 -40.06 -14.18 13.43
N THR A 83 -39.12 -14.86 12.80
CA THR A 83 -37.74 -14.95 13.30
C THR A 83 -36.78 -14.60 12.17
N ALA A 84 -35.82 -13.75 12.47
CA ALA A 84 -34.78 -13.39 11.53
C ALA A 84 -33.41 -13.51 12.19
N ASN A 85 -32.41 -13.58 11.34
CA ASN A 85 -31.02 -13.59 11.75
C ASN A 85 -30.15 -13.03 10.62
N MET A 86 -28.99 -12.52 10.99
CA MET A 86 -27.90 -12.14 10.10
C MET A 86 -26.56 -12.50 10.76
N PRO A 87 -25.52 -12.84 9.97
CA PRO A 87 -24.19 -13.10 10.50
C PRO A 87 -23.56 -11.83 11.09
N GLY A 88 -22.55 -12.01 11.94
CA GLY A 88 -21.90 -10.92 12.67
C GLY A 88 -22.73 -10.44 13.87
N ILE A 89 -22.75 -9.12 14.10
CA ILE A 89 -23.62 -8.54 15.13
C ILE A 89 -25.05 -8.53 14.60
N ASP A 90 -25.92 -9.34 15.20
CA ASP A 90 -27.29 -9.53 14.74
C ASP A 90 -28.18 -8.34 15.11
N TYR A 91 -28.55 -7.52 14.12
CA TYR A 91 -29.50 -6.42 14.24
C TYR A 91 -30.88 -6.75 13.64
N SER A 92 -31.14 -8.02 13.33
CA SER A 92 -32.33 -8.45 12.60
C SER A 92 -33.64 -8.03 13.28
N ILE A 93 -33.72 -8.17 14.60
CA ILE A 93 -34.90 -7.78 15.40
C ILE A 93 -35.20 -6.28 15.21
N ASP A 94 -34.20 -5.42 15.38
CA ASP A 94 -34.35 -3.96 15.27
C ASP A 94 -34.71 -3.53 13.84
N ILE A 95 -34.18 -4.22 12.84
CA ILE A 95 -34.52 -3.98 11.43
C ILE A 95 -35.98 -4.34 11.17
N LEU A 96 -36.41 -5.53 11.60
CA LEU A 96 -37.78 -5.99 11.37
C LEU A 96 -38.82 -5.15 12.14
N GLN A 97 -38.54 -4.77 13.39
CA GLN A 97 -39.44 -3.93 14.19
C GLN A 97 -39.64 -2.53 13.59
N ARG A 98 -38.65 -2.02 12.84
CA ARG A 98 -38.78 -0.75 12.09
C ARG A 98 -39.52 -0.93 10.77
N ALA A 99 -39.37 -2.10 10.13
CA ALA A 99 -39.95 -2.38 8.82
C ALA A 99 -41.43 -2.80 8.89
N PHE A 100 -41.87 -3.42 9.98
CA PHE A 100 -43.22 -3.92 10.13
C PHE A 100 -44.10 -3.05 11.05
N PRO A 101 -45.43 -3.03 10.84
CA PRO A 101 -46.37 -2.40 11.77
C PRO A 101 -46.25 -2.92 13.20
N LYS A 102 -46.71 -2.14 14.19
CA LYS A 102 -46.61 -2.48 15.62
C LYS A 102 -47.29 -3.80 15.96
N GLU A 103 -48.41 -4.11 15.31
CA GLU A 103 -49.20 -5.32 15.54
C GLU A 103 -48.45 -6.59 15.12
N VAL A 104 -47.63 -6.49 14.07
CA VAL A 104 -46.77 -7.57 13.57
C VAL A 104 -45.48 -7.66 14.40
N SER A 105 -44.98 -6.51 14.88
CA SER A 105 -43.73 -6.42 15.63
C SER A 105 -43.73 -7.23 16.93
N ALA A 106 -44.90 -7.40 17.56
CA ALA A 106 -45.06 -8.22 18.77
C ALA A 106 -44.81 -9.73 18.54
N LYS A 107 -44.71 -10.16 17.28
CA LYS A 107 -44.46 -11.55 16.89
C LYS A 107 -43.02 -11.82 16.48
N ILE A 108 -42.15 -10.82 16.57
CA ILE A 108 -40.74 -10.93 16.19
C ILE A 108 -39.93 -11.52 17.35
N TYR A 109 -39.20 -12.59 17.08
CA TYR A 109 -38.31 -13.25 18.02
C TYR A 109 -36.89 -13.31 17.45
N GLY A 110 -35.90 -13.31 18.35
CA GLY A 110 -34.50 -13.50 18.02
C GLY A 110 -34.03 -14.89 18.37
N ILE A 111 -33.28 -15.51 17.47
CA ILE A 111 -32.51 -16.72 17.75
C ILE A 111 -31.14 -16.33 18.34
N PRO A 112 -30.61 -17.03 19.36
CA PRO A 112 -29.40 -16.60 20.06
C PRO A 112 -28.09 -16.81 19.29
N SER A 113 -28.09 -17.58 18.19
CA SER A 113 -26.88 -17.86 17.39
C SER A 113 -27.25 -18.14 15.93
N HIS A 114 -26.42 -17.63 15.03
CA HIS A 114 -26.46 -17.89 13.60
C HIS A 114 -26.19 -19.38 13.31
N HIS A 115 -25.17 -19.96 13.95
CA HIS A 115 -24.88 -21.39 13.82
C HIS A 115 -25.99 -22.27 14.38
N LEU A 116 -26.70 -21.83 15.42
CA LEU A 116 -27.86 -22.57 15.89
C LEU A 116 -28.96 -22.61 14.83
N SER A 117 -29.19 -21.52 14.09
CA SER A 117 -30.16 -21.53 12.99
C SER A 117 -29.79 -22.56 11.93
N HIS A 118 -28.52 -22.58 11.50
CA HIS A 118 -27.98 -23.61 10.61
C HIS A 118 -28.16 -25.03 11.16
N ALA A 119 -27.94 -25.24 12.45
CA ALA A 119 -28.15 -26.55 13.08
C ALA A 119 -29.61 -27.01 13.00
N TYR A 120 -30.58 -26.10 13.19
CA TYR A 120 -32.00 -26.39 12.96
C TYR A 120 -32.27 -26.72 11.48
N THR A 121 -31.69 -25.96 10.54
CA THR A 121 -31.83 -26.19 9.10
C THR A 121 -31.40 -27.59 8.67
N ALA A 122 -30.32 -28.13 9.24
CA ALA A 122 -29.87 -29.48 8.89
C ALA A 122 -30.56 -30.58 9.70
N TYR A 123 -30.62 -30.48 11.03
CA TYR A 123 -31.08 -31.59 11.85
C TYR A 123 -32.60 -31.80 11.78
N TRP A 124 -33.41 -30.74 11.85
CA TRP A 124 -34.87 -30.89 11.90
C TRP A 124 -35.46 -31.63 10.70
N PRO A 125 -35.07 -31.30 9.45
CA PRO A 125 -35.56 -32.00 8.27
C PRO A 125 -34.78 -33.29 7.90
N SER A 126 -33.74 -33.69 8.65
CA SER A 126 -32.90 -34.85 8.28
C SER A 126 -33.63 -36.19 8.31
N GLY A 127 -34.63 -36.33 9.20
CA GLY A 127 -35.24 -37.62 9.52
C GLY A 127 -34.41 -38.50 10.47
N PHE A 128 -33.31 -38.00 11.03
CA PHE A 128 -32.51 -38.72 12.03
C PHE A 128 -33.04 -38.50 13.46
N ASP A 129 -33.14 -39.56 14.25
CA ASP A 129 -33.50 -39.47 15.69
C ASP A 129 -32.34 -38.99 16.56
N GLU A 130 -31.11 -39.23 16.12
CA GLU A 130 -29.87 -38.79 16.76
C GLU A 130 -28.81 -38.55 15.69
N ALA A 131 -28.11 -37.41 15.78
CA ALA A 131 -27.03 -37.06 14.86
C ALA A 131 -26.06 -36.05 15.50
N ILE A 132 -24.79 -36.13 15.09
CA ILE A 132 -23.85 -35.02 15.23
C ILE A 132 -24.26 -33.95 14.21
N VAL A 133 -24.28 -32.68 14.59
CA VAL A 133 -24.52 -31.57 13.68
C VAL A 133 -23.26 -30.72 13.60
N LEU A 134 -22.62 -30.72 12.44
CA LEU A 134 -21.48 -29.87 12.11
C LEU A 134 -22.00 -28.63 11.37
N VAL A 135 -21.77 -27.46 11.95
CA VAL A 135 -22.02 -26.18 11.30
C VAL A 135 -20.67 -25.51 11.05
N ALA A 136 -20.30 -25.29 9.79
CA ALA A 136 -19.07 -24.62 9.43
C ALA A 136 -19.35 -23.53 8.38
N ASP A 137 -18.96 -22.30 8.69
CA ASP A 137 -19.27 -21.14 7.86
C ASP A 137 -18.11 -20.15 7.76
N ALA A 138 -18.27 -19.11 6.94
CA ALA A 138 -17.35 -17.98 6.89
C ALA A 138 -17.35 -17.21 8.21
N SER A 139 -18.54 -16.89 8.75
CA SER A 139 -18.70 -16.30 10.08
C SER A 139 -20.11 -16.51 10.63
N GLY A 140 -20.23 -16.84 11.90
CA GLY A 140 -21.52 -16.86 12.61
C GLY A 140 -21.80 -15.59 13.42
N THR A 141 -22.43 -15.75 14.58
CA THR A 141 -22.78 -14.63 15.47
C THR A 141 -21.54 -14.04 16.13
N THR A 142 -21.43 -12.72 16.11
CA THR A 142 -20.43 -11.96 16.87
C THR A 142 -21.01 -11.54 18.20
N ASP A 143 -20.42 -12.02 19.29
CA ASP A 143 -20.87 -11.69 20.64
C ASP A 143 -20.33 -10.34 21.15
N ARG A 144 -20.68 -10.00 22.41
CA ARG A 144 -20.30 -8.72 23.04
C ARG A 144 -18.79 -8.58 23.26
N GLU A 145 -18.06 -9.69 23.30
CA GLU A 145 -16.61 -9.71 23.43
C GLU A 145 -15.91 -9.60 22.05
N ARG A 146 -16.69 -9.41 20.99
CA ARG A 146 -16.25 -9.37 19.59
C ARG A 146 -15.61 -10.68 19.13
N LEU A 147 -16.09 -11.81 19.64
CA LEU A 147 -15.75 -13.13 19.14
C LEU A 147 -16.84 -13.59 18.15
N THR A 148 -16.43 -14.09 16.99
CA THR A 148 -17.32 -14.62 15.94
C THR A 148 -17.13 -16.12 15.77
N GLU A 149 -18.22 -16.84 15.54
CA GLU A 149 -18.20 -18.30 15.36
C GLU A 149 -17.52 -18.68 14.02
N SER A 150 -16.59 -19.64 14.04
CA SER A 150 -16.03 -20.25 12.82
C SER A 150 -16.74 -21.56 12.49
N TYR A 151 -16.89 -22.44 13.47
CA TYR A 151 -17.68 -23.67 13.36
C TYR A 151 -18.25 -24.05 14.73
N SER A 152 -19.34 -24.79 14.71
CA SER A 152 -20.01 -25.30 15.91
C SER A 152 -20.38 -26.77 15.71
N LEU A 153 -20.20 -27.55 16.77
CA LEU A 153 -20.62 -28.94 16.86
C LEU A 153 -21.77 -29.05 17.85
N TYR A 154 -22.81 -29.78 17.46
CA TYR A 154 -23.92 -30.13 18.32
C TYR A 154 -24.11 -31.64 18.33
N ILE A 155 -24.65 -32.15 19.43
CA ILE A 155 -25.31 -33.44 19.46
C ILE A 155 -26.81 -33.18 19.52
N ALA A 156 -27.55 -33.75 18.57
CA ALA A 156 -28.98 -33.61 18.51
C ALA A 156 -29.63 -34.97 18.78
N LYS A 157 -30.65 -34.99 19.66
CA LYS A 157 -31.42 -36.20 20.01
C LYS A 157 -32.89 -35.86 20.16
N GLY A 158 -33.76 -36.58 19.46
CA GLY A 158 -35.19 -36.26 19.43
C GLY A 158 -35.42 -34.84 18.92
N THR A 159 -35.97 -33.96 19.74
CA THR A 159 -36.20 -32.54 19.39
C THR A 159 -35.12 -31.58 19.90
N GLU A 160 -34.19 -32.07 20.74
CA GLU A 160 -33.18 -31.23 21.37
C GLU A 160 -31.90 -31.15 20.54
N ILE A 161 -31.31 -29.96 20.47
CA ILE A 161 -30.00 -29.71 19.87
C ILE A 161 -29.12 -29.12 20.97
N LYS A 162 -28.07 -29.83 21.37
CA LYS A 162 -27.16 -29.42 22.44
C LYS A 162 -25.79 -29.12 21.88
N LEU A 163 -25.26 -27.93 22.19
CA LEU A 163 -23.91 -27.52 21.80
C LEU A 163 -22.87 -28.42 22.50
N LEU A 164 -21.98 -29.01 21.73
CA LEU A 164 -20.79 -29.71 22.20
C LEU A 164 -19.58 -28.77 22.22
N HIS A 165 -19.39 -28.03 21.14
CA HIS A 165 -18.26 -27.11 20.95
C HIS A 165 -18.66 -25.97 20.03
N SER A 166 -18.13 -24.78 20.29
CA SER A 166 -18.22 -23.64 19.39
C SER A 166 -16.84 -23.00 19.31
N GLU A 167 -16.21 -23.13 18.15
CA GLU A 167 -14.93 -22.48 17.92
C GLU A 167 -15.18 -21.04 17.51
N LYS A 168 -14.53 -20.11 18.20
CA LYS A 168 -14.71 -18.68 17.98
C LYS A 168 -13.36 -18.00 17.83
N VAL A 169 -13.32 -17.03 16.93
CA VAL A 169 -12.14 -16.18 16.71
C VAL A 169 -12.50 -14.73 16.90
N LYS A 170 -11.51 -13.88 17.18
CA LYS A 170 -11.75 -12.43 17.25
C LYS A 170 -12.26 -11.95 15.90
N ALA A 171 -13.34 -11.17 15.90
CA ALA A 171 -14.05 -10.77 14.69
C ALA A 171 -13.16 -10.03 13.68
N TYR A 172 -12.13 -9.29 14.14
CA TYR A 172 -11.19 -8.61 13.23
C TYR A 172 -10.18 -9.55 12.56
N LEU A 173 -9.99 -10.78 13.08
CA LEU A 173 -9.12 -11.81 12.51
C LEU A 173 -9.88 -12.78 11.60
N ALA A 174 -11.21 -12.79 11.67
CA ALA A 174 -12.06 -13.73 10.95
C ALA A 174 -11.69 -13.92 9.47
N PRO A 175 -11.36 -12.88 8.67
CA PRO A 175 -11.16 -13.05 7.23
C PRO A 175 -10.04 -14.01 6.80
N LEU A 176 -9.15 -14.43 7.71
CA LEU A 176 -8.18 -15.52 7.49
C LEU A 176 -8.08 -16.49 8.67
N SER A 177 -8.98 -16.40 9.67
CA SER A 177 -8.94 -17.25 10.88
C SER A 177 -10.20 -18.10 11.05
N THR A 178 -11.05 -18.21 10.03
CA THR A 178 -12.17 -19.16 10.02
C THR A 178 -12.06 -20.09 8.81
N LEU A 179 -12.55 -21.33 8.96
CA LEU A 179 -12.49 -22.33 7.88
C LEU A 179 -13.12 -21.82 6.57
N GLY A 180 -14.29 -21.17 6.66
CA GLY A 180 -14.96 -20.63 5.49
C GLY A 180 -14.20 -19.47 4.84
N PHE A 181 -13.72 -18.49 5.61
CA PHE A 181 -13.03 -17.34 5.03
C PHE A 181 -11.66 -17.69 4.45
N VAL A 182 -10.94 -18.64 5.04
CA VAL A 182 -9.67 -19.13 4.46
C VAL A 182 -9.92 -19.73 3.07
N TYR A 183 -10.96 -20.56 2.93
CA TYR A 183 -11.35 -21.14 1.64
C TYR A 183 -11.79 -20.05 0.63
N GLU A 184 -12.51 -19.03 1.10
CA GLU A 184 -12.88 -17.87 0.29
C GLU A 184 -11.70 -17.00 -0.14
N PHE A 185 -10.65 -16.90 0.68
CA PHE A 185 -9.47 -16.12 0.35
C PHE A 185 -8.77 -16.67 -0.90
N ILE A 186 -8.55 -17.98 -0.94
CA ILE A 186 -7.99 -18.66 -2.12
C ILE A 186 -8.97 -18.57 -3.31
N THR A 187 -10.28 -18.63 -3.05
CA THR A 187 -11.32 -18.44 -4.09
C THR A 187 -11.20 -17.06 -4.75
N LYS A 188 -11.02 -15.99 -3.97
CA LYS A 188 -10.81 -14.63 -4.47
C LYS A 188 -9.49 -14.53 -5.24
N LEU A 189 -8.42 -15.16 -4.75
CA LEU A 189 -7.11 -15.18 -5.41
C LEU A 189 -7.19 -15.83 -6.81
N ALA A 190 -7.99 -16.90 -6.96
CA ALA A 190 -8.26 -17.54 -8.24
C ALA A 190 -9.13 -16.69 -9.20
N GLY A 191 -9.58 -15.52 -8.77
CA GLY A 191 -10.43 -14.61 -9.56
C GLY A 191 -11.90 -15.03 -9.58
N PHE A 192 -12.32 -15.96 -8.71
CA PHE A 192 -13.71 -16.44 -8.65
C PHE A 192 -14.56 -15.58 -7.73
N SER A 193 -14.95 -14.39 -8.23
CA SER A 193 -15.83 -13.48 -7.49
C SER A 193 -16.92 -12.91 -8.37
N THR A 194 -18.13 -12.75 -7.83
CA THR A 194 -19.23 -12.00 -8.47
C THR A 194 -19.25 -10.59 -7.90
N ALA A 195 -19.03 -9.58 -8.75
CA ALA A 195 -19.10 -8.18 -8.34
C ALA A 195 -20.56 -7.75 -8.11
N ILE A 196 -20.82 -7.16 -6.94
CA ILE A 196 -22.12 -6.62 -6.56
C ILE A 196 -21.96 -5.12 -6.33
N GLY A 197 -22.24 -4.33 -7.37
CA GLY A 197 -21.97 -2.89 -7.36
C GLY A 197 -20.47 -2.56 -7.50
N LYS A 198 -20.08 -1.33 -7.11
CA LYS A 198 -18.71 -0.82 -7.33
C LYS A 198 -17.66 -1.37 -6.36
N ASN A 199 -18.06 -1.74 -5.14
CA ASN A 199 -17.14 -1.94 -4.02
C ASN A 199 -17.32 -3.28 -3.28
N LEU A 200 -18.22 -4.17 -3.72
CA LEU A 200 -18.44 -5.47 -3.08
C LEU A 200 -18.27 -6.59 -4.11
N ALA A 201 -17.66 -7.69 -3.69
CA ALA A 201 -17.58 -8.90 -4.48
C ALA A 201 -17.77 -10.12 -3.58
N ILE A 202 -18.62 -11.06 -4.00
CA ILE A 202 -18.91 -12.30 -3.27
C ILE A 202 -18.15 -13.46 -3.91
N PRO A 203 -17.38 -14.26 -3.15
CA PRO A 203 -16.65 -15.42 -3.66
C PRO A 203 -17.56 -16.51 -4.19
N GLU A 204 -17.10 -17.20 -5.24
CA GLU A 204 -17.79 -18.37 -5.79
C GLU A 204 -17.02 -19.66 -5.42
N ALA A 205 -17.02 -20.03 -4.14
CA ALA A 205 -16.22 -21.13 -3.59
C ALA A 205 -16.41 -22.48 -4.30
N GLY A 206 -17.61 -22.74 -4.84
CA GLY A 206 -17.88 -23.93 -5.65
C GLY A 206 -17.10 -24.00 -6.97
N LYS A 207 -16.52 -22.89 -7.45
CA LYS A 207 -15.57 -22.88 -8.58
C LYS A 207 -14.19 -23.34 -8.14
N LEU A 208 -13.72 -22.89 -6.97
CA LEU A 208 -12.45 -23.33 -6.40
C LEU A 208 -12.46 -24.84 -6.13
N MET A 209 -13.57 -25.35 -5.60
CA MET A 209 -13.79 -26.79 -5.42
C MET A 209 -13.65 -27.58 -6.73
N GLY A 210 -14.11 -27.03 -7.85
CA GLY A 210 -13.94 -27.65 -9.17
C GLY A 210 -12.54 -27.48 -9.78
N LEU A 211 -11.74 -26.54 -9.26
CA LEU A 211 -10.36 -26.31 -9.68
C LEU A 211 -9.39 -27.23 -8.94
N ALA A 212 -9.65 -27.51 -7.65
CA ALA A 212 -8.77 -28.27 -6.77
C ALA A 212 -8.24 -29.60 -7.35
N PRO A 213 -9.04 -30.43 -8.07
CA PRO A 213 -8.55 -31.69 -8.64
C PRO A 213 -7.46 -31.54 -9.71
N TYR A 214 -7.24 -30.34 -10.25
CA TYR A 214 -6.18 -30.06 -11.22
C TYR A 214 -4.85 -29.66 -10.58
N GLY A 215 -4.85 -29.44 -9.26
CA GLY A 215 -3.65 -29.15 -8.49
C GLY A 215 -2.95 -30.42 -8.06
N THR A 216 -1.79 -30.25 -7.46
CA THR A 216 -0.90 -31.36 -7.11
C THR A 216 -0.42 -31.22 -5.66
N TYR A 217 -0.34 -32.34 -4.94
CA TYR A 217 0.18 -32.40 -3.58
C TYR A 217 1.65 -31.97 -3.50
N CYS A 218 2.05 -31.33 -2.40
CA CYS A 218 3.43 -30.96 -2.09
C CYS A 218 3.71 -31.20 -0.60
N ASP A 219 4.66 -32.08 -0.30
CA ASP A 219 5.07 -32.44 1.06
C ASP A 219 5.85 -31.32 1.79
N LYS A 220 6.32 -30.31 1.04
CA LYS A 220 7.06 -29.17 1.58
C LYS A 220 6.19 -27.95 1.91
N TRP A 221 4.87 -28.06 1.83
CA TRP A 221 3.97 -26.98 2.22
C TRP A 221 3.76 -26.93 3.71
N HIS A 222 3.52 -25.72 4.23
CA HIS A 222 3.11 -25.57 5.61
C HIS A 222 1.64 -25.92 5.80
N GLU A 223 1.31 -26.69 6.83
CA GLU A 223 -0.06 -26.89 7.27
C GLU A 223 -0.64 -25.59 7.84
N TRP A 224 -1.63 -25.00 7.17
CA TRP A 224 -2.34 -23.80 7.65
C TRP A 224 -3.36 -24.13 8.72
N LEU A 225 -3.99 -25.31 8.60
CA LEU A 225 -5.03 -25.80 9.50
C LEU A 225 -4.48 -26.95 10.34
N GLN A 226 -4.13 -26.67 11.59
CA GLN A 226 -3.52 -27.67 12.48
C GLN A 226 -4.52 -28.10 13.55
N ALA A 227 -4.88 -29.39 13.51
CA ALA A 227 -5.72 -30.00 14.51
C ALA A 227 -4.99 -30.13 15.85
N LYS A 228 -5.60 -29.66 16.95
CA LYS A 228 -5.08 -29.94 18.29
C LYS A 228 -5.40 -31.37 18.70
N PRO A 229 -4.41 -32.18 19.12
CA PRO A 229 -4.66 -33.51 19.64
C PRO A 229 -5.71 -33.49 20.76
N ASP A 230 -6.66 -34.42 20.68
CA ASP A 230 -7.76 -34.60 21.66
C ASP A 230 -8.62 -33.35 21.91
N SER A 231 -8.62 -32.37 21.00
CA SER A 231 -9.40 -31.14 21.10
C SER A 231 -10.14 -30.85 19.80
N TYR A 232 -11.34 -30.30 19.91
CA TYR A 232 -12.09 -29.83 18.74
C TYR A 232 -11.45 -28.63 18.06
N SER A 233 -10.55 -27.91 18.73
CA SER A 233 -9.94 -26.69 18.21
C SER A 233 -8.96 -26.97 17.07
N ILE A 234 -9.03 -26.11 16.05
CA ILE A 234 -8.11 -26.07 14.93
C ILE A 234 -7.35 -24.75 15.04
N ASP A 235 -6.03 -24.83 15.17
CA ASP A 235 -5.19 -23.65 15.05
C ASP A 235 -5.07 -23.28 13.57
N ILE A 236 -5.49 -22.06 13.24
CA ILE A 236 -5.40 -21.52 11.88
C ILE A 236 -4.28 -20.49 11.89
N SER A 237 -3.19 -20.77 11.18
CA SER A 237 -2.10 -19.82 11.05
C SER A 237 -2.37 -18.82 9.93
N ALA A 238 -3.29 -17.89 10.19
CA ALA A 238 -3.72 -16.87 9.24
C ALA A 238 -2.56 -16.03 8.68
N TYR A 239 -1.57 -15.74 9.53
CA TYR A 239 -0.37 -15.02 9.12
C TYR A 239 0.55 -15.85 8.23
N ASP A 240 0.83 -17.09 8.61
CA ASP A 240 1.75 -17.95 7.85
C ASP A 240 1.13 -18.31 6.50
N LEU A 241 -0.19 -18.51 6.45
CA LEU A 241 -0.96 -18.61 5.20
C LEU A 241 -0.79 -17.39 4.31
N PHE A 242 -1.00 -16.20 4.87
CA PHE A 242 -0.86 -14.94 4.13
C PHE A 242 0.55 -14.78 3.54
N LEU A 243 1.58 -15.09 4.33
CA LEU A 243 2.97 -15.05 3.89
C LEU A 243 3.27 -16.08 2.80
N GLU A 244 2.80 -17.31 2.95
CA GLU A 244 3.03 -18.37 1.97
C GLU A 244 2.41 -18.00 0.62
N VAL A 245 1.20 -17.44 0.63
CA VAL A 245 0.54 -16.97 -0.59
C VAL A 245 1.30 -15.82 -1.24
N GLU A 246 1.75 -14.81 -0.48
CA GLU A 246 2.54 -13.70 -1.04
C GLU A 246 3.94 -14.16 -1.52
N ALA A 247 4.52 -15.18 -0.88
CA ALA A 247 5.77 -15.83 -1.30
C ALA A 247 5.60 -16.63 -2.61
N LEU A 248 4.58 -17.49 -2.70
CA LEU A 248 4.25 -18.24 -3.91
C LEU A 248 3.90 -17.31 -5.06
N LYS A 249 3.10 -16.27 -4.80
CA LYS A 249 2.77 -15.24 -5.79
C LYS A 249 4.03 -14.56 -6.30
N LYS A 250 4.97 -14.19 -5.42
CA LYS A 250 6.21 -13.57 -5.85
C LYS A 250 7.05 -14.47 -6.75
N LEU A 251 7.07 -15.78 -6.46
CA LEU A 251 7.88 -16.76 -7.17
C LEU A 251 7.27 -17.21 -8.50
N TYR A 252 5.95 -17.37 -8.56
CA TYR A 252 5.26 -18.06 -9.66
C TYR A 252 4.23 -17.21 -10.42
N ASP A 253 3.91 -15.99 -9.98
CA ASP A 253 2.93 -15.13 -10.68
C ASP A 253 3.61 -14.25 -11.72
N ASP A 254 3.43 -14.61 -13.01
CA ASP A 254 3.93 -13.84 -14.15
C ASP A 254 3.00 -12.66 -14.55
N GLY A 255 1.87 -12.51 -13.87
CA GLY A 255 0.87 -11.48 -14.13
C GLY A 255 0.03 -11.70 -15.40
N LYS A 256 0.21 -12.80 -16.13
CA LYS A 256 -0.47 -13.06 -17.40
C LYS A 256 -1.66 -14.01 -17.22
N GLY A 257 -2.51 -14.04 -18.25
CA GLY A 257 -3.67 -14.94 -18.32
C GLY A 257 -4.71 -14.74 -17.23
N LYS A 258 -5.60 -15.74 -17.10
CA LYS A 258 -6.61 -15.77 -16.04
C LYS A 258 -6.00 -16.37 -14.78
N ALA A 259 -6.30 -15.81 -13.61
CA ALA A 259 -5.70 -16.22 -12.34
C ALA A 259 -5.84 -17.74 -12.07
N TYR A 260 -7.02 -18.31 -12.32
CA TYR A 260 -7.26 -19.75 -12.15
C TYR A 260 -6.48 -20.68 -13.09
N LEU A 261 -5.76 -20.16 -14.09
CA LEU A 261 -4.84 -20.94 -14.93
C LEU A 261 -3.39 -20.89 -14.42
N ARG A 262 -3.10 -20.10 -13.38
CA ARG A 262 -1.76 -19.97 -12.83
C ARG A 262 -1.43 -21.19 -11.98
N PRO A 263 -0.36 -21.94 -12.26
CA PRO A 263 -0.10 -23.22 -11.61
C PRO A 263 -0.10 -23.19 -10.08
N TYR A 264 0.51 -22.18 -9.48
CA TYR A 264 0.55 -22.05 -8.01
C TYR A 264 -0.85 -21.84 -7.39
N ILE A 265 -1.77 -21.18 -8.10
CA ILE A 265 -3.17 -20.99 -7.63
C ILE A 265 -3.94 -22.30 -7.71
N VAL A 266 -3.72 -23.08 -8.77
CA VAL A 266 -4.34 -24.40 -8.94
C VAL A 266 -3.88 -25.34 -7.82
N ASP A 267 -2.59 -25.30 -7.50
CA ASP A 267 -1.99 -26.02 -6.38
C ASP A 267 -2.51 -25.53 -5.01
N LEU A 268 -2.63 -24.22 -4.79
CA LEU A 268 -3.25 -23.68 -3.58
C LEU A 268 -4.72 -24.09 -3.44
N ALA A 269 -5.45 -24.24 -4.54
CA ALA A 269 -6.82 -24.76 -4.53
C ALA A 269 -6.86 -26.22 -4.06
N TYR A 270 -5.91 -27.05 -4.51
CA TYR A 270 -5.73 -28.41 -4.01
C TYR A 270 -5.38 -28.41 -2.51
N LYS A 271 -4.41 -27.59 -2.10
CA LYS A 271 -3.95 -27.46 -0.72
C LYS A 271 -5.10 -27.19 0.25
N ILE A 272 -5.82 -26.09 0.04
CA ILE A 272 -6.86 -25.67 0.97
C ILE A 272 -8.06 -26.64 0.99
N GLN A 273 -8.31 -27.32 -0.13
CA GLN A 273 -9.31 -28.39 -0.16
C GLN A 273 -8.89 -29.56 0.73
N SER A 274 -7.64 -30.06 0.59
CA SER A 274 -7.10 -31.15 1.41
C SER A 274 -7.08 -30.81 2.90
N GLU A 275 -6.52 -29.65 3.26
CA GLU A 275 -6.41 -29.25 4.68
C GLU A 275 -7.79 -29.00 5.32
N LEU A 276 -8.76 -28.48 4.56
CA LEU A 276 -10.13 -28.34 5.04
C LEU A 276 -10.74 -29.72 5.33
N GLU A 277 -10.55 -30.70 4.43
CA GLU A 277 -11.02 -32.06 4.63
C GLU A 277 -10.42 -32.69 5.89
N GLU A 278 -9.11 -32.58 6.08
CA GLU A 278 -8.39 -33.08 7.26
C GLU A 278 -8.88 -32.42 8.56
N ALA A 279 -9.06 -31.10 8.56
CA ALA A 279 -9.58 -30.38 9.71
C ALA A 279 -11.00 -30.85 10.08
N LEU A 280 -11.89 -31.02 9.09
CA LEU A 280 -13.25 -31.50 9.32
C LEU A 280 -13.26 -32.97 9.78
N LEU A 281 -12.40 -33.83 9.20
CA LEU A 281 -12.24 -35.22 9.62
C LEU A 281 -11.89 -35.32 11.09
N HIS A 282 -10.88 -34.56 11.53
CA HIS A 282 -10.47 -34.52 12.95
C HIS A 282 -11.61 -34.10 13.88
N ILE A 283 -12.28 -32.99 13.55
CA ILE A 283 -13.39 -32.44 14.34
C ILE A 283 -14.51 -33.47 14.50
N VAL A 284 -14.92 -34.11 13.41
CA VAL A 284 -16.03 -35.07 13.43
C VAL A 284 -15.60 -36.40 14.05
N GLU A 285 -14.38 -36.88 13.81
CA GLU A 285 -13.87 -38.10 14.45
C GLU A 285 -13.88 -37.99 15.97
N LEU A 286 -13.45 -36.85 16.52
CA LEU A 286 -13.53 -36.58 17.96
C LEU A 286 -14.98 -36.58 18.46
N ALA A 287 -15.90 -36.00 17.69
CA ALA A 287 -17.32 -35.98 18.04
C ALA A 287 -17.91 -37.40 18.05
N ILE A 288 -17.53 -38.25 17.09
CA ILE A 288 -17.89 -39.68 17.06
C ILE A 288 -17.33 -40.37 18.31
N LYS A 289 -16.05 -40.17 18.65
CA LYS A 289 -15.42 -40.78 19.84
C LYS A 289 -16.12 -40.38 21.14
N GLN A 290 -16.57 -39.13 21.27
CA GLN A 290 -17.24 -38.63 22.48
C GLN A 290 -18.71 -39.05 22.58
N THR A 291 -19.41 -39.16 21.45
CA THR A 291 -20.86 -39.38 21.44
C THR A 291 -21.29 -40.80 21.05
N ASN A 292 -20.39 -41.57 20.43
CA ASN A 292 -20.66 -42.83 19.72
C ASN A 292 -21.68 -42.72 18.57
N CYS A 293 -22.06 -41.50 18.16
CA CYS A 293 -22.99 -41.28 17.07
C CYS A 293 -22.24 -41.27 15.74
N ARG A 294 -22.75 -42.00 14.73
CA ARG A 294 -22.17 -42.10 13.38
C ARG A 294 -23.05 -41.52 12.27
N LYS A 295 -24.09 -40.78 12.64
CA LYS A 295 -24.92 -40.02 11.71
C LYS A 295 -24.55 -38.55 11.80
N LEU A 296 -24.34 -37.92 10.65
CA LEU A 296 -23.87 -36.54 10.56
C LEU A 296 -24.87 -35.66 9.81
N CYS A 297 -25.16 -34.50 10.37
CA CYS A 297 -25.85 -33.42 9.70
C CYS A 297 -24.85 -32.28 9.45
N CYS A 298 -24.76 -31.77 8.21
CA CYS A 298 -23.87 -30.64 7.89
C CYS A 298 -24.68 -29.40 7.48
N ALA A 299 -24.27 -28.23 7.96
CA ALA A 299 -24.80 -26.92 7.60
C ALA A 299 -23.70 -25.84 7.58
N GLY A 300 -24.09 -24.63 7.17
CA GLY A 300 -23.17 -23.51 6.92
C GLY A 300 -22.62 -23.54 5.49
N GLY A 301 -22.06 -22.42 5.03
CA GLY A 301 -21.56 -22.28 3.66
C GLY A 301 -20.56 -23.36 3.24
N VAL A 302 -19.74 -23.84 4.19
CA VAL A 302 -18.74 -24.90 3.94
C VAL A 302 -19.40 -26.24 3.62
N ALA A 303 -20.60 -26.53 4.14
CA ALA A 303 -21.32 -27.77 3.86
C ALA A 303 -21.80 -27.90 2.40
N LEU A 304 -21.70 -26.84 1.59
CA LEU A 304 -21.87 -26.93 0.12
C LEU A 304 -20.65 -27.57 -0.59
N ASN A 305 -19.55 -27.79 0.13
CA ASN A 305 -18.37 -28.51 -0.35
C ASN A 305 -18.66 -30.01 -0.39
N SER A 306 -19.15 -30.45 -1.54
CA SER A 306 -19.58 -31.84 -1.75
C SER A 306 -18.43 -32.85 -1.80
N VAL A 307 -17.19 -32.39 -1.97
CA VAL A 307 -15.99 -33.23 -1.86
C VAL A 307 -15.76 -33.56 -0.39
N ALA A 308 -15.68 -32.53 0.47
CA ALA A 308 -15.48 -32.72 1.90
C ALA A 308 -16.60 -33.53 2.58
N ASN A 309 -17.85 -33.34 2.16
CA ASN A 309 -18.97 -34.16 2.66
C ASN A 309 -18.78 -35.66 2.35
N TYR A 310 -18.28 -35.99 1.16
CA TYR A 310 -18.05 -37.39 0.78
C TYR A 310 -16.83 -37.96 1.49
N THR A 311 -15.74 -37.18 1.63
CA THR A 311 -14.57 -37.55 2.43
C THR A 311 -14.96 -37.88 3.88
N LEU A 312 -15.79 -37.04 4.53
CA LEU A 312 -16.31 -37.31 5.88
C LEU A 312 -17.11 -38.61 5.95
N LEU A 313 -17.97 -38.86 4.95
CA LEU A 313 -18.77 -40.09 4.87
C LEU A 313 -17.89 -41.34 4.77
N THR A 314 -16.90 -41.33 3.88
CA THR A 314 -16.08 -42.51 3.59
C THR A 314 -15.00 -42.77 4.64
N GLU A 315 -14.19 -41.77 4.96
CA GLU A 315 -13.01 -41.93 5.82
C GLU A 315 -13.40 -42.19 7.29
N LEU A 316 -14.50 -41.61 7.76
CA LEU A 316 -15.00 -41.86 9.13
C LEU A 316 -15.95 -43.05 9.21
N ASN A 317 -16.29 -43.67 8.08
CA ASN A 317 -17.26 -44.76 7.98
C ASN A 317 -18.57 -44.38 8.69
N LEU A 318 -19.17 -43.28 8.26
CA LEU A 318 -20.45 -42.80 8.78
C LEU A 318 -21.58 -43.74 8.33
N GLU A 319 -22.61 -43.88 9.17
CA GLU A 319 -23.81 -44.65 8.82
C GLU A 319 -24.64 -43.92 7.76
N ASP A 320 -24.75 -42.60 7.92
CA ASP A 320 -25.52 -41.73 7.02
C ASP A 320 -25.07 -40.28 7.20
N ILE A 321 -25.26 -39.47 6.15
CA ILE A 321 -24.96 -38.04 6.14
C ILE A 321 -26.12 -37.26 5.51
N PHE A 322 -26.60 -36.23 6.20
CA PHE A 322 -27.62 -35.33 5.70
C PHE A 322 -27.08 -33.91 5.55
N VAL A 323 -27.22 -33.35 4.35
CA VAL A 323 -26.87 -31.97 4.07
C VAL A 323 -28.07 -31.30 3.42
N PHE A 324 -28.54 -30.20 4.02
CA PHE A 324 -29.72 -29.49 3.51
C PHE A 324 -29.41 -28.88 2.12
N PRO A 325 -30.32 -28.90 1.14
CA PRO A 325 -30.04 -28.43 -0.22
C PRO A 325 -29.59 -26.96 -0.29
N ALA A 326 -30.09 -26.11 0.62
CA ALA A 326 -29.61 -24.75 0.83
C ALA A 326 -28.77 -24.65 2.12
N ALA A 327 -27.66 -25.39 2.21
CA ALA A 327 -26.87 -25.50 3.44
C ALA A 327 -26.23 -24.18 3.93
N GLY A 328 -25.93 -23.24 3.01
CA GLY A 328 -25.45 -21.90 3.35
C GLY A 328 -26.57 -20.96 3.83
N ASP A 329 -26.28 -19.66 3.91
CA ASP A 329 -27.15 -18.65 4.55
C ASP A 329 -28.59 -18.59 4.06
N ALA A 330 -28.87 -18.96 2.81
CA ALA A 330 -30.25 -19.09 2.33
C ALA A 330 -31.08 -20.02 3.26
N GLY A 331 -30.49 -21.10 3.76
CA GLY A 331 -31.14 -22.05 4.67
C GLY A 331 -31.52 -21.48 6.03
N ILE A 332 -30.90 -20.41 6.49
CA ILE A 332 -31.18 -19.76 7.79
C ILE A 332 -32.65 -19.40 7.95
N ALA A 333 -33.34 -19.03 6.86
CA ALA A 333 -34.77 -18.78 6.91
C ALA A 333 -35.56 -20.01 7.40
N VAL A 334 -35.18 -21.23 6.98
CA VAL A 334 -35.81 -22.47 7.44
C VAL A 334 -35.47 -22.74 8.91
N GLY A 335 -34.19 -22.63 9.27
CA GLY A 335 -33.71 -22.81 10.64
C GLY A 335 -34.38 -21.88 11.65
N ASN A 336 -34.54 -20.61 11.29
CA ASN A 336 -35.25 -19.60 12.09
C ASN A 336 -36.71 -19.97 12.33
N ALA A 337 -37.41 -20.45 11.29
CA ALA A 337 -38.80 -20.87 11.40
C ALA A 337 -38.95 -22.11 12.30
N PHE A 338 -38.06 -23.11 12.15
CA PHE A 338 -38.05 -24.30 13.01
C PHE A 338 -37.69 -24.00 14.46
N TRP A 339 -36.72 -23.11 14.68
CA TRP A 339 -36.34 -22.69 16.02
C TRP A 339 -37.53 -22.07 16.75
N ALA A 340 -38.29 -21.20 16.08
CA ALA A 340 -39.47 -20.57 16.66
C ALA A 340 -40.61 -21.57 16.90
N TYR A 341 -40.88 -22.44 15.93
CA TYR A 341 -41.85 -23.54 16.07
C TYR A 341 -41.54 -24.38 17.32
N HIS A 342 -40.27 -24.73 17.53
CA HIS A 342 -39.88 -25.54 18.69
C HIS A 342 -39.85 -24.76 20.01
N ASN A 343 -39.15 -23.63 20.05
CA ASN A 343 -38.83 -22.97 21.32
C ASN A 343 -39.94 -22.04 21.81
N ILE A 344 -40.70 -21.45 20.89
CA ILE A 344 -41.77 -20.50 21.20
C ILE A 344 -43.11 -21.22 21.28
N GLU A 345 -43.50 -21.96 20.25
CA GLU A 345 -44.80 -22.68 20.21
C GLU A 345 -44.76 -24.08 20.83
N LYS A 346 -43.59 -24.57 21.25
CA LYS A 346 -43.43 -25.92 21.83
C LYS A 346 -43.81 -27.05 20.87
N GLY A 347 -43.64 -26.81 19.58
CA GLY A 347 -43.76 -27.82 18.54
C GLY A 347 -42.72 -28.93 18.68
N ASN A 348 -43.15 -30.17 18.44
CA ASN A 348 -42.31 -31.37 18.60
C ASN A 348 -42.35 -32.31 17.38
N VAL A 349 -43.13 -31.99 16.35
CA VAL A 349 -43.21 -32.79 15.12
C VAL A 349 -42.06 -32.41 14.20
N ARG A 350 -41.32 -33.41 13.73
CA ARG A 350 -40.22 -33.25 12.75
C ARG A 350 -40.56 -34.04 11.49
N CYS A 351 -40.65 -33.34 10.36
CA CYS A 351 -40.88 -33.96 9.06
C CYS A 351 -39.57 -34.10 8.29
N LYS A 352 -39.31 -35.30 7.73
CA LYS A 352 -38.17 -35.51 6.84
C LYS A 352 -38.36 -34.73 5.55
N LEU A 353 -37.30 -34.07 5.06
CA LEU A 353 -37.32 -33.43 3.75
C LEU A 353 -37.22 -34.49 2.65
N GLU A 354 -38.31 -34.67 1.90
CA GLU A 354 -38.36 -35.61 0.78
C GLU A 354 -37.91 -34.95 -0.54
N LYS A 355 -38.26 -33.67 -0.74
CA LYS A 355 -37.98 -32.93 -1.98
C LYS A 355 -37.52 -31.52 -1.68
N ALA A 356 -36.56 -31.03 -2.47
CA ALA A 356 -36.06 -29.66 -2.36
C ALA A 356 -36.93 -28.63 -3.11
N THR A 357 -38.00 -29.06 -3.79
CA THR A 357 -38.93 -28.21 -4.53
C THR A 357 -39.88 -27.45 -3.60
N LEU A 358 -39.31 -26.44 -2.94
CA LEU A 358 -40.01 -25.62 -1.94
C LEU A 358 -40.59 -24.33 -2.53
N GLY A 359 -40.30 -24.00 -3.79
CA GLY A 359 -40.96 -22.95 -4.56
C GLY A 359 -42.42 -23.27 -4.89
N ARG A 360 -43.13 -22.32 -5.50
CA ARG A 360 -44.54 -22.43 -5.92
C ARG A 360 -44.67 -23.06 -7.29
N ASP A 361 -45.78 -23.75 -7.49
CA ASP A 361 -46.21 -24.20 -8.80
C ASP A 361 -46.81 -23.04 -9.60
N TYR A 362 -46.76 -23.16 -10.93
CA TYR A 362 -47.36 -22.20 -11.86
C TYR A 362 -48.59 -22.83 -12.50
N THR A 363 -49.66 -22.05 -12.59
CA THR A 363 -50.91 -22.50 -13.20
C THR A 363 -50.77 -22.63 -14.71
N GLU A 364 -51.58 -23.51 -15.33
CA GLU A 364 -51.62 -23.65 -16.79
C GLU A 364 -51.88 -22.30 -17.48
N THR A 365 -52.73 -21.45 -16.89
CA THR A 365 -52.99 -20.10 -17.40
C THR A 365 -51.76 -19.18 -17.38
N GLU A 366 -50.94 -19.23 -16.31
CA GLU A 366 -49.68 -18.47 -16.26
C GLU A 366 -48.67 -18.96 -17.32
N ILE A 367 -48.61 -20.28 -17.55
CA ILE A 367 -47.73 -20.90 -18.55
C ILE A 367 -48.17 -20.52 -19.96
N GLU A 368 -49.47 -20.63 -20.27
CA GLU A 368 -50.02 -20.25 -21.57
C GLU A 368 -49.85 -18.75 -21.85
N ALA A 369 -50.00 -17.90 -20.83
CA ALA A 369 -49.73 -16.46 -20.94
C ALA A 369 -48.25 -16.18 -21.29
N ALA A 370 -47.31 -16.88 -20.67
CA ALA A 370 -45.89 -16.78 -21.00
C ALA A 370 -45.60 -17.26 -22.44
N ILE A 371 -46.17 -18.39 -22.86
CA ILE A 371 -46.06 -18.91 -24.23
C ILE A 371 -46.60 -17.91 -25.25
N HIS A 372 -47.78 -17.34 -25.00
CA HIS A 372 -48.42 -16.38 -25.90
C HIS A 372 -47.54 -15.14 -26.14
N LYS A 373 -46.82 -14.69 -25.11
CA LYS A 373 -45.88 -13.54 -25.20
C LYS A 373 -44.79 -13.75 -26.25
N PHE A 374 -44.34 -14.99 -26.47
CA PHE A 374 -43.26 -15.34 -27.39
C PHE A 374 -43.73 -16.12 -28.63
N ALA A 375 -45.04 -16.17 -28.89
CA ALA A 375 -45.63 -17.03 -29.94
C ALA A 375 -45.03 -16.81 -31.35
N ASN A 376 -44.44 -15.65 -31.63
CA ASN A 376 -43.79 -15.35 -32.91
C ASN A 376 -42.40 -15.99 -33.07
N GLU A 377 -41.76 -16.39 -31.97
CA GLU A 377 -40.37 -16.88 -31.94
C GLU A 377 -40.27 -18.40 -31.72
N ILE A 378 -41.33 -19.01 -31.19
CA ILE A 378 -41.37 -20.43 -30.81
C ILE A 378 -42.45 -21.24 -31.55
N THR A 379 -42.19 -22.54 -31.69
CA THR A 379 -43.16 -23.59 -32.04
C THR A 379 -43.43 -24.40 -30.77
N VAL A 380 -44.70 -24.70 -30.52
CA VAL A 380 -45.14 -25.37 -29.29
C VAL A 380 -46.00 -26.58 -29.64
N GLU A 381 -45.76 -27.69 -28.95
CA GLU A 381 -46.53 -28.92 -29.01
C GLU A 381 -46.90 -29.33 -27.58
N LYS A 382 -48.15 -29.76 -27.34
CA LYS A 382 -48.58 -30.25 -26.03
C LYS A 382 -48.40 -31.76 -25.98
N LEU A 383 -47.65 -32.26 -24.99
CA LEU A 383 -47.34 -33.67 -24.81
C LEU A 383 -47.85 -34.17 -23.46
N SER A 384 -48.29 -35.42 -23.41
CA SER A 384 -48.51 -36.10 -22.13
C SER A 384 -47.18 -36.42 -21.42
N TYR A 385 -47.23 -36.73 -20.13
CA TYR A 385 -46.04 -37.06 -19.35
C TYR A 385 -45.19 -38.21 -19.97
N PRO A 386 -45.75 -39.38 -20.35
CA PRO A 386 -44.94 -40.46 -20.96
C PRO A 386 -44.36 -40.10 -22.33
N GLU A 387 -45.08 -39.27 -23.10
CA GLU A 387 -44.61 -38.73 -24.37
C GLU A 387 -43.46 -37.76 -24.14
N MET A 388 -43.54 -36.86 -23.17
CA MET A 388 -42.47 -35.94 -22.81
C MET A 388 -41.19 -36.66 -22.41
N VAL A 389 -41.27 -37.68 -21.54
CA VAL A 389 -40.13 -38.53 -21.16
C VAL A 389 -39.52 -39.22 -22.38
N SER A 390 -40.37 -39.78 -23.25
CA SER A 390 -39.91 -40.48 -24.45
C SER A 390 -39.26 -39.53 -25.47
N THR A 391 -39.85 -38.36 -25.69
CA THR A 391 -39.29 -37.33 -26.58
C THR A 391 -37.96 -36.80 -26.05
N CYS A 392 -37.86 -36.53 -24.75
CA CYS A 392 -36.58 -36.11 -24.15
C CYS A 392 -35.50 -37.16 -24.36
N ALA A 393 -35.80 -38.44 -24.12
CA ALA A 393 -34.83 -39.52 -24.33
C ALA A 393 -34.35 -39.63 -25.79
N VAL A 394 -35.28 -39.56 -26.74
CA VAL A 394 -34.97 -39.64 -28.19
C VAL A 394 -34.13 -38.46 -28.68
N GLN A 395 -34.32 -37.25 -28.13
CA GLN A 395 -33.53 -36.09 -28.53
C GLN A 395 -32.16 -36.08 -27.83
N MET A 396 -32.11 -36.44 -26.54
CA MET A 396 -30.85 -36.57 -25.81
C MET A 396 -29.93 -37.64 -26.43
N SER A 397 -30.46 -38.78 -26.87
CA SER A 397 -29.68 -39.83 -27.54
C SER A 397 -29.06 -39.40 -28.87
N LYS A 398 -29.55 -38.30 -29.47
CA LYS A 398 -28.99 -37.66 -30.67
C LYS A 398 -27.99 -36.54 -30.34
N GLY A 399 -27.69 -36.34 -29.07
CA GLY A 399 -26.79 -35.29 -28.59
C GLY A 399 -27.46 -33.92 -28.44
N ASN A 400 -28.79 -33.82 -28.43
CA ASN A 400 -29.47 -32.55 -28.20
C ASN A 400 -29.53 -32.16 -26.73
N ILE A 401 -29.46 -30.86 -26.47
CA ILE A 401 -29.51 -30.23 -25.17
C ILE A 401 -30.93 -29.75 -24.90
N ILE A 402 -31.51 -30.16 -23.76
CA ILE A 402 -32.89 -29.83 -23.39
C ILE A 402 -32.88 -29.01 -22.11
N ALA A 403 -33.56 -27.87 -22.13
CA ALA A 403 -33.94 -27.17 -20.90
C ALA A 403 -35.26 -27.73 -20.35
N ARG A 404 -35.40 -27.75 -19.03
CA ARG A 404 -36.56 -28.25 -18.32
C ARG A 404 -37.04 -27.28 -17.24
N PHE A 405 -38.35 -27.04 -17.27
CA PHE A 405 -39.11 -26.30 -16.27
C PHE A 405 -40.32 -27.15 -15.85
N GLU A 406 -40.40 -27.54 -14.58
CA GLU A 406 -41.56 -28.27 -14.03
C GLU A 406 -41.80 -27.91 -12.56
N GLY A 407 -43.05 -27.70 -12.17
CA GLY A 407 -43.50 -27.50 -10.80
C GLY A 407 -42.76 -26.40 -10.04
N GLY A 408 -42.80 -26.50 -8.71
CA GLY A 408 -42.06 -25.67 -7.78
C GLY A 408 -40.55 -25.75 -7.95
N SER A 409 -39.88 -24.61 -7.85
CA SER A 409 -38.42 -24.52 -7.95
C SER A 409 -37.72 -25.11 -6.74
N GLU A 410 -36.49 -25.59 -6.98
CA GLU A 410 -35.59 -26.09 -5.94
C GLU A 410 -35.08 -24.96 -5.05
N PHE A 411 -35.01 -25.20 -3.73
CA PHE A 411 -34.41 -24.27 -2.77
C PHE A 411 -32.93 -24.60 -2.55
N GLY A 412 -32.05 -23.66 -2.90
CA GLY A 412 -30.60 -23.82 -2.85
C GLY A 412 -29.92 -23.59 -4.21
N PRO A 413 -28.60 -23.81 -4.29
CA PRO A 413 -27.81 -23.47 -5.46
C PRO A 413 -27.77 -24.57 -6.54
N ARG A 414 -28.42 -25.72 -6.32
CA ARG A 414 -28.43 -26.87 -7.24
C ARG A 414 -29.80 -27.00 -7.89
N ALA A 415 -29.82 -27.21 -9.21
CA ALA A 415 -31.02 -27.68 -9.88
C ALA A 415 -31.07 -29.20 -9.81
N LEU A 416 -32.25 -29.73 -9.47
CA LEU A 416 -32.50 -31.12 -9.13
C LEU A 416 -33.62 -31.72 -9.98
N GLY A 417 -33.87 -31.12 -11.15
CA GLY A 417 -34.79 -31.61 -12.18
C GLY A 417 -35.94 -30.70 -12.56
N HIS A 418 -36.10 -29.57 -11.87
CA HIS A 418 -37.24 -28.66 -12.03
C HIS A 418 -36.88 -27.34 -12.69
N ARG A 419 -35.64 -26.88 -12.53
CA ARG A 419 -35.08 -25.75 -13.29
C ARG A 419 -33.73 -26.16 -13.87
N SER A 420 -33.76 -27.12 -14.78
CA SER A 420 -32.58 -27.91 -15.18
C SER A 420 -32.28 -27.83 -16.67
N ILE A 421 -31.03 -28.09 -17.04
CA ILE A 421 -30.58 -28.36 -18.41
C ILE A 421 -30.04 -29.77 -18.39
N ILE A 422 -30.57 -30.61 -19.27
CA ILE A 422 -30.26 -32.03 -19.35
C ILE A 422 -29.64 -32.38 -20.69
N ALA A 423 -28.70 -33.32 -20.66
CA ALA A 423 -28.02 -33.83 -21.83
C ALA A 423 -27.54 -35.26 -21.60
N ASP A 424 -27.08 -35.89 -22.66
CA ASP A 424 -26.58 -37.25 -22.61
C ASP A 424 -25.06 -37.28 -22.30
N PRO A 425 -24.64 -37.87 -21.16
CA PRO A 425 -23.25 -37.85 -20.72
C PRO A 425 -22.32 -38.77 -21.52
N THR A 426 -22.83 -39.68 -22.35
CA THR A 426 -22.00 -40.65 -23.10
C THR A 426 -21.25 -40.00 -24.27
N PHE A 427 -21.70 -38.82 -24.70
CA PHE A 427 -21.01 -38.04 -25.72
C PHE A 427 -19.73 -37.42 -25.14
N LYS A 428 -18.56 -37.80 -25.68
CA LYS A 428 -17.23 -37.49 -25.15
C LYS A 428 -16.97 -36.01 -24.86
N LYS A 429 -17.54 -35.12 -25.68
CA LYS A 429 -17.35 -33.67 -25.62
C LYS A 429 -18.59 -32.89 -25.19
N MET A 430 -19.65 -33.55 -24.71
CA MET A 430 -20.89 -32.85 -24.32
C MET A 430 -20.67 -31.82 -23.21
N LYS A 431 -19.77 -32.10 -22.25
CA LYS A 431 -19.33 -31.13 -21.25
C LYS A 431 -18.77 -29.85 -21.89
N ASP A 432 -17.87 -30.01 -22.85
CA ASP A 432 -17.21 -28.88 -23.52
C ASP A 432 -18.23 -28.08 -24.34
N ILE A 433 -19.13 -28.76 -25.06
CA ILE A 433 -20.23 -28.16 -25.84
C ILE A 433 -21.16 -27.35 -24.93
N LEU A 434 -21.60 -27.90 -23.80
CA LEU A 434 -22.46 -27.21 -22.83
C LEU A 434 -21.77 -25.98 -22.22
N ASN A 435 -20.49 -26.12 -21.84
CA ASN A 435 -19.71 -25.01 -21.28
C ASN A 435 -19.53 -23.87 -22.29
N TYR A 436 -19.32 -24.18 -23.57
CA TYR A 436 -19.11 -23.21 -24.65
C TYR A 436 -20.40 -22.54 -25.14
N ARG A 437 -21.45 -23.33 -25.43
CA ARG A 437 -22.66 -22.85 -26.13
C ARG A 437 -23.78 -22.34 -25.23
N VAL A 438 -23.86 -22.88 -24.01
CA VAL A 438 -25.02 -22.65 -23.14
C VAL A 438 -24.59 -21.91 -21.88
N LYS A 439 -23.53 -22.38 -21.23
CA LYS A 439 -23.09 -21.81 -19.96
C LYS A 439 -22.15 -20.63 -20.09
N PHE A 440 -21.40 -20.53 -21.18
CA PHE A 440 -20.39 -19.50 -21.40
C PHE A 440 -19.42 -19.37 -20.21
N ARG A 441 -18.92 -20.50 -19.70
CA ARG A 441 -18.10 -20.58 -18.48
C ARG A 441 -16.83 -21.40 -18.65
N GLU A 442 -16.04 -21.54 -17.59
CA GLU A 442 -14.72 -22.18 -17.61
C GLU A 442 -14.79 -23.67 -17.99
N ALA A 443 -13.89 -24.15 -18.86
CA ALA A 443 -13.95 -25.50 -19.45
C ALA A 443 -13.78 -26.66 -18.44
N PHE A 444 -13.03 -26.42 -17.37
CA PHE A 444 -12.80 -27.41 -16.31
C PHE A 444 -14.04 -27.63 -15.42
N ARG A 445 -15.09 -26.79 -15.52
CA ARG A 445 -16.27 -26.89 -14.65
C ARG A 445 -17.04 -28.18 -14.95
N PRO A 446 -17.24 -29.06 -13.94
CA PRO A 446 -17.97 -30.30 -14.15
C PRO A 446 -19.49 -30.08 -14.20
N PHE A 447 -20.18 -31.14 -14.63
CA PHE A 447 -21.63 -31.31 -14.56
C PHE A 447 -21.99 -32.53 -13.72
N ALA A 448 -23.23 -32.60 -13.26
CA ALA A 448 -23.64 -33.62 -12.30
C ALA A 448 -24.29 -34.83 -13.00
N PRO A 449 -23.88 -36.06 -12.69
CA PRO A 449 -24.63 -37.26 -13.05
C PRO A 449 -25.90 -37.39 -12.22
N VAL A 450 -27.00 -37.77 -12.87
CA VAL A 450 -28.24 -38.22 -12.23
C VAL A 450 -28.40 -39.71 -12.48
N ILE A 451 -28.74 -40.47 -11.44
CA ILE A 451 -28.82 -41.94 -11.49
C ILE A 451 -29.92 -42.47 -10.56
N PRO A 452 -30.66 -43.52 -10.94
CA PRO A 452 -31.56 -44.23 -10.04
C PRO A 452 -30.83 -44.73 -8.79
N TRP A 453 -31.45 -44.55 -7.62
CA TRP A 453 -30.88 -44.95 -6.33
C TRP A 453 -30.39 -46.40 -6.32
N GLU A 454 -31.16 -47.32 -6.89
CA GLU A 454 -30.83 -48.75 -6.96
C GLU A 454 -29.60 -49.09 -7.82
N GLU A 455 -29.16 -48.17 -8.69
CA GLU A 455 -28.02 -48.38 -9.61
C GLU A 455 -26.73 -47.70 -9.12
N ILE A 456 -26.79 -46.90 -8.05
CA ILE A 456 -25.66 -46.08 -7.59
C ILE A 456 -24.41 -46.91 -7.33
N SER A 457 -24.54 -47.98 -6.54
CA SER A 457 -23.41 -48.84 -6.11
C SER A 457 -22.81 -49.65 -7.26
N THR A 458 -23.50 -49.75 -8.40
CA THR A 458 -22.99 -50.39 -9.61
C THR A 458 -21.91 -49.51 -10.24
N ILE A 459 -22.16 -48.19 -10.33
CA ILE A 459 -21.34 -47.24 -11.11
C ILE A 459 -20.42 -46.38 -10.22
N PHE A 460 -20.85 -46.10 -8.99
CA PHE A 460 -20.14 -45.25 -8.02
C PHE A 460 -19.73 -46.06 -6.79
N GLU A 461 -18.67 -45.62 -6.12
CA GLU A 461 -18.24 -46.14 -4.81
C GLU A 461 -19.05 -45.50 -3.67
N GLN A 462 -20.38 -45.60 -3.72
CA GLN A 462 -21.27 -44.94 -2.76
C GLN A 462 -22.39 -45.88 -2.32
N ALA A 463 -22.67 -45.89 -1.01
CA ALA A 463 -23.71 -46.70 -0.38
C ALA A 463 -24.84 -45.87 0.28
N VAL A 464 -24.75 -44.54 0.24
CA VAL A 464 -25.72 -43.60 0.84
C VAL A 464 -26.35 -42.73 -0.26
N ALA A 465 -27.59 -42.29 -0.07
CA ALA A 465 -28.29 -41.46 -1.06
C ALA A 465 -27.72 -40.04 -1.14
N SER A 466 -27.69 -39.46 -2.34
CA SER A 466 -27.31 -38.06 -2.58
C SER A 466 -28.42 -37.37 -3.41
N PRO A 467 -29.62 -37.15 -2.85
CA PRO A 467 -30.74 -36.59 -3.60
C PRO A 467 -30.53 -35.13 -4.01
N PHE A 468 -29.58 -34.42 -3.37
CA PHE A 468 -29.42 -32.97 -3.49
C PHE A 468 -28.10 -32.53 -4.16
N MET A 469 -27.35 -33.45 -4.79
CA MET A 469 -26.02 -33.17 -5.38
C MET A 469 -25.01 -32.59 -4.38
N LEU A 470 -24.96 -33.16 -3.18
CA LEU A 470 -24.07 -32.71 -2.10
C LEU A 470 -22.98 -33.72 -1.72
N LEU A 471 -22.83 -34.79 -2.51
CA LEU A 471 -21.74 -35.76 -2.43
C LEU A 471 -21.04 -35.89 -3.79
N VAL A 472 -19.70 -35.84 -3.79
CA VAL A 472 -18.84 -36.13 -4.95
C VAL A 472 -18.21 -37.50 -4.71
N SER A 473 -18.73 -38.52 -5.39
CA SER A 473 -18.27 -39.90 -5.22
C SER A 473 -17.32 -40.31 -6.33
N ASN A 474 -16.41 -41.23 -6.03
CA ASN A 474 -15.64 -41.93 -7.06
C ASN A 474 -16.57 -42.67 -8.03
N ILE A 475 -16.32 -42.51 -9.33
CA ILE A 475 -16.90 -43.35 -10.38
C ILE A 475 -15.94 -44.53 -10.56
N LYS A 476 -16.44 -45.77 -10.63
CA LYS A 476 -15.59 -46.93 -10.87
C LYS A 476 -14.93 -46.82 -12.24
N LYS A 477 -13.66 -47.21 -12.33
CA LYS A 477 -12.78 -46.95 -13.49
C LYS A 477 -13.35 -47.46 -14.81
N GLU A 478 -14.05 -48.59 -14.81
CA GLU A 478 -14.69 -49.18 -15.99
C GLU A 478 -15.82 -48.33 -16.60
N TYR A 479 -16.31 -47.32 -15.90
CA TYR A 479 -17.36 -46.40 -16.37
C TYR A 479 -16.84 -45.03 -16.81
N HIS A 480 -15.57 -44.71 -16.59
CA HIS A 480 -14.99 -43.39 -16.94
C HIS A 480 -15.20 -43.05 -18.43
N ASP A 481 -14.92 -44.00 -19.33
CA ASP A 481 -15.11 -43.83 -20.77
C ASP A 481 -16.58 -43.96 -21.23
N GLN A 482 -17.45 -44.52 -20.39
CA GLN A 482 -18.87 -44.69 -20.72
C GLN A 482 -19.69 -43.42 -20.45
N ILE A 483 -19.33 -42.64 -19.43
CA ILE A 483 -20.01 -41.40 -19.05
C ILE A 483 -19.03 -40.22 -18.90
N PRO A 484 -18.23 -39.94 -19.94
CA PRO A 484 -17.10 -39.00 -19.87
C PRO A 484 -17.51 -37.55 -19.56
N SER A 485 -18.73 -37.11 -19.95
CA SER A 485 -19.13 -35.70 -19.75
C SER A 485 -19.57 -35.35 -18.33
N VAL A 486 -19.71 -36.34 -17.45
CA VAL A 486 -20.01 -36.17 -16.01
C VAL A 486 -18.92 -36.76 -15.11
N THR A 487 -17.87 -37.33 -15.71
CA THR A 487 -16.68 -37.79 -15.01
C THR A 487 -15.72 -36.61 -14.85
N HIS A 488 -15.38 -36.28 -13.61
CA HIS A 488 -14.44 -35.23 -13.27
C HIS A 488 -13.00 -35.64 -13.65
N HIS A 489 -12.07 -34.69 -13.57
CA HIS A 489 -10.67 -34.93 -13.93
C HIS A 489 -10.00 -36.05 -13.12
N ASP A 490 -10.37 -36.16 -11.85
CA ASP A 490 -9.89 -37.16 -10.88
C ASP A 490 -10.69 -38.48 -10.90
N GLY A 491 -11.64 -38.64 -11.82
CA GLY A 491 -12.50 -39.83 -11.90
C GLY A 491 -13.70 -39.82 -10.95
N THR A 492 -14.00 -38.68 -10.30
CA THR A 492 -15.17 -38.52 -9.44
C THR A 492 -16.39 -37.98 -10.19
N GLY A 493 -17.56 -37.93 -9.53
CA GLY A 493 -18.76 -37.28 -10.06
C GLY A 493 -19.70 -36.79 -8.97
N ARG A 494 -20.23 -35.56 -9.11
CA ARG A 494 -21.18 -34.98 -8.14
C ARG A 494 -22.60 -35.50 -8.34
N VAL A 495 -22.93 -36.61 -7.70
CA VAL A 495 -24.10 -37.41 -8.05
C VAL A 495 -25.42 -36.91 -7.44
N GLN A 496 -26.48 -36.95 -8.25
CA GLN A 496 -27.88 -36.88 -7.82
C GLN A 496 -28.51 -38.27 -7.89
N THR A 497 -28.89 -38.83 -6.74
CA THR A 497 -29.68 -40.07 -6.71
C THR A 497 -31.16 -39.73 -6.84
N VAL A 498 -31.87 -40.43 -7.72
CA VAL A 498 -33.32 -40.27 -7.92
C VAL A 498 -34.07 -41.54 -7.62
N THR A 499 -35.29 -41.38 -7.12
CA THR A 499 -36.21 -42.47 -6.78
C THR A 499 -37.52 -42.28 -7.56
N LYS A 500 -38.51 -43.16 -7.38
CA LYS A 500 -39.80 -43.06 -8.09
C LYS A 500 -40.57 -41.78 -7.71
N GLU A 501 -40.25 -41.23 -6.54
CA GLU A 501 -40.71 -39.96 -6.00
C GLU A 501 -40.16 -38.77 -6.81
N ASN A 502 -39.03 -38.94 -7.51
CA ASN A 502 -38.48 -38.00 -8.50
C ASN A 502 -38.81 -38.47 -9.93
N THR A 503 -40.10 -38.67 -10.20
CA THR A 503 -40.59 -39.54 -11.27
C THR A 503 -39.99 -39.24 -12.65
N PHE A 504 -39.90 -37.96 -13.06
CA PHE A 504 -39.38 -37.62 -14.39
C PHE A 504 -37.93 -38.03 -14.63
N PHE A 505 -37.01 -37.70 -13.72
CA PHE A 505 -35.61 -38.10 -13.87
C PHE A 505 -35.40 -39.59 -13.70
N TYR A 506 -36.14 -40.24 -12.81
CA TYR A 506 -36.12 -41.68 -12.66
C TYR A 506 -36.54 -42.39 -13.96
N ASP A 507 -37.69 -42.01 -14.51
CA ASP A 507 -38.22 -42.59 -15.76
C ASP A 507 -37.32 -42.26 -16.95
N LEU A 508 -36.77 -41.05 -17.01
CA LEU A 508 -35.85 -40.63 -18.06
C LEU A 508 -34.55 -41.44 -18.05
N CYS A 509 -33.95 -41.70 -16.89
CA CYS A 509 -32.75 -42.55 -16.79
C CYS A 509 -33.00 -43.94 -17.37
N HIS A 510 -34.11 -44.58 -16.99
CA HIS A 510 -34.50 -45.90 -17.52
C HIS A 510 -34.87 -45.85 -19.01
N LYS A 511 -35.50 -44.78 -19.47
CA LYS A 511 -35.83 -44.59 -20.89
C LYS A 511 -34.57 -44.40 -21.73
N MET A 512 -33.57 -43.68 -21.24
CA MET A 512 -32.27 -43.51 -21.92
C MET A 512 -31.56 -44.84 -22.14
N VAL A 513 -31.61 -45.78 -21.17
CA VAL A 513 -31.07 -47.13 -21.35
C VAL A 513 -31.77 -47.86 -22.51
N LYS A 514 -33.10 -47.72 -22.63
CA LYS A 514 -33.85 -48.33 -23.74
C LYS A 514 -33.52 -47.69 -25.09
N GLU A 515 -33.23 -46.39 -25.11
CA GLU A 515 -32.99 -45.63 -26.33
C GLU A 515 -31.57 -45.80 -26.87
N ARG A 516 -30.55 -45.79 -26.01
CA ARG A 516 -29.13 -45.82 -26.44
C ARG A 516 -28.28 -46.93 -25.82
N GLY A 517 -28.82 -47.73 -24.90
CA GLY A 517 -28.05 -48.71 -24.14
C GLY A 517 -27.07 -48.08 -23.13
N GLY A 518 -26.32 -48.93 -22.44
CA GLY A 518 -25.31 -48.53 -21.45
C GLY A 518 -25.91 -48.11 -20.10
N CYS A 519 -25.26 -47.16 -19.43
CA CYS A 519 -25.59 -46.77 -18.06
C CYS A 519 -26.86 -45.91 -17.96
N PRO A 520 -27.69 -46.10 -16.91
CA PRO A 520 -28.87 -45.28 -16.59
C PRO A 520 -28.49 -43.93 -15.98
N VAL A 521 -27.58 -43.20 -16.65
CA VAL A 521 -27.04 -41.93 -16.18
C VAL A 521 -27.37 -40.84 -17.19
N ILE A 522 -27.88 -39.72 -16.70
CA ILE A 522 -28.07 -38.49 -17.47
C ILE A 522 -27.25 -37.35 -16.85
N LEU A 523 -26.94 -36.34 -17.65
CA LEU A 523 -26.29 -35.12 -17.18
C LEU A 523 -27.36 -34.12 -16.74
N ASN A 524 -27.17 -33.50 -15.58
CA ASN A 524 -27.98 -32.38 -15.10
C ASN A 524 -27.10 -31.18 -14.73
N THR A 525 -27.57 -29.98 -15.09
CA THR A 525 -27.05 -28.71 -14.61
C THR A 525 -28.17 -27.69 -14.44
N SER A 526 -27.92 -26.61 -13.69
CA SER A 526 -28.88 -25.53 -13.49
C SER A 526 -29.40 -24.90 -14.78
N PHE A 527 -30.62 -24.38 -14.80
CA PHE A 527 -31.15 -23.60 -15.92
C PHE A 527 -30.91 -22.11 -15.69
N ASN A 528 -29.76 -21.65 -16.19
CA ASN A 528 -29.26 -20.28 -16.17
C ASN A 528 -28.03 -20.15 -17.07
N ILE A 529 -27.62 -18.92 -17.34
CA ILE A 529 -26.33 -18.59 -17.96
C ILE A 529 -25.34 -18.04 -16.92
N ALA A 530 -24.05 -17.94 -17.28
CA ALA A 530 -23.03 -17.38 -16.40
C ALA A 530 -23.44 -15.99 -15.86
N GLY A 531 -23.21 -15.77 -14.56
CA GLY A 531 -23.54 -14.52 -13.88
C GLY A 531 -24.99 -14.36 -13.42
N GLN A 532 -25.92 -15.24 -13.85
CA GLN A 532 -27.34 -15.13 -13.49
C GLN A 532 -27.78 -16.19 -12.46
N PRO A 533 -28.79 -15.89 -11.60
CA PRO A 533 -29.47 -16.88 -10.77
C PRO A 533 -30.21 -17.94 -11.60
N ILE A 534 -30.54 -19.08 -10.99
CA ILE A 534 -31.49 -20.05 -11.57
C ILE A 534 -32.81 -19.35 -11.86
N ILE A 535 -33.41 -19.59 -13.02
CA ILE A 535 -34.72 -19.06 -13.42
C ILE A 535 -35.84 -19.51 -12.47
N GLU A 536 -36.85 -18.67 -12.28
CA GLU A 536 -37.99 -18.92 -11.41
C GLU A 536 -39.31 -19.04 -12.19
N THR A 537 -39.56 -18.11 -13.14
CA THR A 537 -40.84 -17.99 -13.85
C THR A 537 -40.85 -18.66 -15.24
N PRO A 538 -42.04 -19.07 -15.77
CA PRO A 538 -42.16 -19.57 -17.14
C PRO A 538 -41.68 -18.57 -18.20
N GLU A 539 -41.90 -17.28 -17.96
CA GLU A 539 -41.42 -16.22 -18.85
C GLU A 539 -39.89 -16.18 -18.90
N GLU A 540 -39.22 -16.24 -17.75
CA GLU A 540 -37.76 -16.32 -17.66
C GLU A 540 -37.21 -17.58 -18.34
N ALA A 541 -37.92 -18.71 -18.25
CA ALA A 541 -37.54 -19.95 -18.90
C ALA A 541 -37.51 -19.82 -20.42
N ILE A 542 -38.57 -19.27 -21.02
CA ILE A 542 -38.65 -19.06 -22.47
C ILE A 542 -37.62 -18.01 -22.91
N SER A 543 -37.47 -16.91 -22.17
CA SER A 543 -36.48 -15.87 -22.48
C SER A 543 -35.03 -16.39 -22.44
N THR A 544 -34.69 -17.20 -21.43
CA THR A 544 -33.37 -17.83 -21.32
C THR A 544 -33.15 -18.86 -22.42
N PHE A 545 -34.18 -19.66 -22.76
CA PHE A 545 -34.12 -20.60 -23.88
C PHE A 545 -33.86 -19.89 -25.22
N LEU A 546 -34.56 -18.79 -25.49
CA LEU A 546 -34.39 -18.01 -26.73
C LEU A 546 -32.99 -17.40 -26.85
N SER A 547 -32.40 -16.95 -25.73
CA SER A 547 -31.07 -16.30 -25.70
C SER A 547 -29.87 -17.25 -25.64
N THR A 548 -30.09 -18.57 -25.58
CA THR A 548 -29.03 -19.59 -25.48
C THR A 548 -29.09 -20.59 -26.63
N ASP A 549 -28.02 -21.32 -26.91
CA ASP A 549 -28.03 -22.37 -27.94
C ASP A 549 -28.61 -23.71 -27.44
N ILE A 550 -29.60 -23.66 -26.55
CA ILE A 550 -30.36 -24.84 -26.13
C ILE A 550 -31.29 -25.24 -27.27
N ASP A 551 -31.39 -26.55 -27.55
CA ASP A 551 -32.11 -27.06 -28.72
C ASP A 551 -33.62 -27.11 -28.48
N PHE A 552 -34.03 -27.56 -27.29
CA PHE A 552 -35.45 -27.70 -26.91
C PHE A 552 -35.71 -27.25 -25.48
N LEU A 553 -36.95 -26.83 -25.22
CA LEU A 553 -37.45 -26.53 -23.88
C LEU A 553 -38.67 -27.43 -23.58
N SER A 554 -38.54 -28.25 -22.54
CA SER A 554 -39.63 -28.95 -21.86
C SER A 554 -40.18 -28.03 -20.76
N LEU A 555 -41.30 -27.36 -21.05
CA LEU A 555 -41.99 -26.46 -20.14
C LEU A 555 -43.30 -27.10 -19.71
N GLU A 556 -43.30 -27.79 -18.57
CA GLU A 556 -44.45 -28.56 -18.07
C GLU A 556 -44.93 -29.57 -19.13
N GLY A 557 -46.19 -29.48 -19.56
CA GLY A 557 -46.76 -30.29 -20.65
C GLY A 557 -46.47 -29.76 -22.07
N TYR A 558 -45.62 -28.74 -22.23
CA TYR A 558 -45.36 -28.10 -23.53
C TYR A 558 -43.93 -28.35 -23.99
N TRP A 559 -43.79 -28.92 -25.17
CA TRP A 559 -42.54 -29.11 -25.90
C TRP A 559 -42.32 -27.94 -26.85
N ILE A 560 -41.21 -27.22 -26.65
CA ILE A 560 -40.96 -25.94 -27.31
C ILE A 560 -39.67 -26.01 -28.13
N ARG A 561 -39.74 -25.51 -29.37
CA ARG A 561 -38.61 -25.33 -30.29
C ARG A 561 -38.59 -23.91 -30.83
N LYS A 562 -37.41 -23.39 -31.18
CA LYS A 562 -37.26 -22.10 -31.89
C LYS A 562 -37.75 -22.20 -33.33
N LYS A 563 -38.44 -21.17 -33.84
CA LYS A 563 -38.98 -21.17 -35.23
C LYS A 563 -37.90 -21.03 -36.30
N ASN A 564 -36.91 -20.16 -36.07
CA ASN A 564 -35.92 -19.75 -37.08
C ASN A 564 -34.49 -20.21 -36.76
N SER A 565 -34.33 -21.22 -35.91
CA SER A 565 -33.03 -21.78 -35.55
C SER A 565 -32.98 -23.25 -35.95
N LEU A 566 -31.92 -23.64 -36.65
CA LEU A 566 -31.64 -25.05 -36.96
C LEU A 566 -31.16 -25.74 -35.68
N VAL A 567 -31.68 -26.96 -35.43
CA VAL A 567 -31.13 -27.86 -34.43
C VAL A 567 -29.97 -28.58 -35.09
N LEU A 568 -28.75 -28.38 -34.59
CA LEU A 568 -27.56 -29.03 -35.17
C LEU A 568 -27.36 -30.42 -34.54
N SER A 569 -26.61 -31.27 -35.24
CA SER A 569 -26.14 -32.56 -34.76
C SER A 569 -24.94 -32.43 -33.82
N TYR A 570 -24.65 -33.49 -33.07
CA TYR A 570 -23.47 -33.56 -32.21
C TYR A 570 -22.16 -33.31 -32.99
N GLU A 571 -22.03 -33.87 -34.19
CA GLU A 571 -20.87 -33.72 -35.07
C GLU A 571 -20.71 -32.28 -35.57
N GLU A 572 -21.80 -31.59 -35.89
CA GLU A 572 -21.77 -30.18 -36.27
C GLU A 572 -21.38 -29.29 -35.08
N HIS A 573 -21.80 -29.63 -33.86
CA HIS A 573 -21.34 -28.94 -32.65
C HIS A 573 -19.86 -29.17 -32.37
N LEU A 574 -19.38 -30.40 -32.54
CA LEU A 574 -17.97 -30.74 -32.42
C LEU A 574 -17.10 -29.92 -33.38
N ALA A 575 -17.54 -29.77 -34.63
CA ALA A 575 -16.81 -29.02 -35.64
C ALA A 575 -16.67 -27.52 -35.32
N GLN A 576 -17.53 -26.98 -34.46
CA GLN A 576 -17.51 -25.57 -34.03
C GLN A 576 -16.77 -25.36 -32.70
N LEU A 577 -16.35 -26.43 -32.01
CA LEU A 577 -15.72 -26.35 -30.70
C LEU A 577 -14.26 -25.92 -30.85
N GLN A 578 -13.86 -24.87 -30.12
CA GLN A 578 -12.46 -24.48 -30.01
C GLN A 578 -11.74 -25.32 -28.96
N GLU A 579 -10.42 -25.50 -29.13
CA GLU A 579 -9.59 -26.12 -28.10
C GLU A 579 -9.59 -25.23 -26.84
N SER A 580 -9.84 -25.85 -25.69
CA SER A 580 -9.99 -25.15 -24.42
C SER A 580 -8.75 -25.31 -23.56
N ASP A 581 -8.30 -24.23 -22.94
CA ASP A 581 -7.23 -24.27 -21.95
C ASP A 581 -7.71 -24.94 -20.66
N TYR A 582 -6.93 -25.90 -20.17
CA TYR A 582 -7.17 -26.58 -18.90
C TYR A 582 -6.11 -26.15 -17.86
N PRO A 583 -6.53 -25.95 -16.59
CA PRO A 583 -5.60 -25.65 -15.51
C PRO A 583 -4.69 -26.85 -15.23
N HIS A 584 -3.50 -26.57 -14.73
CA HIS A 584 -2.51 -27.55 -14.30
C HIS A 584 -1.71 -26.98 -13.14
N GLY A 585 -1.38 -27.82 -12.17
CA GLY A 585 -0.49 -27.48 -11.04
C GLY A 585 0.97 -27.24 -11.45
N LEU A 586 1.81 -26.92 -10.47
CA LEU A 586 3.25 -26.77 -10.69
C LEU A 586 3.91 -28.14 -10.99
N THR A 587 5.09 -28.12 -11.63
CA THR A 587 5.89 -29.33 -11.83
C THR A 587 6.30 -29.96 -10.49
N GLU A 588 6.65 -31.26 -10.48
CA GLU A 588 6.99 -32.01 -9.26
C GLU A 588 8.20 -31.44 -8.47
N GLU A 589 9.17 -30.81 -9.15
CA GLU A 589 10.30 -30.14 -8.49
C GLU A 589 9.87 -28.78 -7.91
N ARG A 590 9.37 -28.78 -6.65
CA ARG A 590 8.92 -27.57 -5.95
C ARG A 590 9.89 -27.14 -4.84
N ILE A 591 9.94 -25.82 -4.63
CA ILE A 591 10.77 -25.15 -3.63
C ILE A 591 9.97 -25.02 -2.33
N ASP A 592 10.63 -25.31 -1.20
CA ASP A 592 10.10 -24.98 0.12
C ASP A 592 10.14 -23.44 0.30
N VAL A 593 8.96 -22.83 0.38
CA VAL A 593 8.80 -21.38 0.46
C VAL A 593 9.01 -20.83 1.87
N THR A 594 9.26 -21.67 2.88
CA THR A 594 9.47 -21.25 4.27
C THR A 594 10.61 -20.24 4.42
N HIS A 595 11.70 -20.43 3.66
CA HIS A 595 12.82 -19.46 3.67
C HIS A 595 12.36 -18.08 3.15
N LEU A 596 11.58 -18.07 2.08
CA LEU A 596 11.04 -16.86 1.47
C LEU A 596 10.01 -16.19 2.39
N MET A 597 9.18 -16.97 3.07
CA MET A 597 8.26 -16.49 4.11
C MET A 597 9.00 -15.85 5.29
N ASN A 598 10.08 -16.47 5.77
CA ASN A 598 10.91 -15.92 6.85
C ASN A 598 11.55 -14.59 6.41
N GLN A 599 12.08 -14.52 5.19
CA GLN A 599 12.59 -13.28 4.63
C GLN A 599 11.50 -12.19 4.56
N LEU A 600 10.28 -12.54 4.17
CA LEU A 600 9.15 -11.61 4.12
C LEU A 600 8.71 -11.15 5.51
N ASP A 601 8.62 -12.05 6.50
CA ASP A 601 8.33 -11.70 7.89
C ASP A 601 9.38 -10.74 8.46
N GLU A 602 10.66 -11.07 8.24
CA GLU A 602 11.79 -10.25 8.65
C GLU A 602 11.77 -8.85 8.00
N ALA A 603 11.37 -8.79 6.73
CA ALA A 603 11.17 -7.54 6.01
C ALA A 603 10.06 -6.67 6.62
N ILE A 604 8.91 -7.29 6.89
CA ILE A 604 7.69 -6.60 7.34
C ILE A 604 7.86 -6.07 8.76
N PHE A 605 8.37 -6.89 9.68
CA PHE A 605 8.37 -6.56 11.11
C PHE A 605 9.69 -6.05 11.67
N PHE A 606 10.82 -6.35 11.01
CA PHE A 606 12.14 -5.96 11.49
C PHE A 606 12.88 -5.03 10.54
N GLY A 607 12.26 -4.63 9.42
CA GLY A 607 12.88 -3.75 8.45
C GLY A 607 14.16 -4.33 7.81
N LYS A 608 14.35 -5.65 7.94
CA LYS A 608 15.46 -6.40 7.32
C LYS A 608 15.19 -6.50 5.83
N THR A 609 15.49 -5.42 5.12
CA THR A 609 15.20 -5.28 3.69
C THR A 609 16.31 -5.79 2.78
N GLU A 610 17.28 -6.50 3.34
CA GLU A 610 18.41 -7.09 2.63
C GLU A 610 17.99 -8.38 1.90
N ASN A 611 18.26 -8.46 0.59
CA ASN A 611 17.98 -9.55 -0.35
C ASN A 611 16.52 -10.00 -0.49
N LEU A 612 15.60 -9.05 -0.64
CA LEU A 612 14.18 -9.34 -0.74
C LEU A 612 13.68 -9.36 -2.17
N MET A 613 12.85 -10.35 -2.47
CA MET A 613 12.07 -10.37 -3.70
C MET A 613 10.93 -9.34 -3.71
N TRP A 614 10.74 -8.50 -2.69
CA TRP A 614 9.64 -7.53 -2.64
C TRP A 614 10.15 -6.09 -2.66
N THR A 615 9.49 -5.25 -3.47
CA THR A 615 9.71 -3.81 -3.47
C THR A 615 9.18 -3.17 -2.19
N ARG A 616 9.68 -1.99 -1.84
CA ARG A 616 9.20 -1.24 -0.66
C ARG A 616 7.68 -1.01 -0.67
N ASN A 617 7.12 -0.63 -1.82
CA ASN A 617 5.67 -0.43 -1.95
C ASN A 617 4.89 -1.75 -1.79
N GLU A 618 5.44 -2.87 -2.29
CA GLU A 618 4.85 -4.20 -2.03
C GLU A 618 4.93 -4.55 -0.54
N LEU A 619 6.06 -4.32 0.12
CA LEU A 619 6.21 -4.56 1.55
C LEU A 619 5.27 -3.70 2.39
N GLU A 620 5.06 -2.43 2.04
CA GLU A 620 4.07 -1.56 2.72
C GLU A 620 2.63 -2.08 2.54
N ARG A 621 2.27 -2.51 1.31
CA ARG A 621 0.97 -3.15 1.04
C ARG A 621 0.82 -4.47 1.80
N ILE A 622 1.82 -5.34 1.72
CA ILE A 622 1.80 -6.67 2.33
C ILE A 622 1.79 -6.54 3.86
N SER A 623 2.58 -5.62 4.42
CA SER A 623 2.57 -5.29 5.85
C SER A 623 1.18 -4.85 6.31
N SER A 624 0.56 -3.89 5.62
CA SER A 624 -0.77 -3.39 6.01
C SER A 624 -1.86 -4.47 5.94
N GLN A 625 -1.74 -5.42 5.00
CA GLN A 625 -2.69 -6.53 4.83
C GLN A 625 -2.44 -7.69 5.81
N GLY A 626 -1.17 -8.03 6.06
CA GLY A 626 -0.77 -9.20 6.85
C GLY A 626 -0.65 -8.93 8.35
N ALA A 627 -0.32 -7.69 8.76
CA ALA A 627 0.04 -7.40 10.14
C ALA A 627 -1.08 -7.71 11.15
N ILE A 628 -2.34 -7.56 10.75
CA ILE A 628 -3.49 -7.86 11.60
C ILE A 628 -3.54 -9.33 12.03
N TYR A 629 -2.99 -10.25 11.24
CA TYR A 629 -3.03 -11.69 11.51
C TYR A 629 -1.86 -12.20 12.31
N LYS A 630 -0.83 -11.38 12.55
CA LYS A 630 0.46 -11.83 13.08
C LYS A 630 0.36 -12.60 14.41
N GLU A 631 -0.68 -12.36 15.20
CA GLU A 631 -0.92 -13.08 16.47
C GLU A 631 -1.26 -14.57 16.28
N THR A 632 -1.60 -14.97 15.05
CA THR A 632 -1.89 -16.35 14.66
C THR A 632 -0.67 -17.09 14.10
N SER A 633 0.47 -16.42 13.91
CA SER A 633 1.67 -17.02 13.33
C SER A 633 2.17 -18.17 14.21
N VAL A 634 2.42 -19.33 13.62
CA VAL A 634 2.99 -20.50 14.29
C VAL A 634 4.50 -20.52 14.07
N PHE A 635 4.96 -20.28 12.84
CA PHE A 635 6.38 -20.27 12.50
C PHE A 635 7.13 -19.06 13.01
N PHE A 636 6.49 -17.90 12.99
CA PHE A 636 7.15 -16.62 13.27
C PHE A 636 6.55 -15.93 14.50
N ALA A 637 6.00 -16.70 15.45
CA ALA A 637 5.34 -16.20 16.66
C ALA A 637 6.19 -15.22 17.51
N LYS A 638 7.53 -15.27 17.36
CA LYS A 638 8.48 -14.44 18.10
C LYS A 638 8.69 -13.05 17.51
N SER A 639 8.26 -12.80 16.27
CA SER A 639 8.40 -11.48 15.65
C SER A 639 7.34 -10.54 16.24
N PRO A 640 7.73 -9.38 16.78
CA PRO A 640 6.82 -8.52 17.50
C PRO A 640 5.76 -7.99 16.54
N LEU A 641 4.49 -8.19 16.88
CA LEU A 641 3.42 -7.38 16.33
C LEU A 641 3.76 -5.91 16.60
N GLY A 642 4.00 -5.16 15.53
CA GLY A 642 3.83 -3.72 15.53
C GLY A 642 2.37 -3.46 15.88
N LYS A 643 2.07 -3.31 17.18
CA LYS A 643 0.73 -3.01 17.70
C LYS A 643 0.18 -1.84 16.88
N HIS A 644 -0.94 -2.00 16.17
CA HIS A 644 -1.79 -0.84 15.91
C HIS A 644 -2.55 -0.57 17.21
N PHE A 645 -2.01 0.43 17.90
CA PHE A 645 -2.39 0.88 19.22
C PHE A 645 -3.74 1.58 19.15
N SER A 646 -4.80 0.93 19.59
CA SER A 646 -5.89 1.69 20.20
C SER A 646 -5.42 2.09 21.60
N ALA A 647 -5.20 3.38 21.81
CA ALA A 647 -4.85 3.91 23.11
C ALA A 647 -6.09 4.61 23.67
N GLN A 648 -6.62 4.09 24.78
CA GLN A 648 -7.60 4.83 25.56
C GLN A 648 -6.90 6.06 26.14
N LEU A 649 -7.22 7.25 25.63
CA LEU A 649 -6.61 8.50 26.08
C LEU A 649 -7.25 8.99 27.38
N GLU A 650 -8.58 8.89 27.45
CA GLU A 650 -9.46 9.21 28.58
C GLU A 650 -10.72 8.33 28.53
N LYS A 651 -11.56 8.32 29.58
CA LYS A 651 -12.75 7.44 29.68
C LYS A 651 -13.60 7.34 28.41
N ASP A 652 -13.82 8.47 27.74
CA ASP A 652 -14.67 8.58 26.54
C ASP A 652 -13.87 9.00 25.29
N LEU A 653 -12.54 8.86 25.29
CA LEU A 653 -11.68 9.29 24.18
C LEU A 653 -10.69 8.21 23.75
N LEU A 654 -10.74 7.82 22.49
CA LEU A 654 -9.93 6.76 21.90
C LEU A 654 -9.05 7.31 20.78
N LEU A 655 -7.75 7.00 20.81
CA LEU A 655 -6.86 7.20 19.67
C LEU A 655 -6.73 5.90 18.90
N LEU A 656 -7.02 5.94 17.60
CA LEU A 656 -6.86 4.87 16.64
C LEU A 656 -5.66 5.21 15.75
N LEU A 657 -4.54 4.54 15.98
CA LEU A 657 -3.28 4.81 15.27
C LEU A 657 -3.21 4.10 13.92
N ASP A 658 -3.16 4.89 12.85
CA ASP A 658 -2.78 4.50 11.50
C ASP A 658 -1.42 5.15 11.16
N PRO A 659 -0.30 4.41 11.25
CA PRO A 659 1.05 4.90 10.99
C PRO A 659 1.37 5.05 9.50
N LEU A 660 0.53 4.52 8.59
CA LEU A 660 0.72 4.61 7.14
C LEU A 660 -0.30 5.54 6.46
N GLY A 661 -1.34 5.93 7.19
CA GLY A 661 -2.38 6.86 6.75
C GLY A 661 -2.70 7.92 7.79
N MET A 662 -4.00 8.09 8.08
CA MET A 662 -4.45 9.11 9.01
C MET A 662 -5.06 8.46 10.25
N SER A 663 -4.43 8.68 11.38
CA SER A 663 -4.87 8.25 12.70
C SER A 663 -6.08 9.07 13.18
N GLU A 664 -7.02 8.43 13.86
CA GLU A 664 -8.28 9.04 14.30
C GLU A 664 -8.29 9.24 15.82
N ILE A 665 -8.62 10.45 16.31
CA ILE A 665 -9.02 10.65 17.71
C ILE A 665 -10.55 10.72 17.77
N LYS A 666 -11.15 9.73 18.43
CA LYS A 666 -12.59 9.51 18.51
C LYS A 666 -13.14 9.75 19.91
N ASP A 667 -14.09 10.67 20.00
CA ASP A 667 -14.92 10.87 21.19
C ASP A 667 -16.10 9.89 21.18
N LEU A 668 -16.12 9.00 22.17
CA LEU A 668 -17.13 7.96 22.34
C LEU A 668 -18.49 8.52 22.79
N SER A 669 -18.53 9.75 23.31
CA SER A 669 -19.78 10.46 23.64
C SER A 669 -20.46 11.08 22.41
N GLY A 670 -19.75 11.19 21.28
CA GLY A 670 -20.24 11.76 20.03
C GLY A 670 -20.45 13.28 20.06
N LEU A 671 -19.96 13.98 21.09
CA LEU A 671 -20.08 15.43 21.23
C LEU A 671 -19.06 16.17 20.35
N ILE A 672 -17.90 15.56 20.09
CA ILE A 672 -16.84 16.11 19.25
C ILE A 672 -16.69 15.27 17.98
N PRO A 673 -16.78 15.87 16.77
CA PRO A 673 -16.55 15.16 15.51
C PRO A 673 -15.15 14.54 15.41
N ALA A 674 -15.07 13.34 14.84
CA ALA A 674 -13.80 12.66 14.58
C ALA A 674 -12.90 13.52 13.69
N LYS A 675 -11.60 13.54 14.02
CA LYS A 675 -10.57 14.14 13.19
C LYS A 675 -9.44 13.15 12.95
N PHE A 676 -8.83 13.36 11.79
CA PHE A 676 -7.78 12.55 11.22
C PHE A 676 -6.47 13.34 11.28
N PHE A 677 -5.41 12.65 11.69
CA PHE A 677 -4.07 13.21 11.89
C PHE A 677 -3.03 12.30 11.27
N THR A 678 -1.98 12.85 10.68
CA THR A 678 -0.85 12.02 10.20
C THR A 678 -0.14 11.34 11.37
N TYR A 679 0.68 10.33 11.08
CA TYR A 679 1.51 9.68 12.10
C TYR A 679 2.39 10.68 12.88
N GLU A 680 3.02 11.63 12.18
CA GLU A 680 3.83 12.68 12.81
C GLU A 680 2.99 13.60 13.70
N GLU A 681 1.79 13.98 13.25
CA GLU A 681 0.87 14.80 14.03
C GLU A 681 0.40 14.07 15.29
N VAL A 682 0.14 12.76 15.22
CA VAL A 682 -0.22 11.97 16.39
C VAL A 682 0.95 11.78 17.34
N ARG A 683 2.17 11.51 16.84
CA ARG A 683 3.37 11.47 17.70
C ARG A 683 3.53 12.78 18.46
N LEU A 684 3.38 13.91 17.77
CA LEU A 684 3.42 15.24 18.38
C LEU A 684 2.31 15.45 19.42
N LEU A 685 1.06 15.10 19.10
CA LEU A 685 -0.08 15.22 20.03
C LEU A 685 0.10 14.35 21.27
N MET A 686 0.60 13.13 21.11
CA MET A 686 0.83 12.18 22.19
C MET A 686 1.99 12.60 23.09
N LEU A 687 3.09 13.08 22.51
CA LEU A 687 4.20 13.62 23.28
C LEU A 687 3.81 14.92 24.00
N CYS A 688 2.99 15.80 23.37
CA CYS A 688 2.41 16.95 24.07
C CYS A 688 1.46 16.57 25.21
N TYR A 689 0.77 15.43 25.11
CA TYR A 689 -0.17 14.98 26.13
C TYR A 689 0.52 14.29 27.31
N LYS A 690 1.48 13.39 27.07
CA LYS A 690 2.13 12.57 28.10
C LYS A 690 3.64 12.34 27.93
N GLY A 691 4.27 12.94 26.92
CA GLY A 691 5.70 12.81 26.66
C GLY A 691 6.56 13.62 27.62
N THR A 692 7.85 13.31 27.59
CA THR A 692 8.93 14.04 28.26
C THR A 692 9.49 15.15 27.36
N ASP A 693 10.18 16.12 27.95
CA ASP A 693 10.85 17.18 27.19
C ASP A 693 11.96 16.61 26.28
N ASP A 694 12.62 15.52 26.71
CA ASP A 694 13.65 14.83 25.93
C ASP A 694 13.05 14.15 24.68
N GLU A 695 11.90 13.48 24.80
CA GLU A 695 11.23 12.84 23.65
C GLU A 695 10.70 13.86 22.64
N LEU A 696 10.25 15.04 23.12
CA LEU A 696 9.87 16.15 22.26
C LEU A 696 11.08 16.69 21.50
N GLU A 697 12.23 16.81 22.17
CA GLU A 697 13.47 17.25 21.54
C GLU A 697 14.00 16.24 20.52
N GLU A 698 13.90 14.93 20.79
CA GLU A 698 14.23 13.89 19.81
C GLU A 698 13.35 13.97 18.56
N LEU A 699 12.04 14.19 18.74
CA LEU A 699 11.12 14.36 17.61
C LEU A 699 11.46 15.61 16.78
N ARG A 700 11.86 16.71 17.43
CA ARG A 700 12.30 17.92 16.74
C ARG A 700 13.46 17.64 15.80
N LEU A 701 14.47 16.94 16.30
CA LEU A 701 15.70 16.65 15.57
C LEU A 701 15.49 15.62 14.45
N GLU A 702 14.68 14.57 14.70
CA GLU A 702 14.30 13.59 13.68
C GLU A 702 13.64 14.27 12.46
N LEU A 703 12.79 15.25 12.73
CA LEU A 703 12.06 16.01 11.71
C LEU A 703 12.87 17.19 11.14
N ASN A 704 14.12 17.40 11.56
CA ASN A 704 14.97 18.53 11.17
C ASN A 704 14.30 19.90 11.38
N LEU A 705 13.57 20.08 12.48
CA LEU A 705 12.80 21.30 12.76
C LEU A 705 13.60 22.28 13.61
N SER A 706 13.48 23.58 13.33
CA SER A 706 13.95 24.61 14.26
C SER A 706 13.10 24.63 15.54
N GLU A 707 13.66 25.14 16.64
CA GLU A 707 12.91 25.35 17.89
C GLU A 707 11.66 26.22 17.68
N LYS A 708 11.75 27.22 16.79
CA LYS A 708 10.63 28.10 16.44
C LYS A 708 9.48 27.31 15.80
N VAL A 709 9.76 26.57 14.73
CA VAL A 709 8.73 25.78 14.03
C VAL A 709 8.21 24.65 14.89
N PHE A 710 9.08 24.03 15.69
CA PHE A 710 8.67 23.03 16.65
C PHE A 710 7.70 23.62 17.68
N ARG A 711 7.99 24.79 18.24
CA ARG A 711 7.08 25.47 19.15
C ARG A 711 5.74 25.84 18.51
N GLU A 712 5.72 26.28 17.25
CA GLU A 712 4.47 26.54 16.52
C GLU A 712 3.64 25.25 16.36
N LYS A 713 4.29 24.13 16.06
CA LYS A 713 3.68 22.79 16.04
C LYS A 713 3.18 22.39 17.43
N LEU A 714 3.92 22.66 18.50
CA LEU A 714 3.48 22.43 19.88
C LEU A 714 2.25 23.28 20.25
N GLU A 715 2.20 24.56 19.85
CA GLU A 715 1.04 25.43 20.04
C GLU A 715 -0.18 24.94 19.27
N TRP A 716 0.01 24.47 18.03
CA TRP A 716 -1.03 23.82 17.25
C TRP A 716 -1.53 22.54 17.95
N ALA A 717 -0.63 21.71 18.45
CA ALA A 717 -0.96 20.47 19.16
C ALA A 717 -1.74 20.77 20.44
N ALA A 718 -1.33 21.77 21.23
CA ALA A 718 -2.04 22.25 22.41
C ALA A 718 -3.46 22.73 22.08
N LYS A 719 -3.66 23.41 20.94
CA LYS A 719 -4.99 23.79 20.45
C LYS A 719 -5.84 22.57 20.09
N GLN A 720 -5.25 21.51 19.53
CA GLN A 720 -6.01 20.27 19.25
C GLN A 720 -6.36 19.52 20.53
N LEU A 721 -5.41 19.35 21.46
CA LEU A 721 -5.62 18.68 22.75
C LEU A 721 -6.72 19.35 23.58
N LYS A 722 -6.75 20.69 23.60
CA LYS A 722 -7.81 21.47 24.25
C LYS A 722 -9.21 21.16 23.71
N ARG A 723 -9.35 20.79 22.42
CA ARG A 723 -10.66 20.42 21.84
C ARG A 723 -11.21 19.14 22.46
N TYR A 724 -10.34 18.25 22.91
CA TYR A 724 -10.67 16.95 23.49
C TYR A 724 -10.64 16.95 25.03
N ASN A 725 -10.56 18.13 25.66
CA ASN A 725 -10.37 18.29 27.11
C ASN A 725 -9.13 17.56 27.68
N LEU A 726 -8.13 17.31 26.83
CA LEU A 726 -6.84 16.78 27.26
C LEU A 726 -5.93 17.96 27.60
N THR A 727 -5.48 18.10 28.85
CA THR A 727 -4.57 19.18 29.26
C THR A 727 -3.53 18.73 30.28
N ASP A 728 -2.25 18.90 29.96
CA ASP A 728 -1.12 19.38 30.79
C ASP A 728 0.12 19.50 29.85
N LYS A 729 1.27 20.14 30.09
CA LYS A 729 1.83 20.99 31.16
C LYS A 729 2.04 22.41 30.63
N THR A 730 1.91 23.39 31.54
CA THR A 730 2.15 24.82 31.31
C THR A 730 3.50 25.11 30.62
N PHE A 731 3.43 25.71 29.43
CA PHE A 731 4.57 26.36 28.78
C PHE A 731 5.07 27.52 29.66
N ARG A 732 6.26 27.35 30.27
CA ARG A 732 6.93 28.42 31.01
C ARG A 732 7.44 29.47 30.03
N ARG A 733 6.83 30.66 30.05
CA ARG A 733 7.49 31.89 29.63
C ARG A 733 8.42 32.36 30.76
N LYS A 734 9.68 32.63 30.43
CA LYS A 734 10.43 33.68 31.13
C LYS A 734 10.72 34.78 30.13
N SER A 735 10.08 35.92 30.36
CA SER A 735 10.50 37.20 29.79
C SER A 735 11.61 37.73 30.69
N ASP A 736 12.84 37.75 30.18
CA ASP A 736 13.87 38.56 30.79
C ASP A 736 13.78 39.97 30.22
N SER A 737 13.92 40.94 31.12
CA SER A 737 13.66 42.34 30.87
C SER A 737 14.88 43.18 31.28
N ILE A 738 15.08 44.25 30.50
CA ILE A 738 15.64 45.56 30.87
C ILE A 738 17.13 45.88 30.54
N ASN A 739 17.24 47.11 30.01
CA ASN A 739 18.33 48.10 29.88
C ASN A 739 19.45 47.91 28.84
N VAL A 740 19.44 48.82 27.86
CA VAL A 740 20.45 48.97 26.80
C VAL A 740 21.00 50.39 26.83
N PRO A 741 22.33 50.54 26.95
CA PRO A 741 23.02 51.60 26.20
C PRO A 741 24.36 51.13 25.61
N THR A 742 24.60 51.37 24.31
CA THR A 742 25.93 51.62 23.69
C THR A 742 25.78 51.95 22.20
N ASP A 743 26.57 52.89 21.70
CA ASP A 743 26.56 53.45 20.32
C ASP A 743 27.19 52.56 19.23
N ILE A 744 27.31 51.24 19.46
CA ILE A 744 27.94 50.29 18.53
C ILE A 744 26.88 49.31 17.99
N THR A 745 26.73 49.22 16.67
CA THR A 745 25.82 48.27 16.00
C THR A 745 26.08 46.85 16.52
N LEU A 746 25.05 46.25 17.13
CA LEU A 746 25.08 44.92 17.76
C LEU A 746 25.99 44.76 19.00
N GLY A 747 26.60 45.84 19.51
CA GLY A 747 27.57 45.79 20.63
C GLY A 747 27.06 45.04 21.86
N GLN A 748 25.74 45.13 22.13
CA GLN A 748 25.12 44.47 23.27
C GLN A 748 25.17 42.93 23.20
N PHE A 749 25.19 42.36 21.99
CA PHE A 749 25.30 40.90 21.79
C PHE A 749 26.71 40.35 22.07
N GLY A 750 27.67 41.21 22.46
CA GLY A 750 29.01 40.79 22.90
C GLY A 750 28.98 40.02 24.23
N ASN A 751 27.96 40.27 25.06
CA ASN A 751 27.69 39.49 26.26
C ASN A 751 26.79 38.30 25.90
N GLU A 752 27.24 37.07 26.18
CA GLU A 752 26.48 35.84 25.95
C GLU A 752 25.14 35.82 26.72
N ALA A 753 25.05 36.54 27.84
CA ALA A 753 23.82 36.66 28.64
C ALA A 753 22.85 37.75 28.16
N PHE A 754 23.22 38.58 27.18
CA PHE A 754 22.35 39.65 26.69
C PHE A 754 21.30 39.11 25.72
N SER A 755 20.01 39.42 25.95
CA SER A 755 18.95 39.01 25.03
C SER A 755 17.84 40.06 24.85
N LEU A 756 17.40 40.23 23.59
CA LEU A 756 16.22 41.01 23.20
C LEU A 756 15.14 40.12 22.54
N TYR A 757 15.02 38.88 23.01
CA TYR A 757 14.22 37.86 22.36
C TYR A 757 12.80 38.31 21.96
N ASN A 758 12.06 38.93 22.87
CA ASN A 758 10.68 39.33 22.61
C ASN A 758 10.57 40.39 21.49
N THR A 759 11.49 41.34 21.44
CA THR A 759 11.46 42.41 20.44
C THR A 759 11.96 41.92 19.08
N LEU A 760 13.02 41.10 19.07
CA LEU A 760 13.48 40.47 17.82
C LEU A 760 12.46 39.47 17.27
N LYS A 761 11.69 38.82 18.14
CA LYS A 761 10.53 38.02 17.71
C LYS A 761 9.48 38.88 17.02
N GLN A 762 9.14 40.06 17.55
CA GLN A 762 8.20 40.99 16.87
C GLN A 762 8.74 41.40 15.48
N PHE A 763 10.05 41.61 15.39
CA PHE A 763 10.69 41.91 14.11
C PHE A 763 10.57 40.74 13.12
N SER A 764 10.94 39.53 13.54
CA SER A 764 10.79 38.30 12.74
C SER A 764 9.33 38.08 12.31
N ASP A 765 8.37 38.26 13.22
CA ASP A 765 6.94 38.11 12.94
C ASP A 765 6.47 39.13 11.89
N SER A 766 6.94 40.38 11.93
CA SER A 766 6.64 41.41 10.92
C SER A 766 7.16 41.03 9.53
N LEU A 767 8.41 40.55 9.43
CA LEU A 767 8.99 40.04 8.18
C LEU A 767 8.13 38.89 7.60
N THR A 768 7.75 37.92 8.43
CA THR A 768 6.94 36.78 8.02
C THR A 768 5.52 37.19 7.58
N ILE A 769 4.83 38.03 8.36
CA ILE A 769 3.46 38.49 8.08
C ILE A 769 3.37 39.23 6.73
N HIS A 770 4.42 39.96 6.37
CA HIS A 770 4.49 40.68 5.11
C HIS A 770 5.07 39.84 3.96
N GLY A 771 5.29 38.54 4.16
CA GLY A 771 5.68 37.61 3.10
C GLY A 771 7.14 37.73 2.67
N TYR A 772 8.02 38.23 3.54
CA TYR A 772 9.45 38.35 3.29
C TYR A 772 10.10 36.95 3.26
N SER A 773 10.18 36.36 2.07
CA SER A 773 10.77 35.04 1.82
C SER A 773 11.54 35.00 0.52
N GLU A 774 12.56 34.15 0.41
CA GLU A 774 13.38 34.04 -0.81
C GLU A 774 12.53 33.82 -2.07
N SER A 775 11.57 32.89 -2.03
CA SER A 775 10.71 32.61 -3.18
C SER A 775 9.91 33.84 -3.65
N ASN A 776 9.33 34.59 -2.72
CA ASN A 776 8.56 35.79 -3.06
C ASN A 776 9.47 36.89 -3.60
N ILE A 777 10.65 37.09 -3.00
CA ILE A 777 11.64 38.09 -3.41
C ILE A 777 12.16 37.76 -4.81
N CYS A 778 12.60 36.51 -5.04
CA CYS A 778 13.08 36.02 -6.33
C CYS A 778 12.03 36.18 -7.43
N LYS A 779 10.76 35.87 -7.14
CA LYS A 779 9.64 36.05 -8.07
C LYS A 779 9.41 37.52 -8.43
N LEU A 780 9.46 38.42 -7.45
CA LEU A 780 9.26 39.86 -7.67
C LEU A 780 10.40 40.49 -8.48
N LEU A 781 11.64 40.10 -8.19
CA LEU A 781 12.84 40.59 -8.88
C LEU A 781 13.10 39.87 -10.20
N ALA A 782 12.44 38.74 -10.45
CA ALA A 782 12.66 37.82 -11.59
C ALA A 782 14.10 37.28 -11.64
N ILE A 783 14.58 36.80 -10.50
CA ILE A 783 15.89 36.18 -10.32
C ILE A 783 15.72 34.77 -9.73
N GLU A 784 16.73 33.91 -9.88
CA GLU A 784 16.66 32.51 -9.41
C GLU A 784 16.95 32.37 -7.92
N THR A 785 17.86 33.19 -7.37
CA THR A 785 18.28 33.15 -5.97
C THR A 785 18.67 34.55 -5.49
N LEU A 786 18.65 34.81 -4.17
CA LEU A 786 19.03 36.11 -3.60
C LEU A 786 20.48 36.49 -3.93
N GLN A 787 21.34 35.50 -4.15
CA GLN A 787 22.74 35.72 -4.54
C GLN A 787 22.86 36.30 -5.95
N SER A 788 21.81 36.23 -6.79
CA SER A 788 21.74 36.83 -8.12
C SER A 788 21.37 38.31 -8.12
N ILE A 789 21.17 38.94 -6.95
CA ILE A 789 20.96 40.39 -6.88
C ILE A 789 22.27 41.11 -7.22
N GLU A 790 22.29 41.77 -8.38
CA GLU A 790 23.46 42.49 -8.85
C GLU A 790 23.50 43.95 -8.37
N PRO A 791 24.64 44.45 -7.88
CA PRO A 791 24.76 45.80 -7.33
C PRO A 791 24.40 46.87 -8.35
N THR A 792 24.80 46.67 -9.61
CA THR A 792 24.49 47.57 -10.73
C THR A 792 22.99 47.64 -11.04
N TYR A 793 22.20 46.65 -10.61
CA TYR A 793 20.75 46.60 -10.84
C TYR A 793 19.93 47.06 -9.63
N ILE A 794 20.54 47.36 -8.48
CA ILE A 794 19.84 47.77 -7.26
C ILE A 794 18.89 48.95 -7.51
N HIS A 795 19.35 50.00 -8.21
CA HIS A 795 18.51 51.15 -8.54
C HIS A 795 17.33 50.77 -9.45
N TYR A 796 17.58 49.91 -10.44
CA TYR A 796 16.55 49.39 -11.34
C TYR A 796 15.50 48.57 -10.57
N TYR A 797 15.94 47.66 -9.69
CA TYR A 797 15.05 46.86 -8.88
C TYR A 797 14.19 47.74 -7.97
N SER A 798 14.80 48.71 -7.28
CA SER A 798 14.09 49.61 -6.36
C SER A 798 13.04 50.48 -7.05
N ASN A 799 13.41 51.12 -8.16
CA ASN A 799 12.62 52.22 -8.74
C ASN A 799 11.80 51.84 -9.98
N HIS A 800 12.13 50.73 -10.64
CA HIS A 800 11.50 50.34 -11.90
C HIS A 800 10.89 48.93 -11.91
N LYS A 801 11.30 48.05 -10.98
CA LYS A 801 10.77 46.69 -10.88
C LYS A 801 9.75 46.50 -9.77
N LEU A 802 10.07 46.95 -8.56
CA LEU A 802 9.22 46.75 -7.38
C LEU A 802 8.03 47.72 -7.35
N GLY A 803 6.85 47.22 -6.95
CA GLY A 803 5.64 48.00 -6.75
C GLY A 803 5.59 48.77 -5.43
N ALA A 804 4.41 49.31 -5.10
CA ALA A 804 4.13 49.99 -3.83
C ALA A 804 3.41 49.03 -2.87
N GLY A 805 4.16 48.40 -1.97
CA GLY A 805 3.64 47.43 -1.01
C GLY A 805 4.62 47.20 0.16
N LYS A 806 4.13 46.59 1.26
CA LYS A 806 4.92 46.42 2.49
C LYS A 806 6.09 45.44 2.30
N LEU A 807 5.90 44.39 1.50
CA LEU A 807 6.96 43.44 1.14
C LEU A 807 8.05 44.13 0.31
N GLU A 808 7.64 44.87 -0.71
CA GLU A 808 8.53 45.61 -1.60
C GLU A 808 9.36 46.65 -0.83
N ASP A 809 8.76 47.32 0.16
CA ASP A 809 9.47 48.27 1.02
C ASP A 809 10.47 47.59 1.98
N LEU A 810 10.14 46.40 2.50
CA LEU A 810 11.11 45.60 3.26
C LEU A 810 12.28 45.13 2.38
N ILE A 811 12.03 44.76 1.12
CA ILE A 811 13.09 44.42 0.15
C ILE A 811 13.96 45.64 -0.13
N ARG A 812 13.34 46.81 -0.33
CA ARG A 812 14.02 48.09 -0.51
C ARG A 812 14.96 48.41 0.66
N LEU A 813 14.46 48.26 1.88
CA LEU A 813 15.18 48.58 3.10
C LEU A 813 16.35 47.63 3.38
N PHE A 814 16.12 46.31 3.29
CA PHE A 814 17.06 45.30 3.79
C PHE A 814 17.91 44.60 2.71
N LEU A 815 17.62 44.76 1.42
CA LEU A 815 18.43 44.15 0.33
C LEU A 815 18.84 45.14 -0.77
N LEU A 816 18.11 46.25 -0.95
CA LEU A 816 18.35 47.21 -2.04
C LEU A 816 18.81 48.60 -1.56
N ARG A 817 19.19 48.76 -0.28
CA ARG A 817 19.84 49.97 0.27
C ARG A 817 19.02 51.27 0.18
N HIS A 818 17.70 51.19 0.03
CA HIS A 818 16.86 52.38 0.01
C HIS A 818 16.46 52.82 1.43
N SER A 819 16.22 54.12 1.63
CA SER A 819 15.72 54.66 2.88
C SER A 819 14.20 54.84 2.89
N LEU A 820 13.57 54.73 4.05
CA LEU A 820 12.12 54.86 4.23
C LEU A 820 11.82 55.98 5.25
N SER A 821 10.63 56.60 5.15
CA SER A 821 10.20 57.60 6.13
C SER A 821 9.88 56.93 7.48
N LYS A 822 9.95 57.70 8.56
CA LYS A 822 9.61 57.23 9.91
C LYS A 822 8.20 56.65 9.98
N GLU A 823 7.22 57.32 9.37
CA GLU A 823 5.82 56.90 9.36
C GLU A 823 5.68 55.55 8.66
N ARG A 824 6.39 55.36 7.55
CA ARG A 824 6.37 54.10 6.82
C ARG A 824 7.03 52.97 7.60
N MET A 825 8.14 53.26 8.29
CA MET A 825 8.82 52.29 9.15
C MET A 825 7.92 51.84 10.32
N ILE A 826 7.21 52.77 10.94
CA ILE A 826 6.26 52.48 12.03
C ILE A 826 5.05 51.67 11.52
N ASP A 827 4.54 51.96 10.32
CA ASP A 827 3.44 51.20 9.70
C ASP A 827 3.82 49.73 9.38
N ILE A 828 5.10 49.45 9.10
CA ILE A 828 5.57 48.10 8.78
C ILE A 828 6.00 47.35 10.06
N LEU A 829 6.84 47.96 10.88
CA LEU A 829 7.51 47.31 12.01
C LEU A 829 6.79 47.53 13.35
N GLY A 830 5.96 48.56 13.46
CA GLY A 830 5.46 49.07 14.73
C GLY A 830 6.48 49.96 15.46
N ASP A 831 5.99 50.95 16.20
CA ASP A 831 6.84 51.99 16.83
C ASP A 831 7.87 51.40 17.79
N TYR A 832 7.46 50.49 18.68
CA TYR A 832 8.37 49.88 19.66
C TYR A 832 9.52 49.08 19.00
N CYS A 833 9.21 48.29 17.97
CA CYS A 833 10.22 47.52 17.23
C CYS A 833 11.16 48.46 16.47
N PHE A 834 10.62 49.48 15.79
CA PHE A 834 11.40 50.50 15.11
C PHE A 834 12.38 51.22 16.04
N GLN A 835 11.90 51.76 17.18
CA GLN A 835 12.76 52.43 18.17
C GLN A 835 13.87 51.51 18.70
N THR A 836 13.54 50.23 18.92
CA THR A 836 14.51 49.25 19.43
C THR A 836 15.59 48.96 18.39
N LEU A 837 15.21 48.74 17.12
CA LEU A 837 16.15 48.52 16.02
C LEU A 837 17.05 49.75 15.78
N CYS A 838 16.53 50.96 15.99
CA CYS A 838 17.35 52.18 16.02
C CYS A 838 18.34 52.18 17.19
N THR A 839 17.88 51.80 18.39
CA THR A 839 18.70 51.78 19.61
C THR A 839 19.87 50.78 19.52
N ILE A 840 19.67 49.63 18.87
CA ILE A 840 20.74 48.62 18.67
C ILE A 840 21.56 48.85 17.38
N GLY A 841 21.27 49.93 16.65
CA GLY A 841 22.02 50.35 15.47
C GLY A 841 21.80 49.51 14.21
N ILE A 842 20.69 48.78 14.12
CA ILE A 842 20.27 48.05 12.90
C ILE A 842 19.64 49.01 11.89
N ILE A 843 18.82 49.95 12.38
CA ILE A 843 18.26 51.04 11.57
C ILE A 843 18.93 52.34 12.02
N ILE A 844 19.33 53.19 11.09
CA ILE A 844 19.94 54.50 11.38
C ILE A 844 19.26 55.63 10.62
N PRO A 845 19.29 56.86 11.17
CA PRO A 845 18.85 58.04 10.43
C PRO A 845 19.78 58.30 9.24
N ARG A 846 19.18 58.68 8.11
CA ARG A 846 19.83 59.15 6.88
C ARG A 846 19.08 60.39 6.40
N GLU A 847 19.61 61.56 6.74
CA GLU A 847 18.88 62.84 6.63
C GLU A 847 17.51 62.78 7.32
N GLU A 848 16.41 63.04 6.61
CA GLU A 848 15.02 62.97 7.10
C GLU A 848 14.42 61.54 7.00
N LEU A 849 15.18 60.56 6.51
CA LEU A 849 14.75 59.18 6.29
C LEU A 849 15.53 58.21 7.18
N PHE A 850 15.19 56.92 7.13
CA PHE A 850 15.83 55.85 7.89
C PHE A 850 16.30 54.74 6.95
N ALA A 851 17.52 54.22 7.17
CA ALA A 851 18.13 53.16 6.38
C ALA A 851 18.55 51.98 7.28
N SER A 852 18.71 50.79 6.71
CA SER A 852 19.30 49.65 7.41
C SER A 852 20.83 49.69 7.32
N ARG A 853 21.54 49.33 8.40
CA ARG A 853 23.00 49.08 8.41
C ARG A 853 23.38 47.63 8.11
N VAL A 854 22.40 46.75 7.99
CA VAL A 854 22.60 45.32 7.72
C VAL A 854 21.76 44.86 6.53
N ASP A 855 22.24 43.83 5.84
CA ASP A 855 21.37 43.03 4.98
C ASP A 855 20.60 42.01 5.80
N ILE A 856 19.40 41.62 5.37
CA ILE A 856 18.68 40.49 5.96
C ILE A 856 18.33 39.48 4.86
N TYR A 857 19.07 38.37 4.84
CA TYR A 857 18.81 37.26 3.93
C TYR A 857 17.75 36.33 4.52
N CYS A 858 16.85 35.82 3.67
CA CYS A 858 15.96 34.74 4.04
C CYS A 858 16.52 33.44 3.45
N ILE A 859 16.96 32.53 4.32
CA ILE A 859 17.50 31.23 3.94
C ILE A 859 16.63 30.16 4.58
N HIS A 860 15.89 29.42 3.75
CA HIS A 860 14.81 28.54 4.21
C HIS A 860 13.78 29.28 5.09
N GLU A 861 13.75 29.00 6.40
CA GLU A 861 12.86 29.62 7.38
C GLU A 861 13.56 30.67 8.26
N PHE A 862 14.87 30.89 8.05
CA PHE A 862 15.69 31.76 8.88
C PHE A 862 15.92 33.12 8.24
N PHE A 863 15.97 34.15 9.09
CA PHE A 863 16.41 35.50 8.75
C PHE A 863 17.83 35.72 9.25
N ILE A 864 18.77 35.93 8.36
CA ILE A 864 20.19 36.07 8.70
C ILE A 864 20.64 37.48 8.35
N ALA A 865 20.93 38.25 9.39
CA ALA A 865 21.52 39.57 9.25
C ALA A 865 23.04 39.47 9.04
N THR A 866 23.56 40.27 8.12
CA THR A 866 24.99 40.39 7.84
C THR A 866 25.37 41.85 7.60
N ASP A 867 26.66 42.16 7.59
CA ASP A 867 27.09 43.42 7.00
C ASP A 867 26.71 43.45 5.51
N HIS A 868 26.66 44.66 4.96
CA HIS A 868 26.23 44.90 3.59
C HIS A 868 27.12 44.19 2.57
N ARG A 869 26.51 43.47 1.61
CA ARG A 869 27.24 42.78 0.54
C ARG A 869 28.21 43.68 -0.23
N TYR A 870 27.83 44.95 -0.41
CA TYR A 870 28.64 45.97 -1.05
C TYR A 870 28.65 47.23 -0.16
N MET A 871 29.84 47.71 0.17
CA MET A 871 30.08 48.91 0.97
C MET A 871 30.17 50.12 0.03
N ILE A 872 29.00 50.62 -0.38
CA ILE A 872 28.85 51.59 -1.47
C ILE A 872 28.99 53.03 -0.97
N TYR A 873 28.62 53.29 0.29
CA TYR A 873 28.60 54.62 0.89
C TYR A 873 29.76 54.80 1.87
N GLU A 874 30.85 55.43 1.41
CA GLU A 874 32.13 55.58 2.14
C GLU A 874 31.99 56.14 3.57
N GLU A 875 31.04 57.06 3.81
CA GLU A 875 30.80 57.67 5.13
C GLU A 875 29.80 56.88 6.00
N GLU A 876 28.82 56.21 5.40
CA GLU A 876 27.71 55.51 6.11
C GLU A 876 28.04 54.03 6.38
N ASP A 877 28.71 53.39 5.44
CA ASP A 877 29.16 52.00 5.49
C ASP A 877 30.52 51.89 6.22
N HIS A 878 31.11 52.97 6.74
CA HIS A 878 32.36 52.85 7.47
C HIS A 878 32.20 51.99 8.75
N ILE A 879 32.99 50.92 8.85
CA ILE A 879 33.03 50.01 10.01
C ILE A 879 34.43 50.11 10.63
N GLU A 880 34.50 50.49 11.91
CA GLU A 880 35.77 50.57 12.66
C GLU A 880 36.31 49.19 13.08
N GLU A 881 35.44 48.17 13.09
CA GLU A 881 35.74 46.77 13.40
C GLU A 881 35.93 45.91 12.14
N SER A 882 36.41 44.67 12.31
CA SER A 882 36.47 43.71 11.19
C SER A 882 35.06 43.37 10.69
N PRO A 883 34.75 43.60 9.40
CA PRO A 883 33.44 43.30 8.81
C PRO A 883 33.11 41.79 8.85
N VAL A 884 31.81 41.47 8.80
CA VAL A 884 31.28 40.09 8.77
C VAL A 884 30.76 39.77 7.38
N MET A 885 31.14 38.60 6.86
CA MET A 885 30.78 38.17 5.51
C MET A 885 29.26 38.13 5.30
N TYR A 886 28.81 38.63 4.16
CA TYR A 886 27.42 38.49 3.71
C TYR A 886 27.13 37.03 3.29
N ILE A 887 25.85 36.68 3.08
CA ILE A 887 25.49 35.32 2.63
C ILE A 887 25.76 35.14 1.14
N GLY A 888 26.99 34.74 0.84
CA GLY A 888 27.44 34.38 -0.50
C GLY A 888 27.07 32.94 -0.89
N MET A 889 27.44 32.58 -2.11
CA MET A 889 27.25 31.24 -2.65
C MET A 889 28.06 30.17 -1.88
N ASP A 890 29.12 30.58 -1.20
CA ASP A 890 29.92 29.78 -0.28
C ASP A 890 29.13 29.35 0.96
N SER A 891 28.52 30.33 1.64
CA SER A 891 27.70 30.08 2.82
C SER A 891 26.47 29.24 2.48
N LEU A 892 25.73 29.62 1.43
CA LEU A 892 24.51 28.92 1.03
C LEU A 892 24.81 27.55 0.42
N GLY A 893 25.87 27.46 -0.38
CA GLY A 893 26.27 26.22 -1.01
C GLY A 893 26.73 25.17 0.01
N LEU A 894 27.38 25.59 1.11
CA LEU A 894 27.69 24.67 2.21
C LEU A 894 26.41 24.17 2.90
N VAL A 895 25.43 25.06 3.18
CA VAL A 895 24.10 24.67 3.70
C VAL A 895 23.41 23.63 2.81
N HIS A 896 23.50 23.82 1.49
CA HIS A 896 22.92 22.91 0.50
C HIS A 896 23.67 21.59 0.35
N THR A 897 24.96 21.55 0.70
CA THR A 897 25.85 20.41 0.48
C THR A 897 25.94 19.49 1.70
N VAL A 898 25.90 20.04 2.91
CA VAL A 898 26.09 19.30 4.17
C VAL A 898 24.93 18.32 4.42
N PRO A 899 25.20 17.01 4.55
CA PRO A 899 24.24 16.03 5.06
C PRO A 899 23.72 16.41 6.46
N LYS A 900 22.40 16.43 6.63
CA LYS A 900 21.74 16.74 7.92
C LYS A 900 21.67 15.48 8.78
N TYR A 901 22.81 15.04 9.33
CA TYR A 901 22.86 13.90 10.25
C TYR A 901 22.41 14.32 11.64
N LEU A 902 21.55 13.51 12.26
CA LEU A 902 21.23 13.66 13.68
C LEU A 902 22.54 13.62 14.49
N SER A 903 22.83 14.72 15.18
CA SER A 903 24.09 14.89 15.89
C SER A 903 23.83 15.31 17.34
N GLU A 904 24.57 14.74 18.26
CA GLU A 904 24.57 15.18 19.65
C GLU A 904 25.33 16.52 19.76
N ASN A 905 26.51 16.59 19.13
CA ASN A 905 27.37 17.77 19.17
C ASN A 905 27.83 18.16 17.76
N ILE A 906 27.56 19.40 17.37
CA ILE A 906 28.03 20.00 16.12
C ILE A 906 28.94 21.19 16.42
N LEU A 907 30.04 21.28 15.69
CA LEU A 907 30.93 22.43 15.72
C LEU A 907 30.86 23.17 14.39
N ASP A 908 30.73 24.50 14.43
CA ASP A 908 30.80 25.39 13.28
C ASP A 908 32.01 26.32 13.46
N LEU A 909 33.08 26.06 12.72
CA LEU A 909 34.32 26.84 12.74
C LEU A 909 34.26 27.97 11.73
N CYS A 910 34.77 29.14 12.11
CA CYS A 910 34.64 30.36 11.32
C CYS A 910 33.16 30.68 11.08
N THR A 911 32.36 30.64 12.15
CA THR A 911 30.89 30.67 12.10
C THR A 911 30.34 31.95 11.46
N GLY A 912 31.10 33.04 11.43
CA GLY A 912 30.71 34.29 10.78
C GLY A 912 29.38 34.81 11.33
N SER A 913 28.38 34.96 10.45
CA SER A 913 27.02 35.36 10.81
C SER A 913 26.21 34.29 11.55
N GLY A 914 26.77 33.09 11.76
CA GLY A 914 26.13 31.95 12.40
C GLY A 914 25.28 31.09 11.46
N ILE A 915 25.31 31.32 10.14
CA ILE A 915 24.43 30.64 9.18
C ILE A 915 24.52 29.10 9.27
N GLN A 916 25.73 28.53 9.37
CA GLN A 916 25.89 27.08 9.46
C GLN A 916 25.42 26.57 10.81
N ALA A 917 25.85 27.19 11.91
CA ALA A 917 25.41 26.83 13.26
C ALA A 917 23.89 26.91 13.47
N ILE A 918 23.25 27.98 12.97
CA ILE A 918 21.80 28.18 13.03
C ILE A 918 21.07 27.14 12.18
N THR A 919 21.58 26.82 11.00
CA THR A 919 20.99 25.74 10.18
C THR A 919 21.19 24.37 10.83
N ALA A 920 22.36 24.16 11.45
CA ALA A 920 22.72 22.95 12.18
C ALA A 920 21.88 22.74 13.44
N SER A 921 21.35 23.81 14.03
CA SER A 921 20.45 23.74 15.19
C SER A 921 19.22 22.85 14.95
N CYS A 922 18.78 22.70 13.70
CA CYS A 922 17.66 21.84 13.32
C CYS A 922 17.94 20.34 13.49
N TYR A 923 19.20 19.92 13.43
CA TYR A 923 19.62 18.51 13.45
C TYR A 923 20.72 18.21 14.47
N GLY A 924 21.08 19.20 15.30
CA GLY A 924 22.02 19.09 16.41
C GLY A 924 21.36 19.39 17.76
N LYS A 925 21.64 18.57 18.79
CA LYS A 925 21.23 18.87 20.18
C LYS A 925 22.01 20.03 20.77
N LYS A 926 23.33 20.04 20.56
CA LYS A 926 24.22 21.13 20.98
C LYS A 926 25.07 21.55 19.80
N VAL A 927 24.99 22.83 19.45
CA VAL A 927 25.83 23.41 18.39
C VAL A 927 26.75 24.45 19.01
N ILE A 928 28.02 24.44 18.62
CA ILE A 928 28.99 25.46 19.03
C ILE A 928 29.50 26.15 17.77
N GLY A 929 29.28 27.46 17.66
CA GLY A 929 29.88 28.29 16.62
C GLY A 929 31.10 29.04 17.17
N ILE A 930 32.23 28.99 16.47
CA ILE A 930 33.47 29.65 16.87
C ILE A 930 33.92 30.62 15.78
N ASP A 931 34.22 31.85 16.18
CA ASP A 931 34.86 32.84 15.32
C ASP A 931 35.91 33.63 16.10
N ILE A 932 36.95 34.07 15.41
CA ILE A 932 37.97 34.96 15.99
C ILE A 932 37.51 36.43 15.97
N ASN A 933 36.57 36.78 15.09
CA ASN A 933 36.03 38.12 14.98
C ASN A 933 34.94 38.34 16.04
N PRO A 934 35.13 39.22 17.04
CA PRO A 934 34.11 39.49 18.04
C PRO A 934 32.82 40.06 17.42
N ARG A 935 32.89 40.77 16.29
CA ARG A 935 31.70 41.26 15.55
C ARG A 935 30.89 40.11 14.96
N ALA A 936 31.55 39.07 14.43
CA ALA A 936 30.91 37.87 13.93
C ALA A 936 30.10 37.17 15.03
N ILE A 937 30.69 37.00 16.22
CA ILE A 937 29.99 36.43 17.38
C ILE A 937 28.73 37.24 17.75
N ARG A 938 28.77 38.57 17.65
CA ARG A 938 27.60 39.43 17.90
C ARG A 938 26.51 39.25 16.84
N PHE A 939 26.88 39.16 15.56
CA PHE A 939 25.94 38.81 14.49
C PHE A 939 25.33 37.43 14.68
N ALA A 940 26.14 36.43 14.98
CA ALA A 940 25.70 35.06 15.19
C ALA A 940 24.71 34.95 16.36
N ARG A 941 24.99 35.63 17.48
CA ARG A 941 24.06 35.72 18.63
C ARG A 941 22.79 36.51 18.29
N PHE A 942 22.90 37.63 17.58
CA PHE A 942 21.73 38.37 17.10
C PHE A 942 20.84 37.49 16.20
N ASN A 943 21.45 36.80 15.24
CA ASN A 943 20.76 35.93 14.30
C ASN A 943 20.12 34.74 15.00
N ALA A 944 20.79 34.10 15.96
CA ALA A 944 20.16 33.05 16.75
C ALA A 944 18.96 33.58 17.56
N GLN A 945 19.06 34.76 18.17
CA GLN A 945 17.93 35.36 18.89
C GLN A 945 16.79 35.80 17.97
N LEU A 946 17.09 36.36 16.79
CA LEU A 946 16.11 36.74 15.77
C LEU A 946 15.30 35.54 15.29
N ASN A 947 15.96 34.40 15.15
CA ASN A 947 15.33 33.15 14.73
C ASN A 947 14.80 32.30 15.89
N GLY A 948 15.08 32.69 17.13
CA GLY A 948 14.73 31.95 18.33
C GLY A 948 15.34 30.57 18.43
N VAL A 949 16.63 30.50 18.12
CA VAL A 949 17.49 29.34 18.28
C VAL A 949 18.22 29.46 19.62
N SER A 950 18.04 28.50 20.52
CA SER A 950 18.63 28.53 21.87
C SER A 950 19.65 27.42 22.15
N ASN A 951 19.64 26.34 21.36
CA ASN A 951 20.58 25.22 21.41
C ASN A 951 21.94 25.48 20.70
N VAL A 952 22.23 26.74 20.35
CA VAL A 952 23.52 27.14 19.76
C VAL A 952 24.28 28.05 20.71
N ARG A 953 25.55 27.75 20.91
CA ARG A 953 26.48 28.56 21.69
C ARG A 953 27.54 29.17 20.79
N PHE A 954 27.73 30.49 20.86
CA PHE A 954 28.77 31.19 20.10
C PHE A 954 29.93 31.65 20.98
N VAL A 955 31.13 31.23 20.63
CA VAL A 955 32.35 31.43 21.42
C VAL A 955 33.38 32.18 20.58
N GLU A 956 33.92 33.27 21.13
CA GLU A 956 35.06 33.95 20.54
C GLU A 956 36.33 33.11 20.76
N GLY A 957 37.07 32.84 19.69
CA GLY A 957 38.39 32.23 19.80
C GLY A 957 38.93 31.64 18.51
N ASN A 958 40.15 31.12 18.59
CA ASN A 958 40.86 30.60 17.44
C ASN A 958 40.60 29.08 17.26
N LEU A 959 39.81 28.74 16.24
CA LEU A 959 39.48 27.37 15.84
C LEU A 959 39.11 26.48 17.05
N TYR A 960 39.82 25.36 17.26
CA TYR A 960 39.53 24.40 18.31
C TYR A 960 39.94 24.83 19.72
N THR A 961 40.69 25.93 19.88
CA THR A 961 41.24 26.35 21.18
C THR A 961 40.20 26.47 22.30
N PRO A 962 39.00 27.08 22.07
CA PRO A 962 38.03 27.31 23.13
C PRO A 962 37.31 26.05 23.65
N ILE A 963 37.32 24.96 22.86
CA ILE A 963 36.57 23.73 23.15
C ILE A 963 37.43 22.61 23.77
N GLY A 964 38.74 22.82 23.93
CA GLY A 964 39.63 21.83 24.54
C GLY A 964 39.54 20.47 23.84
N ASN A 965 39.33 19.38 24.60
CA ASN A 965 39.23 18.02 24.06
C ASN A 965 37.78 17.58 23.73
N GLU A 966 36.83 18.52 23.61
CA GLU A 966 35.46 18.17 23.22
C GLU A 966 35.43 17.48 21.84
N LYS A 967 34.48 16.54 21.70
CA LYS A 967 34.29 15.73 20.49
C LYS A 967 32.94 16.02 19.86
N PHE A 968 32.90 16.00 18.54
CA PHE A 968 31.76 16.38 17.72
C PHE A 968 31.46 15.28 16.71
N ASP A 969 30.17 15.13 16.40
CA ASP A 969 29.69 14.24 15.35
C ASP A 969 29.87 14.89 13.98
N THR A 970 29.70 16.20 13.93
CA THR A 970 29.86 17.00 12.71
C THR A 970 30.68 18.25 13.01
N ILE A 971 31.67 18.53 12.17
CA ILE A 971 32.37 19.81 12.12
C ILE A 971 32.07 20.47 10.78
N LEU A 972 31.58 21.70 10.82
CA LEU A 972 31.33 22.56 9.66
C LEU A 972 32.39 23.66 9.65
N ALA A 973 32.83 24.10 8.47
CA ALA A 973 33.66 25.28 8.38
C ALA A 973 33.43 26.08 7.10
N ASN A 974 33.27 27.39 7.24
CA ASN A 974 33.40 28.35 6.14
C ASN A 974 34.58 29.31 6.46
N PRO A 975 35.83 28.85 6.33
CA PRO A 975 36.99 29.65 6.70
C PRO A 975 37.28 30.76 5.67
N PRO A 976 38.08 31.77 6.04
CA PRO A 976 38.73 32.63 5.06
C PRO A 976 39.66 31.78 4.18
N PHE A 977 39.41 31.76 2.87
CA PHE A 977 40.09 30.85 1.93
C PHE A 977 40.67 31.54 0.69
N VAL A 978 40.44 32.84 0.47
CA VAL A 978 40.88 33.52 -0.76
C VAL A 978 42.40 33.73 -0.74
N PRO A 979 43.15 33.26 -1.76
CA PRO A 979 44.58 33.55 -1.92
C PRO A 979 44.81 35.04 -2.16
N SER A 980 45.23 35.77 -1.13
CA SER A 980 45.29 37.24 -1.15
C SER A 980 46.71 37.75 -0.88
N PRO A 981 47.19 38.77 -1.62
CA PRO A 981 48.47 39.44 -1.34
C PRO A 981 48.47 40.20 0.00
N ASN A 982 47.28 40.55 0.51
CA ASN A 982 47.07 41.34 1.72
C ASN A 982 46.17 40.59 2.70
N SER A 983 46.19 40.98 3.98
CA SER A 983 45.33 40.43 5.04
C SER A 983 44.36 41.48 5.59
N ASN A 984 43.76 42.28 4.70
CA ASN A 984 42.92 43.41 5.09
C ASN A 984 41.48 42.97 5.42
N LEU A 985 41.00 41.87 4.83
CA LEU A 985 39.67 41.32 5.05
C LEU A 985 39.77 39.95 5.72
N ASN A 986 39.78 39.95 7.05
CA ASN A 986 39.95 38.74 7.87
C ASN A 986 38.91 37.64 7.63
N PHE A 987 37.71 37.96 7.12
CA PHE A 987 36.69 36.97 6.79
C PHE A 987 36.90 36.29 5.41
N ARG A 988 37.75 36.88 4.56
CA ARG A 988 37.96 36.47 3.16
C ARG A 988 39.37 35.92 2.94
N ASP A 989 40.38 36.63 3.44
CA ASP A 989 41.79 36.43 3.11
C ASP A 989 42.37 35.22 3.86
N GLY A 990 42.66 34.12 3.14
CA GLY A 990 43.24 32.89 3.70
C GLY A 990 44.77 32.88 3.76
N GLY A 991 45.42 34.03 3.56
CA GLY A 991 46.86 34.20 3.36
C GLY A 991 47.28 34.14 1.89
N ASN A 992 48.59 34.24 1.61
CA ASN A 992 49.14 34.34 0.25
C ASN A 992 48.67 33.21 -0.68
N ASN A 993 48.53 32.00 -0.15
CA ASN A 993 48.05 30.83 -0.89
C ASN A 993 46.62 30.38 -0.50
N GLY A 994 45.92 31.10 0.38
CA GLY A 994 44.54 30.79 0.79
C GLY A 994 44.36 29.56 1.72
N GLU A 995 45.36 28.71 1.88
CA GLU A 995 45.20 27.38 2.49
C GLU A 995 45.61 27.31 3.97
N LYS A 996 46.15 28.38 4.55
CA LYS A 996 46.72 28.36 5.91
C LYS A 996 45.70 27.96 6.98
N ILE A 997 44.50 28.53 6.93
CA ILE A 997 43.42 28.24 7.88
C ILE A 997 42.81 26.87 7.58
N LEU A 998 42.66 26.56 6.28
CA LEU A 998 42.16 25.26 5.82
C LEU A 998 43.01 24.09 6.34
N GLU A 999 44.34 24.18 6.19
CA GLU A 999 45.29 23.19 6.71
C GLU A 999 45.16 23.03 8.23
N ALA A 1000 45.05 24.14 8.98
CA ALA A 1000 44.90 24.11 10.42
C ALA A 1000 43.59 23.44 10.88
N ILE A 1001 42.50 23.65 10.15
CA ILE A 1001 41.20 22.98 10.40
C ILE A 1001 41.35 21.47 10.18
N ILE A 1002 41.79 21.06 9.00
CA ILE A 1002 41.86 19.65 8.61
C ILE A 1002 42.84 18.87 9.50
N THR A 1003 43.97 19.46 9.86
CA THR A 1003 45.01 18.82 10.69
C THR A 1003 44.52 18.45 12.09
N ASN A 1004 43.62 19.25 12.67
CA ASN A 1004 43.15 19.02 14.04
C ASN A 1004 41.77 18.35 14.09
N ALA A 1005 41.06 18.24 12.96
CA ALA A 1005 39.68 17.73 12.93
C ALA A 1005 39.56 16.29 13.48
N ASP A 1006 40.49 15.38 13.19
CA ASP A 1006 40.48 14.01 13.74
C ASP A 1006 40.46 13.98 15.28
N LEU A 1007 41.19 14.92 15.92
CA LEU A 1007 41.24 15.05 17.37
C LEU A 1007 39.94 15.57 17.98
N HIS A 1008 39.04 16.14 17.18
CA HIS A 1008 37.76 16.67 17.63
C HIS A 1008 36.55 15.94 17.05
N LEU A 1009 36.75 14.96 16.16
CA LEU A 1009 35.67 14.11 15.65
C LEU A 1009 35.52 12.83 16.47
N ASN A 1010 34.26 12.43 16.67
CA ASN A 1010 33.87 11.08 17.07
C ASN A 1010 34.28 10.06 15.99
N ASN A 1011 34.31 8.77 16.34
CA ASN A 1011 34.85 7.71 15.46
C ASN A 1011 34.13 7.58 14.11
N THR A 1012 32.88 8.04 14.01
CA THR A 1012 32.08 8.06 12.78
C THR A 1012 31.75 9.49 12.34
N GLY A 1013 32.47 10.49 12.87
CA GLY A 1013 32.20 11.89 12.66
C GLY A 1013 32.64 12.38 11.28
N SER A 1014 32.07 13.51 10.86
CA SER A 1014 32.33 14.11 9.55
C SER A 1014 32.75 15.58 9.64
N LEU A 1015 33.64 15.99 8.74
CA LEU A 1015 34.09 17.36 8.53
C LEU A 1015 33.60 17.85 7.16
N PHE A 1016 32.95 19.01 7.11
CA PHE A 1016 32.47 19.63 5.88
C PHE A 1016 32.96 21.07 5.79
N ILE A 1017 33.69 21.39 4.73
CA ILE A 1017 34.33 22.68 4.53
C ILE A 1017 33.99 23.21 3.14
N VAL A 1018 33.77 24.52 3.01
CA VAL A 1018 33.78 25.22 1.71
C VAL A 1018 35.08 26.01 1.57
N SER A 1019 35.70 25.99 0.39
CA SER A 1019 36.99 26.65 0.17
C SER A 1019 37.22 27.00 -1.30
N ASP A 1020 38.11 27.97 -1.54
CA ASP A 1020 38.87 28.03 -2.78
C ASP A 1020 39.98 26.97 -2.74
N LEU A 1021 39.94 26.04 -3.68
CA LEU A 1021 40.82 24.91 -3.85
C LEU A 1021 41.97 25.30 -4.79
N VAL A 1022 43.10 25.68 -4.20
CA VAL A 1022 44.30 26.12 -4.91
C VAL A 1022 45.06 24.93 -5.47
N ASN A 1023 45.24 24.88 -6.80
CA ASN A 1023 45.87 23.76 -7.48
C ASN A 1023 45.15 22.46 -7.15
N VAL A 1024 43.86 22.38 -7.50
CA VAL A 1024 42.96 21.26 -7.12
C VAL A 1024 43.55 19.87 -7.43
N HIS A 1025 44.38 19.76 -8.47
CA HIS A 1025 45.10 18.55 -8.83
C HIS A 1025 46.07 18.02 -7.74
N GLN A 1026 46.43 18.83 -6.74
CA GLN A 1026 47.31 18.47 -5.61
C GLN A 1026 46.54 18.04 -4.36
N TYR A 1027 45.22 18.12 -4.35
CA TYR A 1027 44.45 17.99 -3.12
C TYR A 1027 44.45 16.59 -2.51
N GLU A 1028 44.66 15.53 -3.28
CA GLU A 1028 44.83 14.19 -2.72
C GLU A 1028 46.05 14.15 -1.78
N GLU A 1029 47.19 14.65 -2.26
CA GLU A 1029 48.42 14.72 -1.48
C GLU A 1029 48.27 15.68 -0.30
N LYS A 1030 47.70 16.87 -0.52
CA LYS A 1030 47.46 17.86 0.54
C LYS A 1030 46.57 17.30 1.65
N LEU A 1031 45.42 16.71 1.31
CA LEU A 1031 44.51 16.13 2.31
C LEU A 1031 45.11 14.91 3.01
N ASN A 1032 45.93 14.09 2.33
CA ASN A 1032 46.65 12.99 2.97
C ASN A 1032 47.69 13.50 3.98
N LYS A 1033 48.40 14.57 3.62
CA LYS A 1033 49.37 15.22 4.51
C LYS A 1033 48.70 15.90 5.71
N TRP A 1034 47.65 16.69 5.48
CA TRP A 1034 46.97 17.45 6.53
C TRP A 1034 46.21 16.54 7.49
N TRP A 1035 45.44 15.57 6.97
CA TRP A 1035 44.66 14.65 7.82
C TRP A 1035 45.54 13.69 8.64
N GLY A 1036 46.73 13.35 8.15
CA GLY A 1036 47.65 12.44 8.82
C GLY A 1036 47.33 10.95 8.59
N THR A 1037 47.71 10.09 9.55
CA THR A 1037 47.61 8.63 9.41
C THR A 1037 46.24 8.04 9.75
N ALA A 1038 45.28 8.88 10.18
CA ALA A 1038 43.94 8.44 10.50
C ALA A 1038 43.19 8.03 9.21
N LYS A 1039 42.38 6.97 9.32
CA LYS A 1039 41.51 6.50 8.24
C LYS A 1039 40.42 7.52 7.95
N ALA A 1040 40.24 7.88 6.67
CA ALA A 1040 39.16 8.72 6.22
C ALA A 1040 38.84 8.57 4.73
N ASP A 1041 37.56 8.69 4.40
CA ASP A 1041 37.03 8.87 3.06
C ASP A 1041 36.88 10.37 2.78
N LYS A 1042 37.46 10.81 1.67
CA LYS A 1042 37.63 12.21 1.29
C LYS A 1042 36.96 12.47 -0.05
N LEU A 1043 35.98 13.36 -0.05
CA LEU A 1043 35.30 13.83 -1.26
C LEU A 1043 35.55 15.32 -1.44
N ILE A 1044 35.99 15.69 -2.64
CA ILE A 1044 36.08 17.07 -3.08
C ILE A 1044 35.04 17.30 -4.17
N LEU A 1045 34.22 18.32 -3.97
CA LEU A 1045 33.26 18.79 -4.96
C LEU A 1045 33.79 20.09 -5.54
N THR A 1046 34.18 20.07 -6.81
CA THR A 1046 34.82 21.19 -7.52
C THR A 1046 33.82 21.88 -8.43
N THR A 1047 34.06 23.14 -8.76
CA THR A 1047 33.38 23.85 -9.84
C THR A 1047 34.36 24.03 -11.01
N ALA A 1048 34.54 25.25 -11.52
CA ALA A 1048 35.43 25.54 -12.65
C ALA A 1048 36.75 26.20 -12.20
N ASP A 1049 37.83 25.88 -12.91
CA ASP A 1049 39.14 26.48 -12.70
C ASP A 1049 39.16 27.94 -13.17
N ARG A 1050 39.65 28.81 -12.30
CA ARG A 1050 39.98 30.20 -12.60
C ARG A 1050 41.50 30.29 -12.75
N ASN A 1051 41.95 30.71 -13.93
CA ASN A 1051 43.34 31.10 -14.15
C ASN A 1051 43.63 32.45 -13.49
N ASP A 1052 44.88 32.89 -13.58
CA ASP A 1052 45.36 34.20 -13.11
C ASP A 1052 44.43 35.37 -13.46
N ILE A 1053 43.90 35.43 -14.69
CA ILE A 1053 42.98 36.50 -15.13
C ILE A 1053 41.60 36.34 -14.47
N LEU A 1054 40.99 35.16 -14.61
CA LEU A 1054 39.63 34.89 -14.10
C LEU A 1054 39.55 34.94 -12.58
N PHE A 1055 40.68 34.77 -11.89
CA PHE A 1055 40.80 34.90 -10.43
C PHE A 1055 41.16 36.34 -10.01
N SER A 1056 42.23 36.91 -10.55
CA SER A 1056 42.80 38.17 -10.03
C SER A 1056 41.96 39.39 -10.39
N VAL A 1057 41.43 39.45 -11.63
CA VAL A 1057 40.68 40.63 -12.09
C VAL A 1057 39.43 40.89 -11.25
N PRO A 1058 38.60 39.88 -10.90
CA PRO A 1058 37.48 40.08 -9.97
C PRO A 1058 37.90 40.41 -8.53
N HIS A 1059 39.18 40.38 -8.17
CA HIS A 1059 39.62 40.73 -6.83
C HIS A 1059 40.25 42.14 -6.75
N CYS A 1060 40.38 42.83 -7.88
CA CYS A 1060 40.89 44.19 -7.97
C CYS A 1060 39.73 45.20 -7.88
N HIS A 1061 39.55 45.91 -6.76
CA HIS A 1061 38.43 46.86 -6.65
C HIS A 1061 38.67 48.10 -5.77
N TYR A 1062 38.41 49.28 -6.37
CA TYR A 1062 37.45 50.28 -5.86
C TYR A 1062 36.43 50.63 -6.97
N PRO A 1063 35.10 50.51 -6.77
CA PRO A 1063 34.12 50.67 -7.85
C PRO A 1063 34.04 52.06 -8.48
N PHE A 1064 34.53 53.11 -7.83
CA PHE A 1064 34.65 54.46 -8.38
C PHE A 1064 35.79 55.18 -7.63
N LYS A 1065 36.51 56.09 -8.31
CA LYS A 1065 37.69 56.88 -7.84
C LYS A 1065 39.08 56.22 -7.95
N GLN A 1066 39.20 54.95 -8.36
CA GLN A 1066 40.51 54.35 -8.67
C GLN A 1066 41.02 54.86 -10.03
N THR A 1067 42.27 55.32 -10.10
CA THR A 1067 42.91 55.63 -11.39
C THR A 1067 43.27 54.33 -12.11
N PHE A 1068 43.40 54.39 -13.44
CA PHE A 1068 43.84 53.23 -14.22
C PHE A 1068 45.21 52.68 -13.75
N GLU A 1069 46.09 53.56 -13.29
CA GLU A 1069 47.40 53.20 -12.72
C GLU A 1069 47.24 52.44 -11.39
N GLN A 1070 46.41 52.93 -10.48
CA GLN A 1070 46.11 52.25 -9.21
C GLN A 1070 45.44 50.88 -9.41
N TYR A 1071 44.61 50.73 -10.45
CA TYR A 1071 44.04 49.44 -10.83
C TYR A 1071 45.10 48.48 -11.35
N ASN A 1072 46.01 48.95 -12.22
CA ASN A 1072 47.10 48.12 -12.73
C ASN A 1072 48.07 47.71 -11.62
N ASP A 1073 48.40 48.61 -10.68
CA ASP A 1073 49.25 48.29 -9.53
C ASP A 1073 48.61 47.21 -8.64
N GLU A 1074 47.30 47.31 -8.39
CA GLU A 1074 46.55 46.31 -7.65
C GLU A 1074 46.51 44.97 -8.40
N LEU A 1075 46.22 45.00 -9.70
CA LEU A 1075 46.20 43.80 -10.55
C LEU A 1075 47.57 43.12 -10.61
N ASP A 1076 48.65 43.89 -10.76
CA ASP A 1076 50.02 43.38 -10.73
C ASP A 1076 50.34 42.71 -9.39
N MET A 1077 49.89 43.30 -8.27
CA MET A 1077 50.06 42.72 -6.94
C MET A 1077 49.31 41.37 -6.80
N TRP A 1078 48.06 41.28 -7.28
CA TRP A 1078 47.29 40.02 -7.27
C TRP A 1078 47.92 38.95 -8.17
N ILE A 1079 48.33 39.30 -9.39
CA ILE A 1079 48.99 38.38 -10.34
C ILE A 1079 50.37 37.94 -9.80
N GLN A 1080 51.15 38.85 -9.20
CA GLN A 1080 52.42 38.52 -8.57
C GLN A 1080 52.23 37.57 -7.39
N ASN A 1081 51.22 37.77 -6.54
CA ASN A 1081 50.90 36.84 -5.47
C ASN A 1081 50.49 35.46 -6.00
N PHE A 1082 49.65 35.42 -7.04
CA PHE A 1082 49.24 34.18 -7.71
C PHE A 1082 50.47 33.39 -8.18
N ASN A 1083 51.38 34.04 -8.91
CA ASN A 1083 52.56 33.40 -9.47
C ASN A 1083 53.61 33.02 -8.39
N SER A 1084 53.92 33.93 -7.47
CA SER A 1084 54.96 33.72 -6.44
C SER A 1084 54.55 32.71 -5.36
N SER A 1085 53.25 32.52 -5.13
CA SER A 1085 52.70 31.51 -4.24
C SER A 1085 52.56 30.13 -4.90
N GLY A 1086 52.99 29.98 -6.16
CA GLY A 1086 52.94 28.71 -6.89
C GLY A 1086 51.51 28.30 -7.30
N ILE A 1087 50.60 29.25 -7.47
CA ILE A 1087 49.22 29.00 -7.88
C ILE A 1087 49.18 28.89 -9.41
N SER A 1088 48.59 27.81 -9.91
CA SER A 1088 48.32 27.59 -11.33
C SER A 1088 46.83 27.70 -11.66
N SER A 1089 45.96 27.31 -10.72
CA SER A 1089 44.50 27.46 -10.84
C SER A 1089 43.83 27.55 -9.48
N VAL A 1090 42.70 28.26 -9.44
CA VAL A 1090 41.85 28.37 -8.24
C VAL A 1090 40.45 27.87 -8.58
N ASN A 1091 39.97 26.87 -7.86
CA ASN A 1091 38.66 26.26 -8.07
C ASN A 1091 37.77 26.48 -6.84
N PHE A 1092 36.54 26.96 -6.99
CA PHE A 1092 35.63 27.09 -5.85
C PHE A 1092 34.97 25.73 -5.55
N GLY A 1093 34.97 25.26 -4.30
CA GLY A 1093 34.45 23.92 -4.00
C GLY A 1093 34.25 23.58 -2.53
N TYR A 1094 33.96 22.30 -2.29
CA TYR A 1094 33.65 21.74 -0.97
C TYR A 1094 34.56 20.55 -0.67
N ILE A 1095 35.04 20.46 0.57
CA ILE A 1095 35.84 19.35 1.08
C ILE A 1095 35.02 18.64 2.15
N LEU A 1096 34.82 17.35 1.96
CA LEU A 1096 33.99 16.52 2.82
C LEU A 1096 34.83 15.33 3.26
N ILE A 1097 35.04 15.18 4.57
CA ILE A 1097 35.87 14.12 5.13
C ILE A 1097 35.05 13.35 6.17
N LYS A 1098 34.89 12.05 5.97
CA LYS A 1098 34.32 11.14 6.97
C LYS A 1098 35.46 10.39 7.64
N LYS A 1099 35.50 10.35 8.99
CA LYS A 1099 36.55 9.68 9.79
C LYS A 1099 36.48 8.14 9.76
N GLU A 1100 36.20 7.60 8.59
CA GLU A 1100 36.09 6.17 8.33
C GLU A 1100 36.51 5.91 6.88
N GLY A 1101 37.11 4.76 6.59
CA GLY A 1101 37.56 4.41 5.24
C GLY A 1101 38.97 4.91 4.88
N ASN A 1102 39.31 4.91 3.59
CA ASN A 1102 40.63 5.32 3.10
C ASN A 1102 40.57 5.60 1.59
N SER A 1103 39.74 6.55 1.20
CA SER A 1103 39.50 6.87 -0.21
C SER A 1103 39.57 8.37 -0.50
N PHE A 1104 39.90 8.73 -1.74
CA PHE A 1104 39.94 10.10 -2.21
C PHE A 1104 39.24 10.21 -3.56
N TYR A 1105 38.32 11.16 -3.68
CA TYR A 1105 37.65 11.44 -4.94
C TYR A 1105 37.43 12.93 -5.14
N SER A 1106 37.55 13.36 -6.40
CA SER A 1106 37.22 14.70 -6.84
C SER A 1106 36.13 14.63 -7.90
N LYS A 1107 35.15 15.52 -7.79
CA LYS A 1107 34.00 15.54 -8.69
C LYS A 1107 33.56 16.96 -8.99
N SER A 1108 33.42 17.28 -10.29
CA SER A 1108 32.87 18.58 -10.67
C SER A 1108 31.35 18.61 -10.50
N ILE A 1109 30.83 19.73 -9.99
CA ILE A 1109 29.41 20.00 -9.77
C ILE A 1109 29.09 21.43 -10.18
N TYR A 1110 27.82 21.71 -10.46
CA TYR A 1110 27.35 23.09 -10.48
C TYR A 1110 27.33 23.63 -9.06
N ASN A 1111 27.65 24.91 -8.88
CA ASN A 1111 27.57 25.51 -7.56
C ASN A 1111 26.12 25.41 -7.02
N PRO A 1112 25.88 24.76 -5.86
CA PRO A 1112 24.51 24.45 -5.43
C PRO A 1112 23.66 25.68 -5.06
N THR A 1113 22.69 26.03 -5.91
CA THR A 1113 21.58 26.95 -5.59
C THR A 1113 20.37 26.23 -4.98
N GLN A 1114 20.39 24.90 -4.94
CA GLN A 1114 19.40 24.06 -4.27
C GLN A 1114 20.09 22.94 -3.47
N ALA A 1115 19.36 22.36 -2.52
CA ALA A 1115 19.90 21.30 -1.66
C ALA A 1115 20.35 20.05 -2.45
N ILE A 1116 21.62 19.69 -2.31
CA ILE A 1116 22.22 18.45 -2.83
C ILE A 1116 22.66 17.49 -1.70
N ASN A 1117 22.51 17.89 -0.44
CA ASN A 1117 22.91 17.15 0.77
C ASN A 1117 22.47 15.68 0.80
N LYS A 1118 21.29 15.35 0.26
CA LYS A 1118 20.83 13.97 0.13
C LYS A 1118 21.71 13.16 -0.82
N LYS A 1119 22.16 13.75 -1.94
CA LYS A 1119 23.07 13.10 -2.90
C LYS A 1119 24.46 12.93 -2.32
N VAL A 1120 24.93 13.91 -1.55
CA VAL A 1120 26.18 13.81 -0.80
C VAL A 1120 26.10 12.68 0.24
N LYS A 1121 24.98 12.57 0.98
CA LYS A 1121 24.74 11.46 1.90
C LYS A 1121 24.71 10.11 1.18
N GLU A 1122 23.93 10.01 0.09
CA GLU A 1122 23.87 8.81 -0.77
C GLU A 1122 25.25 8.43 -1.32
N TYR A 1123 26.13 9.41 -1.55
CA TYR A 1123 27.49 9.16 -2.00
C TYR A 1123 28.34 8.49 -0.91
N PHE A 1124 28.39 9.04 0.31
CA PHE A 1124 29.15 8.41 1.39
C PHE A 1124 28.61 7.01 1.73
N GLU A 1125 27.29 6.83 1.71
CA GLU A 1125 26.67 5.50 1.87
C GLU A 1125 27.08 4.51 0.76
N GLN A 1126 27.35 5.00 -0.46
CA GLN A 1126 27.86 4.16 -1.56
C GLN A 1126 29.34 3.83 -1.38
N ILE A 1127 30.15 4.78 -0.92
CA ILE A 1127 31.57 4.54 -0.63
C ILE A 1127 31.72 3.53 0.51
N ASP A 1128 30.93 3.65 1.57
CA ASP A 1128 30.88 2.69 2.68
C ASP A 1128 30.60 1.26 2.17
N ARG A 1129 29.69 1.13 1.20
CA ARG A 1129 29.35 -0.15 0.55
C ARG A 1129 30.45 -0.66 -0.37
N LEU A 1130 31.13 0.21 -1.12
CA LEU A 1130 32.28 -0.20 -1.95
C LEU A 1130 33.44 -0.71 -1.08
N ASN A 1131 33.64 -0.08 0.07
CA ASN A 1131 34.70 -0.41 1.01
C ASN A 1131 34.41 -1.69 1.83
N SER A 1132 33.20 -2.24 1.83
CA SER A 1132 32.84 -3.46 2.57
C SER A 1132 33.25 -4.79 1.89
N VAL A 1133 34.00 -4.73 0.77
CA VAL A 1133 34.71 -5.85 0.07
C VAL A 1133 33.85 -6.97 -0.52
N GLU A 1134 32.55 -6.78 -0.73
CA GLU A 1134 31.66 -7.77 -1.38
C GLU A 1134 31.27 -7.33 -2.81
N TRP A 1135 32.26 -7.14 -3.69
CA TRP A 1135 32.05 -6.63 -5.06
C TRP A 1135 31.15 -7.56 -5.92
N ASP A 1136 31.08 -8.84 -5.55
CA ASP A 1136 30.19 -9.86 -6.12
C ASP A 1136 28.72 -9.66 -5.74
N LYS A 1137 28.44 -8.89 -4.69
CA LYS A 1137 27.08 -8.61 -4.19
C LYS A 1137 26.59 -7.19 -4.48
N LEU A 1138 27.42 -6.35 -5.10
CA LEU A 1138 27.05 -4.98 -5.46
C LEU A 1138 26.54 -4.92 -6.90
N TYR A 1139 25.25 -4.65 -7.09
CA TYR A 1139 24.65 -4.40 -8.39
C TYR A 1139 24.82 -2.94 -8.81
N LEU A 1140 25.03 -2.72 -10.11
CA LEU A 1140 25.16 -1.41 -10.73
C LEU A 1140 23.81 -0.91 -11.24
N GLN A 1141 23.48 0.35 -10.96
CA GLN A 1141 22.25 0.99 -11.43
C GLN A 1141 22.53 2.43 -11.88
N LEU A 1142 21.96 2.88 -13.00
CA LEU A 1142 22.02 4.30 -13.37
C LEU A 1142 21.23 5.16 -12.37
N SER A 1143 21.83 6.27 -11.94
CA SER A 1143 21.18 7.21 -11.02
C SER A 1143 19.91 7.83 -11.64
N ASP A 1144 18.83 7.88 -10.85
CA ASP A 1144 17.50 8.32 -11.31
C ASP A 1144 17.45 9.79 -11.78
N ASP A 1145 18.45 10.60 -11.44
CA ASP A 1145 18.53 12.01 -11.81
C ASP A 1145 19.24 12.24 -13.16
N ILE A 1146 19.89 11.22 -13.74
CA ILE A 1146 20.68 11.32 -14.97
C ILE A 1146 19.79 11.10 -16.20
N ASN A 1147 19.92 12.00 -17.18
CA ASN A 1147 19.27 11.93 -18.48
C ASN A 1147 20.32 11.85 -19.59
N ILE A 1148 19.98 11.20 -20.70
CA ILE A 1148 20.85 11.05 -21.87
C ILE A 1148 20.25 11.81 -23.06
N LYS A 1149 21.02 12.69 -23.69
CA LYS A 1149 20.68 13.41 -24.92
C LYS A 1149 21.61 12.98 -26.06
N ILE A 1150 21.03 12.65 -27.21
CA ILE A 1150 21.76 12.29 -28.43
C ILE A 1150 21.60 13.42 -29.44
N ASP A 1151 22.73 14.00 -29.89
CA ASP A 1151 22.72 15.04 -30.92
C ASP A 1151 23.17 14.47 -32.27
N TYR A 1152 22.40 14.77 -33.32
CA TYR A 1152 22.59 14.26 -34.67
C TYR A 1152 23.10 15.40 -35.56
N SER A 1153 24.37 15.33 -35.97
CA SER A 1153 24.91 16.32 -36.93
C SER A 1153 24.35 16.05 -38.32
N PHE A 1154 23.79 17.08 -38.97
CA PHE A 1154 23.11 16.93 -40.28
C PHE A 1154 24.05 16.62 -41.47
N ASN A 1155 25.38 16.62 -41.29
CA ASN A 1155 26.35 16.46 -42.39
C ASN A 1155 27.55 15.52 -42.08
N SER A 1156 27.53 14.79 -40.97
CA SER A 1156 28.51 13.73 -40.71
C SER A 1156 27.86 12.59 -39.92
N ASN A 1157 28.20 11.34 -40.21
CA ASN A 1157 27.72 10.14 -39.50
C ASN A 1157 28.16 10.06 -38.01
N ASN A 1158 28.68 11.15 -37.43
CA ASN A 1158 29.15 11.21 -36.05
C ASN A 1158 28.01 11.59 -35.10
N LYS A 1159 27.65 10.66 -34.20
CA LYS A 1159 26.73 10.89 -33.08
C LYS A 1159 27.51 11.43 -31.89
N LYS A 1160 26.90 12.34 -31.12
CA LYS A 1160 27.43 12.79 -29.82
C LYS A 1160 26.44 12.47 -28.71
N PHE A 1161 26.91 11.90 -27.62
CA PHE A 1161 26.10 11.46 -26.48
C PHE A 1161 26.39 12.34 -25.27
N PHE A 1162 25.36 12.94 -24.69
CA PHE A 1162 25.46 13.86 -23.57
C PHE A 1162 24.70 13.31 -22.36
N LEU A 1163 25.34 13.23 -21.21
CA LEU A 1163 24.69 12.99 -19.91
C LEU A 1163 24.42 14.33 -19.24
N TYR A 1164 23.23 14.53 -18.69
CA TYR A 1164 22.87 15.76 -17.98
C TYR A 1164 21.83 15.52 -16.87
N SER A 1165 21.79 16.40 -15.88
CA SER A 1165 20.80 16.37 -14.78
C SER A 1165 20.30 17.76 -14.44
N LYS A 1166 19.08 17.83 -13.89
CA LYS A 1166 18.59 19.04 -13.20
C LYS A 1166 19.11 19.14 -11.76
N ASN A 1167 19.64 18.06 -11.21
CA ASN A 1167 20.28 18.04 -9.91
C ASN A 1167 21.73 18.54 -10.05
N GLN A 1168 22.08 19.56 -9.28
CA GLN A 1168 23.38 20.23 -9.38
C GLN A 1168 24.56 19.39 -8.89
N PHE A 1169 24.28 18.24 -8.26
CA PHE A 1169 25.28 17.22 -7.96
C PHE A 1169 25.89 16.57 -9.21
N TYR A 1170 25.36 16.77 -10.42
CA TYR A 1170 25.93 16.20 -11.66
C TYR A 1170 26.30 17.31 -12.64
N SER A 1171 27.48 17.19 -13.26
CA SER A 1171 27.87 17.97 -14.44
C SER A 1171 27.18 17.46 -15.71
N GLU A 1172 27.36 18.19 -16.81
CA GLU A 1172 27.12 17.67 -18.15
C GLU A 1172 28.36 16.88 -18.63
N TYR A 1173 28.18 15.71 -19.24
CA TYR A 1173 29.28 14.88 -19.75
C TYR A 1173 29.07 14.54 -21.23
N LEU A 1174 30.07 14.74 -22.08
CA LEU A 1174 30.16 14.11 -23.40
C LEU A 1174 30.84 12.75 -23.24
N ILE A 1175 30.14 11.71 -23.66
CA ILE A 1175 30.65 10.34 -23.61
C ILE A 1175 30.81 9.79 -25.03
N ASP A 1176 31.77 8.90 -25.22
CA ASP A 1176 31.88 8.12 -26.44
C ASP A 1176 30.75 7.07 -26.54
N GLU A 1177 30.65 6.44 -27.71
CA GLU A 1177 29.62 5.44 -27.99
C GLU A 1177 29.78 4.16 -27.14
N ASP A 1178 30.99 3.84 -26.69
CA ASP A 1178 31.26 2.62 -25.93
C ASP A 1178 30.87 2.78 -24.45
N VAL A 1179 31.09 3.96 -23.86
CA VAL A 1179 30.55 4.33 -22.54
C VAL A 1179 29.02 4.36 -22.58
N TYR A 1180 28.42 4.87 -23.66
CA TYR A 1180 26.98 4.84 -23.83
C TYR A 1180 26.42 3.41 -23.81
N LYS A 1181 27.04 2.46 -24.51
CA LYS A 1181 26.65 1.04 -24.47
C LYS A 1181 26.80 0.42 -23.08
N VAL A 1182 27.82 0.81 -22.32
CA VAL A 1182 27.98 0.36 -20.92
C VAL A 1182 26.83 0.87 -20.05
N LEU A 1183 26.43 2.13 -20.21
CA LEU A 1183 25.29 2.70 -19.48
C LEU A 1183 23.97 2.06 -19.90
N GLU A 1184 23.77 1.77 -21.19
CA GLU A 1184 22.61 1.05 -21.72
C GLU A 1184 22.51 -0.36 -21.09
N MET A 1185 23.61 -1.11 -21.09
CA MET A 1185 23.69 -2.41 -20.42
C MET A 1185 23.47 -2.30 -18.90
N ILE A 1186 23.90 -1.23 -18.23
CA ILE A 1186 23.61 -1.05 -16.80
C ILE A 1186 22.13 -0.76 -16.57
N VAL A 1187 21.48 0.01 -17.45
CA VAL A 1187 20.04 0.26 -17.40
C VAL A 1187 19.23 -1.01 -17.68
N GLU A 1188 19.69 -1.83 -18.62
CA GLU A 1188 19.00 -3.05 -19.04
C GLU A 1188 19.29 -4.23 -18.13
N GLU A 1189 20.54 -4.46 -17.74
CA GLU A 1189 20.97 -5.70 -17.12
C GLU A 1189 21.36 -5.53 -15.67
N GLU A 1190 21.49 -4.29 -15.16
CA GLU A 1190 22.00 -3.96 -13.83
C GLU A 1190 23.03 -4.98 -13.30
N PRO A 1191 24.18 -5.10 -13.99
CA PRO A 1191 25.12 -6.17 -13.74
C PRO A 1191 25.75 -6.01 -12.34
N VAL A 1192 26.20 -7.12 -11.76
CA VAL A 1192 27.05 -7.07 -10.56
C VAL A 1192 28.36 -6.37 -10.90
N LEU A 1193 28.86 -5.55 -9.98
CA LEU A 1193 30.08 -4.78 -10.13
C LEU A 1193 31.24 -5.71 -10.51
N ALA A 1194 31.35 -6.90 -9.91
CA ALA A 1194 32.35 -7.90 -10.27
C ALA A 1194 32.41 -8.25 -11.78
N ALA A 1195 31.29 -8.18 -12.51
CA ALA A 1195 31.25 -8.49 -13.94
C ALA A 1195 31.88 -7.39 -14.82
N LEU A 1196 31.95 -6.16 -14.31
CA LEU A 1196 32.48 -4.99 -15.02
C LEU A 1196 33.57 -4.24 -14.26
N ALA A 1197 34.00 -4.77 -13.12
CA ALA A 1197 34.99 -4.18 -12.22
C ALA A 1197 36.33 -3.88 -12.91
N TYR A 1198 36.64 -4.63 -13.98
CA TYR A 1198 37.86 -4.48 -14.77
C TYR A 1198 37.75 -3.42 -15.89
N LYS A 1199 36.59 -2.78 -16.06
CA LYS A 1199 36.44 -1.64 -16.98
C LYS A 1199 36.64 -0.36 -16.17
N ASP A 1200 37.77 0.31 -16.38
CA ASP A 1200 38.14 1.54 -15.67
C ASP A 1200 37.04 2.61 -15.71
N CYS A 1201 36.27 2.68 -16.81
CA CYS A 1201 35.16 3.62 -16.96
C CYS A 1201 33.99 3.37 -15.98
N VAL A 1202 33.76 2.14 -15.51
CA VAL A 1202 32.62 1.82 -14.61
C VAL A 1202 32.87 2.33 -13.20
N ILE A 1203 34.09 2.10 -12.70
CA ILE A 1203 34.51 2.61 -11.39
C ILE A 1203 34.50 4.14 -11.40
N ASP A 1204 35.02 4.76 -12.46
CA ASP A 1204 34.96 6.22 -12.66
C ASP A 1204 33.51 6.76 -12.66
N LEU A 1205 32.57 6.10 -13.34
CA LEU A 1205 31.16 6.48 -13.37
C LEU A 1205 30.44 6.28 -12.02
N ILE A 1206 30.85 5.32 -11.19
CA ILE A 1206 30.35 5.15 -9.81
C ILE A 1206 30.83 6.29 -8.92
N TYR A 1207 32.11 6.67 -9.01
CA TYR A 1207 32.63 7.82 -8.27
C TYR A 1207 32.03 9.14 -8.74
N LYS A 1208 31.72 9.27 -10.03
CA LYS A 1208 30.92 10.38 -10.56
C LYS A 1208 29.44 10.28 -10.16
N GLY A 1209 29.01 9.28 -9.40
CA GLY A 1209 27.62 9.09 -8.95
C GLY A 1209 26.61 8.84 -10.07
N ILE A 1210 27.08 8.69 -11.31
CA ILE A 1210 26.26 8.40 -12.49
C ILE A 1210 25.70 6.98 -12.36
N ILE A 1211 26.53 6.06 -11.86
CA ILE A 1211 26.12 4.72 -11.47
C ILE A 1211 26.09 4.64 -9.94
N LYS A 1212 25.08 3.97 -9.40
CA LYS A 1212 24.96 3.62 -7.99
C LYS A 1212 25.25 2.15 -7.76
N VAL A 1213 25.88 1.85 -6.62
CA VAL A 1213 26.00 0.49 -6.11
C VAL A 1213 24.93 0.19 -5.06
N LYS A 1214 24.34 -1.00 -5.17
CA LYS A 1214 23.30 -1.48 -4.26
C LYS A 1214 23.47 -2.98 -4.00
N LEU A 1215 23.02 -3.45 -2.85
CA LEU A 1215 23.13 -4.86 -2.46
C LEU A 1215 22.14 -5.77 -3.20
N GLN A 1216 21.18 -5.20 -3.96
CA GLN A 1216 20.13 -5.92 -4.66
C GLN A 1216 19.81 -5.29 -6.00
N LYS A 1217 19.71 -6.10 -7.05
CA LYS A 1217 19.21 -5.70 -8.37
C LYS A 1217 17.81 -5.08 -8.26
N ARG A 1218 17.48 -4.06 -9.07
CA ARG A 1218 16.09 -3.62 -9.30
C ARG A 1218 15.41 -4.85 -9.88
N GLN A 1219 14.22 -5.15 -9.37
CA GLN A 1219 13.29 -5.92 -10.17
C GLN A 1219 12.95 -5.10 -11.42
N GLN A 1220 13.47 -5.57 -12.54
CA GLN A 1220 13.26 -4.99 -13.85
C GLN A 1220 11.75 -4.95 -14.12
N LYS A 1221 11.19 -3.75 -14.31
CA LYS A 1221 9.89 -3.59 -14.98
C LYS A 1221 10.07 -4.12 -16.40
N TYR A 1222 9.14 -4.96 -16.87
CA TYR A 1222 9.07 -5.44 -18.25
C TYR A 1222 9.39 -4.31 -19.24
N ILE A 1223 10.56 -4.41 -19.88
CA ILE A 1223 10.86 -3.79 -21.16
C ILE A 1223 11.10 -4.96 -22.11
N ASP A 1224 10.45 -4.91 -23.27
CA ASP A 1224 10.49 -5.96 -24.30
C ASP A 1224 11.93 -6.32 -24.69
N PHE A 1225 12.29 -7.58 -24.45
CA PHE A 1225 13.55 -8.16 -24.93
C PHE A 1225 13.40 -8.61 -26.39
N TYR A 1226 13.95 -7.82 -27.31
CA TYR A 1226 14.47 -8.33 -28.58
C TYR A 1226 15.85 -7.71 -28.84
N LYS A 1227 16.89 -8.40 -28.31
CA LYS A 1227 18.30 -8.48 -28.78
C LYS A 1227 19.30 -8.55 -27.62
N SER A 1228 19.36 -9.66 -26.88
CA SER A 1228 20.40 -9.89 -25.88
C SER A 1228 21.25 -11.15 -26.11
N LYS A 1229 21.19 -11.76 -27.28
CA LYS A 1229 22.05 -12.92 -27.61
C LYS A 1229 23.20 -12.65 -28.60
N GLU A 1230 23.31 -11.46 -29.18
CA GLU A 1230 24.45 -11.10 -30.05
C GLU A 1230 25.53 -10.27 -29.35
N ILE A 1231 25.22 -9.54 -28.28
CA ILE A 1231 26.18 -8.60 -27.65
C ILE A 1231 27.17 -9.33 -26.73
N ALA A 1232 26.72 -10.32 -25.96
CA ALA A 1232 27.60 -11.14 -25.09
C ALA A 1232 28.57 -12.05 -25.88
N ALA A 1233 28.22 -12.44 -27.10
CA ALA A 1233 29.08 -13.24 -27.97
C ALA A 1233 30.11 -12.41 -28.77
N THR A 1234 29.90 -11.09 -28.88
CA THR A 1234 30.82 -10.20 -29.61
C THR A 1234 31.93 -9.64 -28.70
N LEU A 1235 31.70 -9.54 -27.39
CA LEU A 1235 32.65 -8.98 -26.42
C LEU A 1235 33.64 -10.01 -25.83
N SER A 1236 33.38 -11.32 -25.97
CA SER A 1236 34.36 -12.37 -25.62
C SER A 1236 35.50 -12.49 -26.65
N ASN A 1237 35.39 -11.84 -27.82
CA ASN A 1237 36.44 -11.77 -28.84
C ASN A 1237 37.28 -10.48 -28.80
N CYS A 1238 37.04 -9.57 -27.86
CA CYS A 1238 37.92 -8.42 -27.61
C CYS A 1238 38.86 -8.70 -26.43
N ALA A 1239 39.45 -9.90 -26.39
CA ALA A 1239 40.65 -10.18 -25.62
C ALA A 1239 41.85 -9.98 -26.55
N ASN A 1240 42.21 -8.71 -26.80
CA ASN A 1240 43.54 -8.36 -27.28
C ASN A 1240 44.06 -7.21 -26.41
N PRO A 1241 45.08 -7.42 -25.57
CA PRO A 1241 45.62 -6.40 -24.66
C PRO A 1241 46.53 -5.39 -25.40
N GLU A 1242 46.25 -5.08 -26.66
CA GLU A 1242 47.08 -4.21 -27.49
C GLU A 1242 46.23 -3.31 -28.39
N LYS A 1243 45.62 -2.28 -27.78
CA LYS A 1243 45.61 -0.88 -28.28
C LYS A 1243 44.79 0.00 -27.36
N ASP A 1244 45.53 0.86 -26.67
CA ASP A 1244 45.10 1.98 -25.88
C ASP A 1244 44.53 3.07 -26.80
N GLU A 1245 43.26 2.97 -27.18
CA GLU A 1245 42.48 4.12 -27.62
C GLU A 1245 41.64 4.58 -26.43
N SER A 1246 42.07 5.68 -25.80
CA SER A 1246 41.50 6.23 -24.58
C SER A 1246 39.98 6.36 -24.68
N ILE A 1247 39.24 5.61 -23.86
CA ILE A 1247 37.81 5.85 -23.59
C ILE A 1247 37.68 7.29 -23.08
N GLN A 1248 36.83 8.11 -23.70
CA GLN A 1248 36.71 9.53 -23.38
C GLN A 1248 35.37 9.85 -22.70
N ILE A 1249 35.43 10.12 -21.39
CA ILE A 1249 34.38 10.80 -20.64
C ILE A 1249 34.83 12.26 -20.48
N ILE A 1250 34.36 13.12 -21.37
CA ILE A 1250 34.68 14.55 -21.35
C ILE A 1250 33.61 15.26 -20.52
N GLU A 1251 33.96 15.62 -19.29
CA GLU A 1251 33.13 16.48 -18.46
C GLU A 1251 33.11 17.90 -19.02
N PHE A 1252 31.92 18.44 -19.32
CA PHE A 1252 31.79 19.85 -19.64
C PHE A 1252 31.92 20.65 -18.35
N GLN A 1253 32.96 21.48 -18.29
CA GLN A 1253 33.15 22.36 -17.15
C GLN A 1253 31.91 23.23 -16.95
N THR A 1254 31.43 23.21 -15.70
CA THR A 1254 30.29 23.96 -15.23
C THR A 1254 30.54 25.46 -15.46
N LYS A 1255 29.56 26.16 -16.03
CA LYS A 1255 29.61 27.62 -16.25
C LYS A 1255 30.23 28.30 -15.03
N THR A 1256 31.36 28.99 -15.21
CA THR A 1256 32.08 29.73 -14.16
C THR A 1256 31.05 30.48 -13.32
N THR A 1257 30.96 30.12 -12.04
CA THR A 1257 30.06 30.83 -11.13
C THR A 1257 30.67 32.21 -10.90
N PRO A 1258 29.87 33.29 -10.95
CA PRO A 1258 30.38 34.57 -10.53
C PRO A 1258 30.80 34.46 -9.07
N THR A 1259 32.09 34.59 -8.76
CA THR A 1259 32.51 34.90 -7.40
C THR A 1259 32.06 36.32 -7.06
N CYS A 1260 32.18 36.67 -5.78
CA CYS A 1260 31.66 37.87 -5.11
C CYS A 1260 31.78 39.23 -5.84
N LEU A 1261 32.53 39.32 -6.93
CA LEU A 1261 32.88 40.55 -7.64
C LEU A 1261 32.88 40.47 -9.18
N THR A 1262 32.71 39.29 -9.79
CA THR A 1262 32.63 39.13 -11.26
C THR A 1262 31.45 39.85 -11.93
N SER A 1263 30.54 40.41 -11.15
CA SER A 1263 29.41 41.23 -11.61
C SER A 1263 29.79 42.62 -12.13
N TYR A 1264 31.03 43.05 -11.93
CA TYR A 1264 31.53 44.32 -12.49
C TYR A 1264 31.95 44.25 -13.96
N ILE A 1265 32.23 43.06 -14.51
CA ILE A 1265 32.91 42.91 -15.82
C ILE A 1265 31.95 42.55 -16.96
N LYS A 1266 30.64 42.34 -16.68
CA LYS A 1266 29.62 42.24 -17.74
C LYS A 1266 29.10 43.63 -18.16
N GLN A 1267 30.02 44.52 -18.51
CA GLN A 1267 29.76 45.68 -19.37
C GLN A 1267 30.70 45.64 -20.57
#